data_AF-A0AAE0V1J1-F1
#
_entry.id   AF-A0AAE0V1J1-F1
#
_cell.length_a   1.000
_cell.length_b   1.000
_cell.length_c   1.000
_cell.angle_alpha   90.00
_cell.angle_beta   90.00
_cell.angle_gamma   90.00
#
_symmetry.space_group_name_H-M   'P 1'
#
loop_
_entity.id
_entity.type
_entity.pdbx_description
1 polymer ?
#
loop_
_entity_poly.entity_id
_entity_poly.type
_entity_poly.pdbx_seq_one_letter_code
_entity_poly.pdbx_strand_id
1 'polypeptide(L)'
;KGRELADMMERRKVDILCVQETRWKGSKARSIGAGFKLFYYGVDSKRNGVGVVLKEEFVRNVLEVKRVSDRVMSLKLEFEGVMLNVVSGYAPQVGCELEEKERFWSELDEVMESIPTGERVVIGADFNGHVGEGNTGDGEVMGKFGVKERNLEGQMVVDFAKRMDMAVVNTYFQKREEHRVTYKSGGRRTQVDYILCRRGNLKEISDCKVVVGESVARQHRMVVCRMTLMVCKTKRSKIEKKTKWWKLKKEECCEEFRQKLRQALGGQVVLPDDWETTAEVIRETGRKVLGVSSGRRKEDKETWWWNEEVQDSIQRKRLAKKKWDMDRTEENRQEYKELQRRVKREVSKAKQKAYDELYTRLDTREGEKDLYRLARQRDRDGKDVQQVRVIKDRDGRVLTSEESVQRRWKEYFEELMNEENEREKRVEGVNSVEQKVDKIRKDEVRKALKRMKSGKAVGPDDIPVEVWKCLGEAAVEFLANLFNRVLESERMPEEWRRSVLVPIFKNKGDVQSCSNYRGIKLMSHTMKLWERVVEARLRKVVEICEQQYGFMPRKSTTDAIFALRILMEKYRDGQKELHCVFVDLEKAYDRVPREELWYCMRKSGVAEKYVRVVQDMYERSRTVARCAVGQTEEFNVEVGLHQGSALSPFLFAVVMDQLSEEVRQESPWTMMFADDIVICSESREQVEENLERWRFALERRGMKVSRSKTEYMCVNEREGSGTVRLQGEEVKKVQEFKYLGSTVQSNGECGKEVKKRVQAGWNGWRKVSGVLCDRKISARIKGKVYRTVVRPAMLYGLETVSLRKRQESELEVAELKMLRFSLGVTRLDRIRNEYIRGTAHVGRLGDKVREARLRWFGHVQRRDSEYIGRRMLDMELPGRRQRGRPKRRHNPVLGHDVQLTSRARFLLHDERLWTLVHHSVSAGQSGPGMKKTAQWSREEITIEPLMETHANGQANGHAAGTGSKTPRNGLVNGFHKEVVRIQIPGPPSSSFPTEWGKTAMALLYAICCFILTTVMISVVHERVPPKEVSPPLPDKFFDFFDRVEWAFTVCEINGMILVILWILQWSLLKHKSIVGRRFLFIVGTLYLYRCITMYITTLPVPGMHFKCSAKLHGDWQSQMYRVMKMLAGGGLTITGSHHMCGDYLYSGHTVMLTLTYLFIKEYSPRRFWCYHWGCGTLCAMGVFCILLAHDHYTIDVVIAYFITTRLFWWYHTMANQSELKAASQSNFLSRVWWYWILLYLERNVQGVVPRSYHMPFSWRSIQWGTVKYTRIDSD
;
A
#
# COMPACT_ATOMS: atom_id res chain seq x y z
N LYS A 1 23.72 -16.62 -2.91
CA LYS A 1 24.04 -15.57 -1.92
C LYS A 1 23.19 -15.72 -0.66
N GLY A 2 21.92 -15.26 -0.59
CA GLY A 2 21.13 -15.26 0.67
C GLY A 2 21.16 -16.55 1.52
N ARG A 3 20.96 -17.74 0.94
CA ARG A 3 21.10 -19.00 1.68
C ARG A 3 22.56 -19.39 1.97
N GLU A 4 23.50 -19.06 1.09
CA GLU A 4 24.94 -19.30 1.32
C GLU A 4 25.50 -18.42 2.46
N LEU A 5 24.88 -17.26 2.71
CA LEU A 5 25.10 -16.41 3.87
C LEU A 5 24.52 -17.04 5.15
N ALA A 6 23.28 -17.54 5.09
CA ALA A 6 22.64 -18.24 6.22
C ALA A 6 23.40 -19.52 6.61
N ASP A 7 23.72 -20.39 5.64
CA ASP A 7 24.59 -21.57 5.81
C ASP A 7 25.95 -21.20 6.47
N MET A 8 26.47 -19.99 6.20
CA MET A 8 27.75 -19.49 6.73
C MET A 8 27.63 -18.99 8.17
N MET A 9 26.59 -18.19 8.46
CA MET A 9 26.27 -17.75 9.81
C MET A 9 26.04 -18.93 10.75
N GLU A 10 25.35 -19.97 10.27
CA GLU A 10 25.16 -21.25 10.97
C GLU A 10 26.49 -21.95 11.28
N ARG A 11 27.33 -22.19 10.27
CA ARG A 11 28.68 -22.79 10.45
C ARG A 11 29.57 -22.03 11.43
N ARG A 12 29.48 -20.69 11.43
CA ARG A 12 30.34 -19.80 12.22
C ARG A 12 29.70 -19.36 13.54
N LYS A 13 28.48 -19.81 13.86
CA LYS A 13 27.71 -19.43 15.05
C LYS A 13 27.59 -17.91 15.22
N VAL A 14 27.21 -17.23 14.13
CA VAL A 14 27.00 -15.78 14.08
C VAL A 14 25.50 -15.51 14.19
N ASP A 15 25.04 -14.99 15.33
CA ASP A 15 23.61 -14.73 15.56
C ASP A 15 23.12 -13.40 14.95
N ILE A 16 24.03 -12.43 14.74
CA ILE A 16 23.78 -11.07 14.20
C ILE A 16 24.86 -10.74 13.16
N LEU A 17 24.47 -10.25 11.98
CA LEU A 17 25.40 -9.85 10.92
C LEU A 17 24.90 -8.63 10.14
N CYS A 18 25.64 -7.52 10.19
CA CYS A 18 25.45 -6.38 9.28
C CYS A 18 25.93 -6.76 7.86
N VAL A 19 25.25 -6.27 6.83
CA VAL A 19 25.56 -6.53 5.41
C VAL A 19 25.36 -5.30 4.54
N GLN A 20 26.44 -4.94 3.84
CA GLN A 20 26.52 -3.82 2.90
C GLN A 20 26.35 -4.32 1.45
N GLU A 21 26.25 -3.38 0.52
CA GLU A 21 25.90 -3.62 -0.90
C GLU A 21 24.77 -4.64 -1.12
N THR A 22 23.69 -4.59 -0.35
CA THR A 22 22.58 -5.55 -0.50
C THR A 22 21.97 -5.49 -1.90
N ARG A 23 21.99 -4.29 -2.54
CA ARG A 23 21.45 -4.00 -3.88
C ARG A 23 19.99 -4.47 -4.03
N TRP A 24 19.23 -4.47 -2.93
CA TRP A 24 17.82 -4.87 -2.88
C TRP A 24 16.93 -3.64 -2.67
N LYS A 25 15.92 -3.48 -3.54
CA LYS A 25 15.04 -2.29 -3.50
C LYS A 25 13.94 -2.39 -2.43
N GLY A 26 13.79 -1.31 -1.66
CA GLY A 26 12.68 -1.05 -0.72
C GLY A 26 12.99 -1.36 0.75
N SER A 27 12.19 -0.79 1.66
CA SER A 27 12.20 -1.03 3.11
C SER A 27 11.40 -2.28 3.47
N LYS A 28 12.06 -3.41 3.78
CA LYS A 28 11.40 -4.68 4.17
C LYS A 28 12.25 -5.54 5.11
N ALA A 29 11.64 -6.59 5.62
CA ALA A 29 12.32 -7.75 6.17
C ALA A 29 11.94 -9.05 5.41
N ARG A 30 12.77 -10.09 5.48
CA ARG A 30 12.59 -11.36 4.76
C ARG A 30 13.42 -12.50 5.36
N SER A 31 12.82 -13.68 5.57
CA SER A 31 13.59 -14.89 5.87
C SER A 31 14.48 -15.32 4.68
N ILE A 32 15.74 -15.68 4.95
CA ILE A 32 16.74 -16.06 3.94
C ILE A 32 17.05 -17.57 3.90
N GLY A 33 16.59 -18.33 4.89
CA GLY A 33 16.86 -19.77 5.06
C GLY A 33 17.53 -20.07 6.41
N ALA A 34 17.68 -21.37 6.74
CA ALA A 34 18.42 -21.89 7.90
C ALA A 34 18.19 -21.16 9.25
N GLY A 35 16.95 -20.72 9.52
CA GLY A 35 16.64 -19.98 10.74
C GLY A 35 17.19 -18.55 10.80
N PHE A 36 17.34 -17.85 9.66
CA PHE A 36 17.77 -16.43 9.62
C PHE A 36 16.79 -15.52 8.86
N LYS A 37 16.69 -14.25 9.31
CA LYS A 37 15.87 -13.17 8.71
C LYS A 37 16.72 -11.93 8.47
N LEU A 38 16.72 -11.46 7.22
CA LEU A 38 17.33 -10.20 6.78
C LEU A 38 16.32 -9.06 6.89
N PHE A 39 16.68 -8.00 7.59
CA PHE A 39 16.07 -6.67 7.52
C PHE A 39 16.94 -5.82 6.59
N TYR A 40 16.36 -5.06 5.65
CA TYR A 40 17.16 -4.31 4.68
C TYR A 40 16.50 -3.01 4.23
N TYR A 41 17.32 -2.16 3.60
CA TYR A 41 16.91 -0.95 2.88
C TYR A 41 17.80 -0.71 1.64
N GLY A 42 17.24 -0.06 0.62
CA GLY A 42 17.94 0.23 -0.64
C GLY A 42 17.05 0.97 -1.64
N VAL A 43 17.55 2.05 -2.26
CA VAL A 43 16.77 2.86 -3.20
C VAL A 43 16.84 2.30 -4.63
N ASP A 44 17.99 1.80 -5.09
CA ASP A 44 18.14 1.13 -6.38
C ASP A 44 18.86 -0.23 -6.30
N SER A 45 18.53 -1.09 -7.27
CA SER A 45 19.06 -2.42 -7.51
C SER A 45 20.52 -2.49 -8.00
N LYS A 46 21.22 -1.35 -8.13
CA LYS A 46 22.54 -1.28 -8.77
C LYS A 46 23.68 -0.72 -7.91
N ARG A 47 23.43 0.33 -7.13
CA ARG A 47 24.47 1.13 -6.45
C ARG A 47 24.63 0.80 -4.95
N ASN A 48 23.62 1.10 -4.12
CA ASN A 48 23.73 1.04 -2.65
C ASN A 48 22.85 -0.06 -2.00
N GLY A 49 22.84 -0.10 -0.66
CA GLY A 49 21.87 -0.88 0.14
C GLY A 49 22.51 -1.51 1.38
N VAL A 50 21.88 -1.31 2.53
CA VAL A 50 22.28 -1.88 3.83
C VAL A 50 21.28 -2.93 4.34
N GLY A 51 21.71 -3.74 5.30
CA GLY A 51 20.89 -4.74 5.96
C GLY A 51 21.49 -5.30 7.24
N VAL A 52 20.64 -5.85 8.10
CA VAL A 52 21.03 -6.63 9.27
C VAL A 52 20.33 -7.98 9.21
N VAL A 53 21.10 -9.06 9.31
CA VAL A 53 20.60 -10.42 9.43
C VAL A 53 20.60 -10.83 10.90
N LEU A 54 19.46 -11.32 11.36
CA LEU A 54 19.30 -11.92 12.69
C LEU A 54 18.95 -13.40 12.58
N LYS A 55 19.42 -14.21 13.52
CA LYS A 55 18.86 -15.53 13.80
C LYS A 55 17.39 -15.41 14.22
N GLU A 56 16.54 -16.35 13.82
CA GLU A 56 15.09 -16.37 14.08
C GLU A 56 14.79 -16.31 15.59
N GLU A 57 15.67 -16.88 16.42
CA GLU A 57 15.62 -16.74 17.89
C GLU A 57 15.68 -15.29 18.40
N PHE A 58 16.29 -14.37 17.66
CA PHE A 58 16.42 -12.95 18.00
C PHE A 58 15.43 -12.06 17.21
N VAL A 59 14.73 -12.59 16.20
CA VAL A 59 13.71 -11.86 15.44
C VAL A 59 12.52 -11.41 16.33
N ARG A 60 12.20 -12.17 17.38
CA ARG A 60 11.19 -11.82 18.39
C ARG A 60 11.64 -10.72 19.36
N ASN A 61 12.94 -10.41 19.39
CA ASN A 61 13.57 -9.43 20.28
C ASN A 61 13.65 -8.05 19.61
N VAL A 62 13.32 -7.94 18.31
CA VAL A 62 13.26 -6.68 17.57
C VAL A 62 12.08 -5.84 18.01
N LEU A 63 12.37 -4.68 18.60
CA LEU A 63 11.37 -3.68 18.99
C LEU A 63 11.18 -2.61 17.91
N GLU A 64 12.29 -2.15 17.31
CA GLU A 64 12.30 -1.06 16.33
C GLU A 64 13.28 -1.35 15.18
N VAL A 65 13.00 -0.82 13.99
CA VAL A 65 13.86 -0.92 12.80
C VAL A 65 13.93 0.44 12.08
N LYS A 66 14.80 1.33 12.57
CA LYS A 66 15.07 2.63 11.94
C LYS A 66 15.82 2.41 10.62
N ARG A 67 15.34 3.02 9.53
CA ARG A 67 15.97 2.96 8.20
C ARG A 67 16.10 4.38 7.67
N VAL A 68 17.29 4.96 7.85
CA VAL A 68 17.55 6.36 7.54
C VAL A 68 17.83 6.51 6.04
N SER A 69 18.84 5.80 5.54
CA SER A 69 19.25 5.85 4.14
C SER A 69 19.70 4.49 3.63
N ASP A 70 20.02 4.38 2.33
CA ASP A 70 20.64 3.15 1.79
C ASP A 70 22.14 2.99 2.13
N ARG A 71 22.62 3.85 3.04
CA ARG A 71 23.91 3.78 3.73
C ARG A 71 23.79 3.57 5.26
N VAL A 72 22.67 3.91 5.92
CA VAL A 72 22.52 3.81 7.38
C VAL A 72 21.17 3.20 7.80
N MET A 73 21.21 2.17 8.66
CA MET A 73 20.03 1.63 9.37
C MET A 73 20.38 1.09 10.76
N SER A 74 19.40 1.09 11.68
CA SER A 74 19.55 0.61 13.07
C SER A 74 18.40 -0.31 13.48
N LEU A 75 18.72 -1.38 14.22
CA LEU A 75 17.75 -2.29 14.84
C LEU A 75 17.86 -2.20 16.36
N LYS A 76 16.74 -1.96 17.03
CA LYS A 76 16.64 -1.98 18.49
C LYS A 76 16.20 -3.36 18.98
N LEU A 77 17.04 -4.02 19.75
CA LEU A 77 16.84 -5.35 20.31
C LEU A 77 16.70 -5.28 21.84
N GLU A 78 15.87 -6.15 22.40
CA GLU A 78 15.69 -6.33 23.85
C GLU A 78 16.11 -7.75 24.25
N PHE A 79 17.00 -7.89 25.24
CA PHE A 79 17.53 -9.17 25.71
C PHE A 79 17.36 -9.33 27.22
N GLU A 80 16.16 -9.77 27.61
CA GLU A 80 15.75 -10.09 28.98
C GLU A 80 16.05 -8.90 29.93
N GLY A 81 15.68 -7.70 29.47
CA GLY A 81 15.90 -6.40 30.13
C GLY A 81 17.01 -5.53 29.52
N VAL A 82 18.00 -6.11 28.82
CA VAL A 82 19.11 -5.34 28.23
C VAL A 82 18.76 -4.83 26.83
N MET A 83 18.80 -3.51 26.62
CA MET A 83 18.56 -2.89 25.32
C MET A 83 19.86 -2.82 24.51
N LEU A 84 19.87 -3.42 23.31
CA LEU A 84 21.01 -3.42 22.37
C LEU A 84 20.59 -2.85 21.02
N ASN A 85 21.26 -1.78 20.59
CA ASN A 85 21.08 -1.15 19.29
C ASN A 85 22.18 -1.64 18.33
N VAL A 86 21.77 -2.23 17.21
CA VAL A 86 22.67 -2.75 16.16
C VAL A 86 22.57 -1.86 14.94
N VAL A 87 23.64 -1.10 14.66
CA VAL A 87 23.72 -0.17 13.53
C VAL A 87 24.51 -0.81 12.38
N SER A 88 23.99 -0.70 11.16
CA SER A 88 24.66 -1.12 9.93
C SER A 88 24.93 0.10 9.04
N GLY A 89 26.20 0.48 8.93
CA GLY A 89 26.68 1.55 8.07
C GLY A 89 27.33 1.05 6.76
N TYR A 90 27.32 1.90 5.74
CA TYR A 90 28.08 1.76 4.49
C TYR A 90 28.52 3.15 4.02
N ALA A 91 29.72 3.56 4.42
CA ALA A 91 30.26 4.88 4.09
C ALA A 91 30.53 5.02 2.58
N PRO A 92 30.62 6.25 2.04
CA PRO A 92 31.11 6.49 0.69
C PRO A 92 32.57 6.06 0.53
N GLN A 93 33.00 5.87 -0.71
CA GLN A 93 34.39 5.48 -1.02
C GLN A 93 35.30 6.72 -0.98
N VAL A 94 36.61 6.50 -0.88
CA VAL A 94 37.63 7.58 -0.84
C VAL A 94 37.46 8.60 -1.97
N GLY A 95 37.08 8.15 -3.17
CA GLY A 95 36.81 9.00 -4.33
C GLY A 95 35.39 9.55 -4.49
N CYS A 96 34.52 9.44 -3.47
CA CYS A 96 33.23 10.14 -3.44
C CYS A 96 33.39 11.61 -3.03
N GLU A 97 32.44 12.45 -3.43
CA GLU A 97 32.36 13.87 -3.06
C GLU A 97 32.18 14.03 -1.54
N LEU A 98 32.70 15.13 -0.99
CA LEU A 98 32.73 15.38 0.45
C LEU A 98 31.32 15.45 1.06
N GLU A 99 30.37 16.08 0.36
CA GLU A 99 28.94 16.14 0.75
C GLU A 99 28.34 14.74 0.97
N GLU A 100 28.70 13.72 0.18
CA GLU A 100 28.19 12.35 0.41
C GLU A 100 28.77 11.76 1.71
N LYS A 101 30.02 12.11 2.06
CA LYS A 101 30.71 11.65 3.28
C LYS A 101 30.14 12.35 4.51
N GLU A 102 30.05 13.67 4.49
CA GLU A 102 29.46 14.49 5.55
C GLU A 102 28.02 14.09 5.84
N ARG A 103 27.21 13.90 4.78
CA ARG A 103 25.84 13.38 4.90
C ARG A 103 25.80 12.01 5.57
N PHE A 104 26.68 11.08 5.21
CA PHE A 104 26.74 9.77 5.85
C PHE A 104 27.06 9.87 7.35
N TRP A 105 27.98 10.76 7.73
CA TRP A 105 28.33 10.99 9.14
C TRP A 105 27.18 11.66 9.90
N SER A 106 26.52 12.68 9.32
CA SER A 106 25.33 13.31 9.90
C SER A 106 24.16 12.33 10.08
N GLU A 107 23.88 11.48 9.08
CA GLU A 107 22.88 10.40 9.17
C GLU A 107 23.25 9.32 10.22
N LEU A 108 24.52 9.22 10.62
CA LEU A 108 24.99 8.31 11.66
C LEU A 108 24.97 8.97 13.05
N ASP A 109 25.34 10.25 13.14
CA ASP A 109 25.30 11.06 14.36
C ASP A 109 23.83 11.21 14.85
N GLU A 110 22.86 11.52 13.98
CA GLU A 110 21.41 11.54 14.31
C GLU A 110 20.95 10.19 14.91
N VAL A 111 21.44 9.07 14.36
CA VAL A 111 21.11 7.74 14.87
C VAL A 111 21.68 7.53 16.28
N MET A 112 22.91 7.98 16.53
CA MET A 112 23.59 7.85 17.83
C MET A 112 22.96 8.73 18.92
N GLU A 113 22.65 9.99 18.61
CA GLU A 113 21.93 10.91 19.49
C GLU A 113 20.55 10.36 19.87
N SER A 114 19.88 9.67 18.94
CA SER A 114 18.58 9.05 19.19
C SER A 114 18.61 7.79 20.10
N ILE A 115 19.78 7.39 20.62
CA ILE A 115 19.97 6.20 21.46
C ILE A 115 20.43 6.60 22.87
N PRO A 116 19.59 6.45 23.91
CA PRO A 116 19.92 6.82 25.29
C PRO A 116 21.24 6.22 25.79
N THR A 117 22.00 6.99 26.57
CA THR A 117 23.37 6.66 27.02
C THR A 117 23.49 5.34 27.78
N GLY A 118 22.47 4.94 28.54
CA GLY A 118 22.43 3.66 29.27
C GLY A 118 22.29 2.42 28.38
N GLU A 119 21.84 2.55 27.13
CA GLU A 119 21.64 1.42 26.22
C GLU A 119 22.96 0.95 25.58
N ARG A 120 23.03 -0.33 25.23
CA ARG A 120 24.18 -0.90 24.50
C ARG A 120 24.10 -0.53 23.02
N VAL A 121 25.25 -0.26 22.41
CA VAL A 121 25.36 0.05 20.97
C VAL A 121 26.51 -0.74 20.36
N VAL A 122 26.24 -1.38 19.22
CA VAL A 122 27.25 -1.99 18.34
C VAL A 122 27.00 -1.50 16.91
N ILE A 123 28.01 -0.87 16.32
CA ILE A 123 28.02 -0.47 14.91
C ILE A 123 28.88 -1.48 14.15
N GLY A 124 28.32 -2.11 13.12
CA GLY A 124 29.07 -2.95 12.16
C GLY A 124 28.98 -2.35 10.77
N ALA A 125 30.07 -1.75 10.28
CA ALA A 125 30.05 -0.97 9.05
C ALA A 125 31.31 -1.17 8.20
N ASP A 126 31.13 -1.09 6.88
CA ASP A 126 32.22 -0.77 5.95
C ASP A 126 32.35 0.74 5.90
N PHE A 127 33.46 1.27 6.42
CA PHE A 127 33.74 2.69 6.47
C PHE A 127 34.63 3.17 5.32
N ASN A 128 35.14 2.27 4.47
CA ASN A 128 36.06 2.58 3.37
C ASN A 128 37.35 3.39 3.73
N GLY A 129 37.62 3.60 5.02
CA GLY A 129 38.80 4.29 5.56
C GLY A 129 39.76 3.37 6.32
N HIS A 130 40.96 3.86 6.61
CA HIS A 130 42.06 3.14 7.26
C HIS A 130 42.45 3.86 8.56
N VAL A 131 42.20 3.27 9.74
CA VAL A 131 42.46 3.95 11.05
C VAL A 131 43.93 4.04 11.47
N GLY A 132 44.85 3.35 10.77
CA GLY A 132 46.28 3.31 11.12
C GLY A 132 46.69 2.14 12.04
N GLU A 133 47.99 1.87 12.15
CA GLU A 133 48.61 0.98 13.15
C GLU A 133 49.29 1.83 14.25
N GLY A 134 49.39 1.30 15.48
CA GLY A 134 49.68 2.11 16.68
C GLY A 134 48.44 2.82 17.24
N ASN A 135 48.60 3.60 18.33
CA ASN A 135 47.50 4.38 18.93
C ASN A 135 47.94 5.69 19.62
N THR A 136 49.08 6.25 19.22
CA THR A 136 49.63 7.50 19.74
C THR A 136 48.66 8.66 19.49
N GLY A 137 48.16 9.30 20.56
CA GLY A 137 47.15 10.38 20.47
C GLY A 137 45.67 9.92 20.40
N ASP A 138 45.41 8.61 20.28
CA ASP A 138 44.07 8.03 20.12
C ASP A 138 43.78 6.83 21.03
N GLY A 139 44.65 6.57 22.01
CA GLY A 139 44.62 5.36 22.85
C GLY A 139 43.34 5.15 23.67
N GLU A 140 42.52 6.19 23.84
CA GLU A 140 41.20 6.12 24.43
C GLU A 140 40.17 5.38 23.56
N VAL A 141 40.27 5.51 22.23
CA VAL A 141 39.26 5.02 21.26
C VAL A 141 39.78 3.91 20.34
N MET A 142 41.10 3.70 20.27
CA MET A 142 41.70 2.58 19.52
C MET A 142 42.87 1.91 20.24
N GLY A 143 42.97 0.60 20.07
CA GLY A 143 44.13 -0.20 20.46
C GLY A 143 45.26 -0.16 19.41
N LYS A 144 46.39 -0.78 19.74
CA LYS A 144 47.65 -0.69 18.98
C LYS A 144 47.67 -1.49 17.67
N PHE A 145 46.75 -2.42 17.46
CA PHE A 145 46.87 -3.49 16.45
C PHE A 145 46.09 -3.25 15.15
N GLY A 146 45.95 -2.00 14.71
CA GLY A 146 45.41 -1.65 13.38
C GLY A 146 46.32 -2.09 12.22
N VAL A 147 46.11 -1.57 11.01
CA VAL A 147 46.84 -2.02 9.79
C VAL A 147 47.11 -0.86 8.86
N LYS A 148 48.37 -0.74 8.40
CA LYS A 148 48.89 0.33 7.52
C LYS A 148 48.84 1.73 8.16
N GLU A 149 49.25 2.74 7.40
CA GLU A 149 49.09 4.15 7.71
C GLU A 149 47.61 4.58 7.70
N ARG A 150 47.31 5.67 8.42
CA ARG A 150 45.97 6.28 8.46
C ARG A 150 45.70 7.12 7.21
N ASN A 151 44.46 7.10 6.71
CA ASN A 151 44.00 8.02 5.67
C ASN A 151 42.89 8.95 6.20
N LEU A 152 42.48 9.94 5.39
CA LEU A 152 41.47 10.94 5.77
C LEU A 152 40.16 10.30 6.25
N GLU A 153 39.60 9.34 5.52
CA GLU A 153 38.38 8.64 5.94
C GLU A 153 38.57 7.86 7.26
N GLY A 154 39.77 7.34 7.50
CA GLY A 154 40.13 6.70 8.77
C GLY A 154 40.29 7.68 9.93
N GLN A 155 40.71 8.92 9.67
CA GLN A 155 40.66 9.99 10.67
C GLN A 155 39.21 10.33 11.03
N MET A 156 38.30 10.45 10.04
CA MET A 156 36.87 10.67 10.29
C MET A 156 36.25 9.57 11.18
N VAL A 157 36.66 8.30 11.02
CA VAL A 157 36.24 7.18 11.88
C VAL A 157 36.73 7.37 13.33
N VAL A 158 37.96 7.84 13.52
CA VAL A 158 38.55 8.10 14.85
C VAL A 158 37.92 9.33 15.50
N ASP A 159 37.65 10.39 14.74
CA ASP A 159 37.00 11.62 15.24
C ASP A 159 35.56 11.34 15.65
N PHE A 160 34.78 10.61 14.84
CA PHE A 160 33.46 10.11 15.21
C PHE A 160 33.53 9.26 16.49
N ALA A 161 34.53 8.38 16.61
CA ALA A 161 34.69 7.54 17.78
C ALA A 161 35.01 8.37 19.06
N LYS A 162 35.79 9.45 18.93
CA LYS A 162 36.03 10.44 19.99
C LYS A 162 34.75 11.19 20.37
N ARG A 163 33.99 11.72 19.40
CA ARG A 163 32.74 12.46 19.66
C ARG A 163 31.67 11.62 20.37
N MET A 164 31.54 10.34 20.02
CA MET A 164 30.42 9.48 20.46
C MET A 164 30.77 8.48 21.58
N ASP A 165 31.92 8.63 22.26
CA ASP A 165 32.45 7.69 23.27
C ASP A 165 32.50 6.24 22.78
N MET A 166 33.06 6.00 21.59
CA MET A 166 33.13 4.68 20.96
C MET A 166 34.56 4.13 20.92
N ALA A 167 34.68 2.82 21.04
CA ALA A 167 35.93 2.07 20.87
C ALA A 167 35.93 1.31 19.54
N VAL A 168 37.00 1.46 18.75
CA VAL A 168 37.22 0.75 17.48
C VAL A 168 37.73 -0.67 17.77
N VAL A 169 36.79 -1.58 18.05
CA VAL A 169 37.03 -2.93 18.60
C VAL A 169 38.11 -3.72 17.86
N ASN A 170 38.18 -3.58 16.52
CA ASN A 170 39.14 -4.30 15.67
C ASN A 170 40.62 -4.11 16.07
N THR A 171 40.99 -2.99 16.68
CA THR A 171 42.41 -2.63 16.92
C THR A 171 42.92 -3.01 18.31
N TYR A 172 42.05 -3.46 19.22
CA TYR A 172 42.41 -3.85 20.59
C TYR A 172 42.99 -5.27 20.71
N PHE A 173 42.77 -6.14 19.73
CA PHE A 173 43.16 -7.55 19.82
C PHE A 173 44.37 -7.88 18.93
N GLN A 174 45.47 -8.36 19.53
CA GLN A 174 46.63 -8.84 18.79
C GLN A 174 46.28 -10.09 17.97
N LYS A 175 46.45 -10.03 16.64
CA LYS A 175 46.23 -11.13 15.69
C LYS A 175 47.29 -11.14 14.59
N ARG A 176 47.55 -12.31 14.00
CA ARG A 176 48.35 -12.43 12.75
C ARG A 176 47.75 -11.52 11.66
N GLU A 177 48.57 -10.88 10.82
CA GLU A 177 48.15 -9.92 9.78
C GLU A 177 46.98 -10.42 8.92
N GLU A 178 47.01 -11.69 8.52
CA GLU A 178 45.94 -12.32 7.73
C GLU A 178 44.56 -12.29 8.42
N HIS A 179 44.51 -12.18 9.75
CA HIS A 179 43.29 -12.05 10.57
C HIS A 179 42.98 -10.61 10.98
N ARG A 180 43.78 -9.63 10.54
CA ARG A 180 43.54 -8.17 10.66
C ARG A 180 43.03 -7.55 9.35
N VAL A 181 43.51 -8.04 8.20
CA VAL A 181 43.13 -7.59 6.84
C VAL A 181 41.70 -8.03 6.49
N THR A 182 40.80 -7.06 6.29
CA THR A 182 39.38 -7.29 5.96
C THR A 182 39.12 -7.34 4.45
N TYR A 183 39.82 -6.52 3.66
CA TYR A 183 39.62 -6.42 2.20
C TYR A 183 40.87 -6.84 1.42
N LYS A 184 40.66 -7.61 0.34
CA LYS A 184 41.73 -8.05 -0.58
C LYS A 184 41.25 -8.05 -2.03
N SER A 185 41.88 -7.23 -2.88
CA SER A 185 41.55 -7.11 -4.31
C SER A 185 42.75 -6.61 -5.10
N GLY A 186 43.04 -7.22 -6.27
CA GLY A 186 44.12 -6.76 -7.17
C GLY A 186 45.49 -6.64 -6.49
N GLY A 187 45.89 -7.65 -5.70
CA GLY A 187 47.11 -7.63 -4.88
C GLY A 187 47.01 -6.81 -3.58
N ARG A 188 46.25 -5.70 -3.59
CA ARG A 188 46.06 -4.82 -2.43
C ARG A 188 45.38 -5.56 -1.27
N ARG A 189 45.90 -5.32 -0.06
CA ARG A 189 45.37 -5.75 1.25
C ARG A 189 45.08 -4.49 2.08
N THR A 190 43.90 -4.39 2.69
CA THR A 190 43.49 -3.24 3.52
C THR A 190 42.54 -3.68 4.66
N GLN A 191 42.31 -2.77 5.61
CA GLN A 191 41.32 -2.88 6.67
C GLN A 191 40.36 -1.69 6.49
N VAL A 192 39.07 -1.97 6.27
CA VAL A 192 38.00 -0.96 6.01
C VAL A 192 36.66 -1.31 6.67
N ASP A 193 36.45 -2.60 6.97
CA ASP A 193 35.28 -3.11 7.69
C ASP A 193 35.56 -3.07 9.21
N TYR A 194 34.81 -2.27 9.98
CA TYR A 194 35.03 -2.10 11.41
C TYR A 194 33.79 -2.43 12.26
N ILE A 195 34.06 -2.91 13.48
CA ILE A 195 33.06 -3.00 14.55
C ILE A 195 33.43 -1.97 15.62
N LEU A 196 32.47 -1.12 15.99
CA LEU A 196 32.57 -0.14 17.08
C LEU A 196 31.54 -0.47 18.17
N CYS A 197 31.87 -0.22 19.43
CA CYS A 197 30.93 -0.25 20.55
C CYS A 197 31.14 0.97 21.46
N ARG A 198 30.20 1.31 22.34
CA ARG A 198 30.45 2.32 23.39
C ARG A 198 31.64 1.91 24.26
N ARG A 199 32.51 2.85 24.63
CA ARG A 199 33.77 2.59 25.35
C ARG A 199 33.53 1.91 26.69
N GLY A 200 32.51 2.36 27.43
CA GLY A 200 32.04 1.72 28.66
C GLY A 200 31.57 0.26 28.50
N ASN A 201 31.35 -0.25 27.28
CA ASN A 201 30.95 -1.63 27.01
C ASN A 201 32.07 -2.48 26.40
N LEU A 202 33.28 -1.94 26.20
CA LEU A 202 34.42 -2.68 25.65
C LEU A 202 34.78 -3.92 26.51
N LYS A 203 34.57 -3.84 27.83
CA LYS A 203 34.71 -4.95 28.79
C LYS A 203 33.77 -6.15 28.52
N GLU A 204 32.67 -5.93 27.78
CA GLU A 204 31.73 -6.99 27.39
C GLU A 204 32.22 -7.76 26.14
N ILE A 205 33.32 -7.33 25.51
CA ILE A 205 33.88 -7.95 24.29
C ILE A 205 35.09 -8.83 24.62
N SER A 206 35.03 -10.08 24.17
CA SER A 206 36.02 -11.13 24.50
C SER A 206 36.98 -11.48 23.36
N ASP A 207 36.62 -11.21 22.11
CA ASP A 207 37.45 -11.47 20.93
C ASP A 207 36.94 -10.67 19.72
N CYS A 208 37.84 -10.17 18.88
CA CYS A 208 37.52 -9.67 17.54
C CYS A 208 38.57 -10.15 16.53
N LYS A 209 38.12 -10.67 15.37
CA LYS A 209 39.00 -11.22 14.32
C LYS A 209 38.34 -11.28 12.95
N VAL A 210 39.16 -11.26 11.89
CA VAL A 210 38.70 -11.57 10.53
C VAL A 210 38.73 -13.07 10.26
N VAL A 211 37.65 -13.61 9.68
CA VAL A 211 37.53 -15.01 9.29
C VAL A 211 38.05 -15.21 7.86
N VAL A 212 39.17 -15.93 7.74
CA VAL A 212 39.75 -16.33 6.45
C VAL A 212 39.04 -17.58 5.91
N GLY A 213 38.86 -17.65 4.59
CA GLY A 213 38.37 -18.85 3.87
C GLY A 213 36.88 -18.91 3.55
N GLU A 214 36.04 -18.00 4.05
CA GLU A 214 34.60 -17.98 3.71
C GLU A 214 34.35 -17.35 2.32
N SER A 215 33.58 -18.04 1.47
CA SER A 215 33.45 -17.69 0.04
C SER A 215 32.20 -16.87 -0.34
N VAL A 216 31.57 -16.20 0.63
CA VAL A 216 30.27 -15.51 0.41
C VAL A 216 30.46 -14.16 -0.27
N ALA A 217 31.53 -13.44 0.10
CA ALA A 217 32.08 -12.30 -0.62
C ALA A 217 33.40 -12.72 -1.31
N ARG A 218 33.84 -11.95 -2.30
CA ARG A 218 35.07 -12.22 -3.08
C ARG A 218 36.26 -11.32 -2.73
N GLN A 219 36.00 -10.20 -2.07
CA GLN A 219 36.99 -9.14 -1.81
C GLN A 219 37.01 -8.81 -0.30
N HIS A 220 35.85 -8.58 0.30
CA HIS A 220 35.68 -8.46 1.75
C HIS A 220 35.73 -9.84 2.43
N ARG A 221 36.19 -9.85 3.67
CA ARG A 221 36.25 -10.99 4.60
C ARG A 221 35.44 -10.62 5.85
N MET A 222 34.75 -11.61 6.44
CA MET A 222 33.87 -11.34 7.58
C MET A 222 34.68 -11.01 8.85
N VAL A 223 34.47 -9.83 9.41
CA VAL A 223 34.85 -9.48 10.79
C VAL A 223 33.85 -10.14 11.75
N VAL A 224 34.34 -10.75 12.83
CA VAL A 224 33.51 -11.33 13.89
C VAL A 224 33.99 -10.82 15.24
N CYS A 225 33.11 -10.15 15.96
CA CYS A 225 33.24 -9.78 17.36
C CYS A 225 32.44 -10.75 18.25
N ARG A 226 32.96 -11.11 19.43
CA ARG A 226 32.25 -11.91 20.45
C ARG A 226 31.98 -11.07 21.69
N MET A 227 30.81 -10.45 21.72
CA MET A 227 30.25 -9.74 22.88
C MET A 227 29.51 -10.74 23.80
N THR A 228 29.61 -10.55 25.11
CA THR A 228 28.91 -11.35 26.14
C THR A 228 28.05 -10.42 26.98
N LEU A 229 26.74 -10.43 26.73
CA LEU A 229 25.77 -9.74 27.58
C LEU A 229 25.62 -10.52 28.89
N MET A 230 25.73 -9.84 30.04
CA MET A 230 25.34 -10.39 31.33
C MET A 230 23.82 -10.34 31.44
N VAL A 231 23.19 -11.51 31.52
CA VAL A 231 21.72 -11.64 31.47
C VAL A 231 21.26 -12.66 32.52
N CYS A 232 20.36 -12.23 33.40
CA CYS A 232 19.68 -13.10 34.36
C CYS A 232 18.66 -13.97 33.62
N LYS A 233 19.10 -15.18 33.22
CA LYS A 233 18.30 -16.13 32.43
C LYS A 233 16.97 -16.50 33.10
N THR A 234 15.90 -15.80 32.74
CA THR A 234 14.54 -16.21 33.10
C THR A 234 14.23 -17.56 32.45
N LYS A 235 13.67 -18.51 33.21
CA LYS A 235 13.30 -19.83 32.67
C LYS A 235 12.18 -19.66 31.63
N ARG A 236 12.54 -19.57 30.35
CA ARG A 236 11.62 -19.46 29.19
C ARG A 236 10.42 -20.39 29.39
N SER A 237 9.22 -19.82 29.37
CA SER A 237 7.97 -20.54 29.61
C SER A 237 7.84 -21.76 28.68
N LYS A 238 7.42 -22.91 29.24
CA LYS A 238 7.23 -24.15 28.46
C LYS A 238 6.10 -23.94 27.48
N ILE A 239 6.41 -23.85 26.19
CA ILE A 239 5.39 -23.74 25.12
C ILE A 239 4.44 -24.94 25.22
N GLU A 240 3.18 -24.65 25.51
CA GLU A 240 2.09 -25.61 25.65
C GLU A 240 1.99 -26.53 24.42
N LYS A 241 2.12 -27.84 24.64
CA LYS A 241 2.04 -28.86 23.58
C LYS A 241 0.58 -29.08 23.19
N LYS A 242 0.18 -28.65 22.01
CA LYS A 242 -1.22 -28.74 21.52
C LYS A 242 -1.43 -29.94 20.59
N THR A 243 -2.61 -30.54 20.66
CA THR A 243 -2.97 -31.73 19.88
C THR A 243 -3.02 -31.42 18.37
N LYS A 244 -2.53 -32.34 17.51
CA LYS A 244 -2.39 -32.13 16.05
C LYS A 244 -3.71 -32.29 15.27
N TRP A 245 -4.81 -31.70 15.77
CA TRP A 245 -6.17 -31.87 15.26
C TRP A 245 -6.38 -31.68 13.75
N TRP A 246 -5.54 -30.88 13.09
CA TRP A 246 -5.60 -30.70 11.63
C TRP A 246 -5.33 -31.98 10.82
N LYS A 247 -4.82 -33.04 11.46
CA LYS A 247 -4.72 -34.40 10.88
C LYS A 247 -6.09 -35.00 10.54
N LEU A 248 -7.17 -34.70 11.28
CA LEU A 248 -8.54 -35.21 11.06
C LEU A 248 -9.17 -34.80 9.71
N LYS A 249 -8.40 -34.20 8.80
CA LYS A 249 -8.77 -33.94 7.40
C LYS A 249 -8.36 -35.05 6.44
N LYS A 250 -7.50 -35.98 6.86
CA LYS A 250 -7.32 -37.29 6.22
C LYS A 250 -8.40 -38.20 6.78
N GLU A 251 -9.15 -38.90 5.92
CA GLU A 251 -10.15 -39.86 6.40
C GLU A 251 -9.45 -40.98 7.20
N GLU A 252 -8.30 -41.49 6.73
CA GLU A 252 -7.38 -42.38 7.46
C GLU A 252 -7.24 -42.03 8.96
N CYS A 253 -6.94 -40.77 9.28
CA CYS A 253 -6.70 -40.30 10.64
C CYS A 253 -7.99 -40.02 11.42
N CYS A 254 -9.13 -39.85 10.72
CA CYS A 254 -10.44 -39.77 11.35
C CYS A 254 -11.00 -41.17 11.65
N GLU A 255 -10.77 -42.16 10.78
CA GLU A 255 -11.10 -43.57 11.00
C GLU A 255 -10.27 -44.19 12.13
N GLU A 256 -8.94 -43.99 12.15
CA GLU A 256 -8.09 -44.41 13.27
C GLU A 256 -8.56 -43.78 14.59
N PHE A 257 -8.96 -42.50 14.56
CA PHE A 257 -9.49 -41.79 15.73
C PHE A 257 -10.86 -42.35 16.17
N ARG A 258 -11.80 -42.60 15.24
CA ARG A 258 -13.09 -43.27 15.53
C ARG A 258 -12.87 -44.65 16.17
N GLN A 259 -11.94 -45.44 15.62
CA GLN A 259 -11.67 -46.80 16.09
C GLN A 259 -11.04 -46.80 17.50
N LYS A 260 -10.00 -46.00 17.73
CA LYS A 260 -9.36 -45.94 19.06
C LYS A 260 -10.24 -45.26 20.12
N LEU A 261 -11.15 -44.36 19.72
CA LEU A 261 -12.17 -43.83 20.64
C LEU A 261 -13.17 -44.92 21.07
N ARG A 262 -13.67 -45.75 20.14
CA ARG A 262 -14.51 -46.91 20.49
C ARG A 262 -13.78 -47.91 21.40
N GLN A 263 -12.49 -48.16 21.15
CA GLN A 263 -11.67 -49.02 22.03
C GLN A 263 -11.50 -48.42 23.44
N ALA A 264 -11.30 -47.11 23.56
CA ALA A 264 -11.26 -46.41 24.84
C ALA A 264 -12.61 -46.42 25.59
N LEU A 265 -13.71 -46.65 24.88
CA LEU A 265 -15.08 -46.76 25.41
C LEU A 265 -15.55 -48.24 25.51
N GLY A 266 -14.63 -49.18 25.69
CA GLY A 266 -14.97 -50.59 25.91
C GLY A 266 -15.67 -51.29 24.75
N GLY A 267 -15.55 -50.75 23.52
CA GLY A 267 -16.25 -51.24 22.33
C GLY A 267 -17.62 -50.59 22.09
N GLN A 268 -18.12 -49.76 23.02
CA GLN A 268 -19.39 -49.06 22.85
C GLN A 268 -19.31 -48.00 21.74
N VAL A 269 -20.43 -47.77 21.05
CA VAL A 269 -20.55 -46.76 19.97
C VAL A 269 -21.08 -45.42 20.51
N VAL A 270 -21.69 -45.43 21.70
CA VAL A 270 -22.22 -44.26 22.40
C VAL A 270 -21.11 -43.58 23.20
N LEU A 271 -21.12 -42.25 23.28
CA LEU A 271 -20.22 -41.49 24.15
C LEU A 271 -20.78 -41.48 25.60
N PRO A 272 -19.94 -41.37 26.64
CA PRO A 272 -20.42 -41.16 28.01
C PRO A 272 -21.37 -39.96 28.07
N ASP A 273 -22.42 -40.01 28.89
CA ASP A 273 -23.39 -38.91 28.94
C ASP A 273 -22.80 -37.63 29.57
N ASP A 274 -21.83 -37.73 30.47
CA ASP A 274 -21.21 -36.56 31.10
C ASP A 274 -20.22 -35.83 30.16
N TRP A 275 -20.05 -34.52 30.40
CA TRP A 275 -19.14 -33.69 29.59
C TRP A 275 -17.67 -33.99 29.88
N GLU A 276 -17.30 -34.22 31.14
CA GLU A 276 -15.91 -34.16 31.59
C GLU A 276 -15.14 -35.41 31.18
N THR A 277 -15.70 -36.60 31.40
CA THR A 277 -15.18 -37.88 30.91
C THR A 277 -15.13 -37.90 29.39
N THR A 278 -16.19 -37.45 28.71
CA THR A 278 -16.21 -37.37 27.24
C THR A 278 -15.11 -36.43 26.71
N ALA A 279 -14.92 -35.27 27.34
CA ALA A 279 -13.87 -34.33 26.96
C ALA A 279 -12.46 -34.85 27.28
N GLU A 280 -12.24 -35.51 28.41
CA GLU A 280 -11.00 -36.21 28.76
C GLU A 280 -10.66 -37.29 27.72
N VAL A 281 -11.57 -38.25 27.48
CA VAL A 281 -11.36 -39.39 26.57
C VAL A 281 -11.12 -38.91 25.12
N ILE A 282 -11.84 -37.89 24.66
CA ILE A 282 -11.58 -37.24 23.36
C ILE A 282 -10.17 -36.61 23.31
N ARG A 283 -9.80 -35.83 24.33
CA ARG A 283 -8.48 -35.19 24.39
C ARG A 283 -7.35 -36.21 24.45
N GLU A 284 -7.49 -37.26 25.26
CA GLU A 284 -6.47 -38.28 25.45
C GLU A 284 -6.30 -39.16 24.21
N THR A 285 -7.41 -39.59 23.60
CA THR A 285 -7.40 -40.29 22.30
C THR A 285 -6.79 -39.40 21.21
N GLY A 286 -7.10 -38.10 21.19
CA GLY A 286 -6.51 -37.14 20.26
C GLY A 286 -5.00 -36.99 20.45
N ARG A 287 -4.52 -36.93 21.70
CA ARG A 287 -3.10 -36.92 22.06
C ARG A 287 -2.39 -38.20 21.62
N LYS A 288 -3.02 -39.38 21.81
CA LYS A 288 -2.50 -40.71 21.41
C LYS A 288 -2.42 -40.89 19.88
N VAL A 289 -3.51 -40.65 19.15
CA VAL A 289 -3.62 -40.86 17.68
C VAL A 289 -2.89 -39.78 16.88
N LEU A 290 -3.23 -38.52 17.13
CA LEU A 290 -2.77 -37.42 16.29
C LEU A 290 -1.37 -36.97 16.70
N GLY A 291 -1.02 -37.17 17.97
CA GLY A 291 0.20 -36.68 18.60
C GLY A 291 0.11 -35.20 18.95
N VAL A 292 0.97 -34.76 19.87
CA VAL A 292 1.07 -33.34 20.27
C VAL A 292 2.12 -32.58 19.46
N SER A 293 2.02 -31.25 19.42
CA SER A 293 3.03 -30.37 18.85
C SER A 293 4.32 -30.38 19.69
N SER A 294 5.47 -30.19 19.03
CA SER A 294 6.80 -30.29 19.64
C SER A 294 7.23 -29.06 20.47
N GLY A 295 6.37 -28.05 20.62
CA GLY A 295 6.70 -26.72 21.18
C GLY A 295 7.62 -25.92 20.27
N ARG A 296 8.84 -26.43 20.03
CA ARG A 296 9.72 -25.98 18.96
C ARG A 296 9.07 -26.24 17.60
N ARG A 297 9.14 -25.26 16.68
CA ARG A 297 9.24 -25.59 15.24
C ARG A 297 10.48 -26.50 15.10
N LYS A 298 10.40 -27.63 14.41
CA LYS A 298 11.64 -28.22 13.87
C LYS A 298 12.27 -27.17 12.96
N GLU A 299 13.54 -26.85 13.20
CA GLU A 299 14.30 -25.89 12.38
C GLU A 299 14.61 -26.50 11.01
N ASP A 300 14.55 -27.83 10.91
CA ASP A 300 14.35 -28.63 9.70
C ASP A 300 12.96 -28.38 9.07
N LYS A 301 12.72 -27.14 8.67
CA LYS A 301 12.14 -26.93 7.35
C LYS A 301 13.25 -27.02 6.33
N GLU A 302 13.67 -28.27 6.09
CA GLU A 302 13.94 -28.70 4.73
C GLU A 302 12.91 -28.03 3.82
N THR A 303 13.42 -27.31 2.84
CA THR A 303 12.55 -26.38 2.13
C THR A 303 11.52 -27.20 1.34
N TRP A 304 10.33 -26.68 1.08
CA TRP A 304 9.22 -27.43 0.45
C TRP A 304 9.49 -27.95 -1.00
N TRP A 305 10.74 -27.86 -1.46
CA TRP A 305 11.32 -28.33 -2.73
C TRP A 305 12.65 -29.08 -2.53
N TRP A 306 13.07 -29.30 -1.30
CA TRP A 306 14.34 -29.90 -0.92
C TRP A 306 14.21 -31.44 -0.92
N ASN A 307 15.29 -32.12 -1.29
CA ASN A 307 15.37 -33.57 -1.34
C ASN A 307 16.84 -34.01 -1.17
N GLU A 308 17.03 -35.31 -0.97
CA GLU A 308 18.32 -35.94 -0.70
C GLU A 308 19.32 -35.73 -1.86
N GLU A 309 18.84 -35.79 -3.12
CA GLU A 309 19.65 -35.49 -4.33
C GLU A 309 20.32 -34.11 -4.28
N VAL A 310 19.58 -33.09 -3.83
CA VAL A 310 20.07 -31.71 -3.68
C VAL A 310 21.05 -31.62 -2.50
N GLN A 311 20.79 -32.35 -1.41
CA GLN A 311 21.65 -32.37 -0.23
C GLN A 311 23.01 -32.98 -0.53
N ASP A 312 23.05 -34.18 -1.09
CA ASP A 312 24.28 -34.87 -1.55
C ASP A 312 25.06 -34.00 -2.55
N SER A 313 24.39 -33.49 -3.59
CA SER A 313 25.01 -32.59 -4.57
C SER A 313 25.71 -31.39 -3.91
N ILE A 314 25.08 -30.78 -2.89
CA ILE A 314 25.66 -29.67 -2.13
C ILE A 314 26.84 -30.12 -1.26
N GLN A 315 26.80 -31.31 -0.66
CA GLN A 315 27.91 -31.87 0.10
C GLN A 315 29.13 -32.15 -0.80
N ARG A 316 28.97 -32.83 -1.94
CA ARG A 316 30.07 -33.07 -2.90
C ARG A 316 30.73 -31.76 -3.35
N LYS A 317 29.93 -30.72 -3.66
CA LYS A 317 30.41 -29.37 -3.98
C LYS A 317 31.15 -28.68 -2.82
N ARG A 318 30.80 -28.97 -1.56
CA ARG A 318 31.54 -28.47 -0.37
C ARG A 318 32.89 -29.19 -0.22
N LEU A 319 32.96 -30.50 -0.50
CA LEU A 319 34.19 -31.29 -0.44
C LEU A 319 35.22 -30.87 -1.50
N ALA A 320 34.84 -30.80 -2.78
CA ALA A 320 35.72 -30.32 -3.85
C ALA A 320 36.20 -28.87 -3.63
N LYS A 321 35.37 -28.02 -2.99
CA LYS A 321 35.82 -26.68 -2.61
C LYS A 321 36.92 -26.72 -1.55
N LYS A 322 36.83 -27.63 -0.56
CA LYS A 322 37.85 -27.83 0.47
C LYS A 322 39.20 -28.27 -0.14
N LYS A 323 39.19 -29.21 -1.10
CA LYS A 323 40.40 -29.57 -1.87
C LYS A 323 41.02 -28.35 -2.54
N TRP A 324 40.24 -27.61 -3.33
CA TRP A 324 40.75 -26.42 -4.04
C TRP A 324 41.27 -25.31 -3.11
N ASP A 325 40.74 -25.16 -1.90
CA ASP A 325 41.27 -24.19 -0.92
C ASP A 325 42.57 -24.63 -0.23
N MET A 326 42.92 -25.92 -0.26
CA MET A 326 44.22 -26.43 0.17
C MET A 326 45.24 -26.30 -0.97
N ASP A 327 45.04 -27.01 -2.08
CA ASP A 327 46.11 -27.28 -3.05
C ASP A 327 46.18 -26.26 -4.19
N ARG A 328 45.12 -25.46 -4.36
CA ARG A 328 44.96 -24.38 -5.37
C ARG A 328 45.11 -24.72 -6.85
N THR A 329 45.41 -25.97 -7.22
CA THR A 329 45.51 -26.45 -8.61
C THR A 329 44.29 -26.09 -9.47
N GLU A 330 44.50 -25.90 -10.79
CA GLU A 330 43.43 -25.55 -11.73
C GLU A 330 42.43 -26.71 -11.92
N GLU A 331 42.88 -27.96 -11.77
CA GLU A 331 42.03 -29.17 -11.82
C GLU A 331 41.00 -29.18 -10.68
N ASN A 332 41.45 -29.02 -9.44
CA ASN A 332 40.55 -28.87 -8.27
C ASN A 332 39.62 -27.64 -8.44
N ARG A 333 40.12 -26.56 -9.07
CA ARG A 333 39.30 -25.38 -9.43
C ARG A 333 38.25 -25.72 -10.51
N GLN A 334 38.53 -26.63 -11.43
CA GLN A 334 37.62 -27.11 -12.47
C GLN A 334 36.56 -28.07 -11.93
N GLU A 335 36.95 -29.07 -11.14
CA GLU A 335 36.04 -29.97 -10.40
C GLU A 335 35.02 -29.14 -9.59
N TYR A 336 35.51 -28.13 -8.84
CA TYR A 336 34.64 -27.22 -8.10
C TYR A 336 33.70 -26.39 -8.99
N LYS A 337 34.18 -25.84 -10.13
CA LYS A 337 33.32 -25.12 -11.10
C LYS A 337 32.18 -26.03 -11.59
N GLU A 338 32.47 -27.30 -11.86
CA GLU A 338 31.52 -28.25 -12.44
C GLU A 338 30.51 -28.78 -11.44
N LEU A 339 30.93 -29.15 -10.23
CA LEU A 339 30.00 -29.46 -9.13
C LEU A 339 29.14 -28.24 -8.78
N GLN A 340 29.66 -27.01 -8.89
CA GLN A 340 28.84 -25.80 -8.74
C GLN A 340 27.82 -25.63 -9.88
N ARG A 341 28.14 -26.04 -11.12
CA ARG A 341 27.18 -26.11 -12.24
C ARG A 341 26.12 -27.21 -12.02
N ARG A 342 26.50 -28.39 -11.51
CA ARG A 342 25.59 -29.52 -11.22
C ARG A 342 24.60 -29.18 -10.11
N VAL A 343 25.07 -28.65 -8.97
CA VAL A 343 24.21 -28.16 -7.87
C VAL A 343 23.19 -27.13 -8.35
N LYS A 344 23.56 -26.21 -9.24
CA LYS A 344 22.62 -25.22 -9.81
C LYS A 344 21.51 -25.88 -10.65
N ARG A 345 21.79 -27.00 -11.32
CA ARG A 345 20.79 -27.76 -12.09
C ARG A 345 19.81 -28.48 -11.16
N GLU A 346 20.28 -29.31 -10.24
CA GLU A 346 19.37 -30.07 -9.35
C GLU A 346 18.55 -29.16 -8.43
N VAL A 347 19.15 -28.11 -7.87
CA VAL A 347 18.43 -27.09 -7.09
C VAL A 347 17.38 -26.33 -7.91
N SER A 348 17.47 -26.34 -9.25
CA SER A 348 16.42 -25.81 -10.13
C SER A 348 15.36 -26.86 -10.46
N LYS A 349 15.77 -28.11 -10.70
CA LYS A 349 14.92 -29.26 -11.03
C LYS A 349 13.95 -29.61 -9.89
N ALA A 350 14.47 -29.78 -8.66
CA ALA A 350 13.67 -30.07 -7.48
C ALA A 350 12.68 -28.93 -7.12
N LYS A 351 13.11 -27.67 -7.33
CA LYS A 351 12.21 -26.50 -7.26
C LYS A 351 11.08 -26.57 -8.26
N GLN A 352 11.39 -26.90 -9.52
CA GLN A 352 10.39 -26.91 -10.58
C GLN A 352 9.29 -27.94 -10.29
N LYS A 353 9.66 -29.20 -10.03
CA LYS A 353 8.73 -30.28 -9.65
C LYS A 353 7.79 -29.85 -8.52
N ALA A 354 8.33 -29.32 -7.42
CA ALA A 354 7.52 -28.87 -6.29
C ALA A 354 6.60 -27.69 -6.64
N TYR A 355 7.06 -26.72 -7.44
CA TYR A 355 6.20 -25.61 -7.91
C TYR A 355 5.02 -26.14 -8.72
N ASP A 356 5.22 -27.13 -9.59
CA ASP A 356 4.19 -27.69 -10.44
C ASP A 356 3.16 -28.51 -9.62
N GLU A 357 3.61 -29.30 -8.64
CA GLU A 357 2.73 -29.95 -7.64
C GLU A 357 1.93 -28.97 -6.78
N LEU A 358 2.49 -27.79 -6.49
CA LEU A 358 1.78 -26.70 -5.82
C LEU A 358 0.75 -26.04 -6.75
N TYR A 359 1.06 -25.87 -8.03
CA TYR A 359 0.18 -25.25 -9.02
C TYR A 359 -1.06 -26.11 -9.31
N THR A 360 -0.90 -27.41 -9.52
CA THR A 360 -2.02 -28.37 -9.67
C THR A 360 -2.97 -28.30 -8.47
N ARG A 361 -2.42 -28.21 -7.26
CA ARG A 361 -3.18 -28.07 -6.01
C ARG A 361 -3.89 -26.72 -5.88
N LEU A 362 -3.26 -25.63 -6.32
CA LEU A 362 -3.83 -24.28 -6.32
C LEU A 362 -4.96 -24.09 -7.34
N ASP A 363 -5.07 -24.93 -8.37
CA ASP A 363 -6.19 -24.90 -9.32
C ASP A 363 -7.51 -25.40 -8.72
N THR A 364 -7.46 -26.30 -7.72
CA THR A 364 -8.64 -26.78 -7.00
C THR A 364 -9.42 -25.66 -6.28
N ARG A 365 -10.66 -25.96 -5.89
CA ARG A 365 -11.50 -25.08 -5.05
C ARG A 365 -10.98 -24.96 -3.60
N GLU A 366 -10.22 -25.96 -3.15
CA GLU A 366 -9.54 -25.98 -1.85
C GLU A 366 -8.33 -25.05 -1.85
N GLY A 367 -7.56 -25.06 -2.93
CA GLY A 367 -6.33 -24.30 -3.12
C GLY A 367 -6.47 -22.78 -2.97
N GLU A 368 -7.67 -22.22 -3.15
CA GLU A 368 -7.92 -20.80 -2.89
C GLU A 368 -7.75 -20.42 -1.41
N LYS A 369 -8.11 -21.32 -0.48
CA LYS A 369 -7.90 -21.14 0.97
C LYS A 369 -6.40 -21.13 1.30
N ASP A 370 -5.63 -21.97 0.62
CA ASP A 370 -4.18 -22.05 0.73
C ASP A 370 -3.50 -20.82 0.12
N LEU A 371 -4.06 -20.26 -0.95
CA LEU A 371 -3.63 -19.00 -1.56
C LEU A 371 -3.77 -17.82 -0.58
N TYR A 372 -4.91 -17.70 0.11
CA TYR A 372 -5.05 -16.73 1.20
C TYR A 372 -4.12 -17.02 2.39
N ARG A 373 -3.85 -18.29 2.72
CA ARG A 373 -2.91 -18.68 3.79
C ARG A 373 -1.49 -18.25 3.46
N LEU A 374 -1.01 -18.52 2.24
CA LEU A 374 0.29 -18.11 1.72
C LEU A 374 0.44 -16.59 1.67
N ALA A 375 -0.61 -15.87 1.27
CA ALA A 375 -0.65 -14.41 1.31
C ALA A 375 -0.51 -13.87 2.75
N ARG A 376 -1.32 -14.37 3.70
CA ARG A 376 -1.27 -13.98 5.12
C ARG A 376 -0.01 -14.46 5.85
N GLN A 377 0.69 -15.46 5.32
CA GLN A 377 2.00 -15.85 5.83
C GLN A 377 3.06 -14.86 5.33
N ARG A 378 3.16 -14.62 4.02
CA ARG A 378 4.12 -13.68 3.44
C ARG A 378 3.94 -12.22 3.91
N ASP A 379 2.70 -11.81 4.23
CA ASP A 379 2.40 -10.54 4.90
C ASP A 379 3.05 -10.46 6.30
N ARG A 380 3.00 -11.53 7.10
CA ARG A 380 3.67 -11.60 8.41
C ARG A 380 5.18 -11.79 8.31
N ASP A 381 5.65 -12.62 7.40
CA ASP A 381 7.07 -12.87 7.15
C ASP A 381 7.79 -11.57 6.71
N GLY A 382 7.06 -10.70 5.99
CA GLY A 382 7.52 -9.40 5.49
C GLY A 382 7.30 -8.20 6.42
N LYS A 383 6.67 -8.38 7.59
CA LYS A 383 6.63 -7.36 8.65
C LYS A 383 7.94 -7.34 9.43
N ASP A 384 8.30 -6.15 9.89
CA ASP A 384 9.51 -5.94 10.69
C ASP A 384 9.35 -6.59 12.07
N VAL A 385 8.51 -5.99 12.93
CA VAL A 385 8.03 -6.60 14.17
C VAL A 385 6.96 -7.65 13.84
N GLN A 386 7.21 -8.91 14.23
CA GLN A 386 6.27 -10.02 14.03
C GLN A 386 5.36 -10.28 15.24
N GLN A 387 5.83 -9.92 16.44
CA GLN A 387 5.12 -10.03 17.71
C GLN A 387 5.48 -8.81 18.57
N VAL A 388 4.49 -8.22 19.24
CA VAL A 388 4.67 -7.04 20.08
C VAL A 388 4.84 -7.51 21.52
N ARG A 389 6.09 -7.64 21.99
CA ARG A 389 6.44 -8.06 23.35
C ARG A 389 6.51 -6.91 24.37
N VAL A 390 6.39 -5.67 23.91
CA VAL A 390 6.68 -4.44 24.66
C VAL A 390 5.58 -3.41 24.40
N ILE A 391 5.08 -2.76 25.46
CA ILE A 391 3.82 -1.99 25.48
C ILE A 391 3.95 -0.76 26.37
N LYS A 392 3.13 0.27 26.13
CA LYS A 392 3.10 1.46 26.99
C LYS A 392 2.19 1.30 28.21
N ASP A 393 2.61 1.89 29.32
CA ASP A 393 1.83 1.98 30.56
C ASP A 393 0.66 2.98 30.45
N ARG A 394 0.32 3.70 31.53
CA ARG A 394 -0.66 4.80 31.50
C ARG A 394 0.01 6.14 31.16
N ASP A 395 1.26 6.33 31.58
CA ASP A 395 2.04 7.57 31.43
C ASP A 395 2.81 7.64 30.09
N GLY A 396 2.71 6.59 29.27
CA GLY A 396 3.35 6.48 27.96
C GLY A 396 4.77 5.90 27.99
N ARG A 397 5.28 5.49 29.16
CA ARG A 397 6.59 4.83 29.30
C ARG A 397 6.51 3.39 28.81
N VAL A 398 7.64 2.86 28.37
CA VAL A 398 7.70 1.62 27.59
C VAL A 398 8.06 0.43 28.50
N LEU A 399 7.08 -0.41 28.81
CA LEU A 399 7.20 -1.61 29.64
C LEU A 399 7.87 -2.75 28.88
N THR A 400 9.01 -3.22 29.39
CA THR A 400 9.87 -4.23 28.74
C THR A 400 9.83 -5.61 29.41
N SER A 401 9.56 -5.71 30.71
CA SER A 401 9.56 -7.00 31.42
C SER A 401 8.29 -7.81 31.12
N GLU A 402 8.43 -9.14 30.99
CA GLU A 402 7.29 -9.99 30.60
C GLU A 402 6.12 -9.93 31.60
N GLU A 403 6.43 -9.76 32.89
CA GLU A 403 5.43 -9.58 33.96
C GLU A 403 4.71 -8.24 33.90
N SER A 404 5.43 -7.12 33.69
CA SER A 404 4.78 -5.80 33.59
C SER A 404 3.90 -5.70 32.34
N VAL A 405 4.32 -6.30 31.23
CA VAL A 405 3.52 -6.39 29.99
C VAL A 405 2.31 -7.30 30.16
N GLN A 406 2.40 -8.39 30.94
CA GLN A 406 1.25 -9.21 31.30
C GLN A 406 0.28 -8.46 32.22
N ARG A 407 0.78 -7.82 33.29
CA ARG A 407 -0.03 -7.03 34.23
C ARG A 407 -0.76 -5.90 33.50
N ARG A 408 -0.06 -5.15 32.65
CA ARG A 408 -0.65 -4.08 31.81
C ARG A 408 -1.74 -4.56 30.86
N TRP A 409 -1.63 -5.79 30.35
CA TRP A 409 -2.70 -6.43 29.57
C TRP A 409 -3.88 -6.89 30.42
N LYS A 410 -3.63 -7.41 31.63
CA LYS A 410 -4.66 -7.79 32.60
C LYS A 410 -5.46 -6.54 32.97
N GLU A 411 -4.81 -5.54 33.57
CA GLU A 411 -5.35 -4.22 33.91
C GLU A 411 -6.25 -3.67 32.79
N TYR A 412 -5.72 -3.56 31.56
CA TYR A 412 -6.46 -2.97 30.44
C TYR A 412 -7.73 -3.75 30.06
N PHE A 413 -7.70 -5.09 30.09
CA PHE A 413 -8.87 -5.88 29.72
C PHE A 413 -9.84 -6.14 30.88
N GLU A 414 -9.36 -6.15 32.12
CA GLU A 414 -10.15 -6.22 33.34
C GLU A 414 -10.94 -4.92 33.53
N GLU A 415 -10.27 -3.76 33.43
CA GLU A 415 -10.88 -2.43 33.33
C GLU A 415 -11.91 -2.36 32.20
N LEU A 416 -11.54 -2.74 30.96
CA LEU A 416 -12.43 -2.68 29.80
C LEU A 416 -13.70 -3.54 29.92
N MET A 417 -13.65 -4.65 30.65
CA MET A 417 -14.72 -5.67 30.69
C MET A 417 -15.58 -5.62 31.96
N ASN A 418 -15.23 -4.79 32.95
CA ASN A 418 -15.93 -4.64 34.22
C ASN A 418 -16.37 -3.18 34.52
N GLU A 419 -15.89 -2.20 33.75
CA GLU A 419 -16.32 -0.79 33.79
C GLU A 419 -17.67 -0.62 33.05
N GLU A 420 -18.78 -0.59 33.80
CA GLU A 420 -20.13 -0.21 33.34
C GLU A 420 -20.26 1.32 33.23
N ASN A 421 -21.11 1.82 32.32
CA ASN A 421 -21.44 3.26 32.26
C ASN A 421 -22.61 3.59 33.21
N GLU A 422 -22.71 4.83 33.68
CA GLU A 422 -23.87 5.32 34.42
C GLU A 422 -25.19 5.09 33.64
N ARG A 423 -26.26 4.75 34.36
CA ARG A 423 -27.61 4.55 33.81
C ARG A 423 -28.70 4.67 34.87
N GLU A 424 -29.91 4.96 34.42
CA GLU A 424 -31.13 4.82 35.21
C GLU A 424 -31.39 3.32 35.51
N LYS A 425 -31.55 2.98 36.80
CA LYS A 425 -32.12 1.69 37.20
C LYS A 425 -33.62 1.66 36.85
N ARG A 426 -34.12 0.52 36.38
CA ARG A 426 -35.55 0.31 36.12
C ARG A 426 -36.25 -0.02 37.44
N VAL A 427 -37.40 0.61 37.68
CA VAL A 427 -38.20 0.45 38.92
C VAL A 427 -39.24 -0.66 38.75
N GLU A 428 -39.79 -0.80 37.54
CA GLU A 428 -40.80 -1.82 37.21
C GLU A 428 -40.16 -3.12 36.71
N GLY A 429 -40.66 -4.25 37.19
CA GLY A 429 -40.34 -5.58 36.67
C GLY A 429 -41.23 -5.93 35.47
N VAL A 430 -40.66 -6.55 34.44
CA VAL A 430 -41.43 -7.17 33.35
C VAL A 430 -41.85 -8.57 33.77
N ASN A 431 -43.15 -8.89 33.64
CA ASN A 431 -43.71 -10.20 33.92
C ASN A 431 -42.94 -11.31 33.19
N SER A 432 -42.46 -12.31 33.93
CA SER A 432 -41.73 -13.45 33.37
C SER A 432 -42.64 -14.35 32.55
N VAL A 433 -42.32 -14.53 31.28
CA VAL A 433 -43.07 -15.39 30.35
C VAL A 433 -42.75 -16.87 30.67
N GLU A 434 -43.57 -17.49 31.51
CA GLU A 434 -43.46 -18.91 31.86
C GLU A 434 -44.07 -19.81 30.78
N GLN A 435 -43.33 -20.01 29.69
CA GLN A 435 -43.68 -20.97 28.64
C GLN A 435 -42.88 -22.27 28.79
N LYS A 436 -43.57 -23.41 28.64
CA LYS A 436 -42.95 -24.74 28.60
C LYS A 436 -42.08 -24.89 27.34
N VAL A 437 -40.78 -25.12 27.54
CA VAL A 437 -39.81 -25.20 26.44
C VAL A 437 -39.65 -26.64 25.95
N ASP A 438 -39.79 -26.85 24.64
CA ASP A 438 -39.55 -28.15 23.97
C ASP A 438 -38.13 -28.69 24.15
N LYS A 439 -37.99 -30.01 24.26
CA LYS A 439 -36.70 -30.70 24.17
C LYS A 439 -36.01 -30.44 22.81
N ILE A 440 -34.69 -30.41 22.82
CA ILE A 440 -33.84 -30.16 21.64
C ILE A 440 -33.74 -31.43 20.79
N ARG A 441 -34.11 -31.30 19.52
CA ARG A 441 -34.15 -32.44 18.57
C ARG A 441 -32.78 -32.62 17.92
N LYS A 442 -32.37 -33.88 17.65
CA LYS A 442 -31.11 -34.24 16.95
C LYS A 442 -30.91 -33.43 15.64
N ASP A 443 -31.99 -33.12 14.93
CA ASP A 443 -31.96 -32.30 13.71
C ASP A 443 -31.49 -30.85 13.92
N GLU A 444 -31.80 -30.24 15.06
CA GLU A 444 -31.37 -28.87 15.39
C GLU A 444 -29.85 -28.83 15.60
N VAL A 445 -29.34 -29.83 16.34
CA VAL A 445 -27.89 -30.07 16.53
C VAL A 445 -27.19 -30.34 15.19
N ARG A 446 -27.76 -31.21 14.34
CA ARG A 446 -27.22 -31.51 13.00
C ARG A 446 -27.19 -30.26 12.11
N LYS A 447 -28.23 -29.40 12.17
CA LYS A 447 -28.28 -28.10 11.47
C LYS A 447 -27.23 -27.11 12.01
N ALA A 448 -27.01 -27.05 13.33
CA ALA A 448 -25.97 -26.22 13.96
C ALA A 448 -24.55 -26.69 13.59
N LEU A 449 -24.28 -28.00 13.65
CA LEU A 449 -23.00 -28.60 13.31
C LEU A 449 -22.63 -28.42 11.83
N LYS A 450 -23.62 -28.50 10.93
CA LYS A 450 -23.46 -28.19 9.49
C LYS A 450 -23.15 -26.71 9.24
N ARG A 451 -23.69 -25.79 10.05
CA ARG A 451 -23.40 -24.34 9.98
C ARG A 451 -22.01 -23.96 10.52
N MET A 452 -21.43 -24.75 11.43
CA MET A 452 -20.12 -24.46 12.01
C MET A 452 -18.98 -24.59 11.00
N LYS A 453 -18.05 -23.62 11.02
CA LYS A 453 -16.93 -23.52 10.05
C LYS A 453 -15.67 -24.14 10.64
N SER A 454 -15.17 -25.20 10.00
CA SER A 454 -13.90 -25.86 10.35
C SER A 454 -12.68 -24.97 10.08
N GLY A 455 -11.53 -25.29 10.68
CA GLY A 455 -10.28 -24.51 10.59
C GLY A 455 -10.26 -23.28 11.49
N LYS A 456 -10.85 -23.37 12.68
CA LYS A 456 -10.92 -22.31 13.69
C LYS A 456 -9.96 -22.58 14.85
N ALA A 457 -9.60 -21.52 15.58
CA ALA A 457 -8.82 -21.64 16.81
C ALA A 457 -9.74 -22.06 17.97
N VAL A 458 -9.34 -23.13 18.67
CA VAL A 458 -10.03 -23.71 19.84
C VAL A 458 -9.99 -22.80 21.07
N GLY A 459 -10.87 -23.06 22.04
CA GLY A 459 -10.87 -22.43 23.36
C GLY A 459 -9.86 -23.09 24.32
N PRO A 460 -10.07 -22.95 25.63
CA PRO A 460 -9.31 -23.69 26.65
C PRO A 460 -9.51 -25.21 26.58
N ASP A 461 -10.68 -25.64 26.09
CA ASP A 461 -11.08 -27.05 25.95
C ASP A 461 -10.20 -27.89 25.02
N ASP A 462 -9.44 -27.26 24.11
CA ASP A 462 -8.68 -27.89 23.03
C ASP A 462 -9.53 -28.83 22.13
N ILE A 463 -10.87 -28.75 22.12
CA ILE A 463 -11.73 -29.60 21.28
C ILE A 463 -12.22 -28.82 20.04
N PRO A 464 -11.73 -29.13 18.82
CA PRO A 464 -12.22 -28.50 17.60
C PRO A 464 -13.52 -29.12 17.07
N VAL A 465 -14.30 -28.34 16.34
CA VAL A 465 -15.54 -28.83 15.69
C VAL A 465 -15.27 -29.91 14.63
N GLU A 466 -14.04 -30.04 14.16
CA GLU A 466 -13.54 -31.19 13.41
C GLU A 466 -13.73 -32.54 14.13
N VAL A 467 -13.65 -32.59 15.48
CA VAL A 467 -13.94 -33.81 16.25
C VAL A 467 -15.41 -34.18 16.13
N TRP A 468 -16.31 -33.27 16.49
CA TRP A 468 -17.77 -33.49 16.40
C TRP A 468 -18.23 -33.84 14.98
N LYS A 469 -17.54 -33.35 13.93
CA LYS A 469 -17.81 -33.73 12.54
C LYS A 469 -17.23 -35.10 12.16
N CYS A 470 -16.07 -35.48 12.70
CA CYS A 470 -15.48 -36.80 12.47
C CYS A 470 -16.35 -37.91 13.11
N LEU A 471 -16.92 -37.65 14.29
CA LEU A 471 -17.76 -38.59 15.04
C LEU A 471 -19.20 -38.76 14.50
N GLY A 472 -19.68 -37.87 13.63
CA GLY A 472 -20.96 -38.03 12.92
C GLY A 472 -22.16 -38.10 13.86
N GLU A 473 -23.07 -39.06 13.63
CA GLU A 473 -24.33 -39.15 14.38
C GLU A 473 -24.14 -39.47 15.87
N ALA A 474 -23.09 -40.19 16.27
CA ALA A 474 -22.79 -40.41 17.69
C ALA A 474 -22.53 -39.09 18.44
N ALA A 475 -21.92 -38.10 17.77
CA ALA A 475 -21.79 -36.75 18.31
C ALA A 475 -23.11 -35.96 18.27
N VAL A 476 -23.97 -36.17 17.27
CA VAL A 476 -25.29 -35.53 17.22
C VAL A 476 -26.19 -36.01 18.36
N GLU A 477 -26.10 -37.29 18.71
CA GLU A 477 -26.79 -37.92 19.84
C GLU A 477 -26.30 -37.42 21.19
N PHE A 478 -25.00 -37.57 21.49
CA PHE A 478 -24.40 -37.06 22.72
C PHE A 478 -24.67 -35.56 22.93
N LEU A 479 -24.47 -34.74 21.90
CA LEU A 479 -24.71 -33.30 22.00
C LEU A 479 -26.19 -32.97 22.20
N ALA A 480 -27.13 -33.76 21.64
CA ALA A 480 -28.55 -33.58 21.93
C ALA A 480 -28.88 -33.94 23.39
N ASN A 481 -28.34 -35.04 23.93
CA ASN A 481 -28.56 -35.43 25.33
C ASN A 481 -27.95 -34.38 26.30
N LEU A 482 -26.73 -33.93 26.03
CA LEU A 482 -26.04 -32.90 26.80
C LEU A 482 -26.80 -31.56 26.76
N PHE A 483 -27.21 -31.10 25.57
CA PHE A 483 -27.96 -29.85 25.43
C PHE A 483 -29.36 -29.92 26.06
N ASN A 484 -30.01 -31.08 26.08
CA ASN A 484 -31.24 -31.27 26.83
C ASN A 484 -31.00 -31.22 28.34
N ARG A 485 -29.95 -31.86 28.88
CA ARG A 485 -29.63 -31.78 30.30
C ARG A 485 -29.25 -30.36 30.75
N VAL A 486 -28.48 -29.61 29.96
CA VAL A 486 -28.19 -28.17 30.21
C VAL A 486 -29.44 -27.29 30.13
N LEU A 487 -30.40 -27.63 29.25
CA LEU A 487 -31.69 -26.95 29.20
C LEU A 487 -32.57 -27.30 30.40
N GLU A 488 -32.55 -28.55 30.86
CA GLU A 488 -33.35 -29.03 31.99
C GLU A 488 -32.83 -28.46 33.32
N SER A 489 -31.52 -28.54 33.58
CA SER A 489 -30.86 -28.00 34.79
C SER A 489 -30.67 -26.48 34.80
N GLU A 490 -30.79 -25.83 33.65
CA GLU A 490 -30.47 -24.40 33.42
C GLU A 490 -29.02 -24.04 33.77
N ARG A 491 -28.10 -25.03 33.82
CA ARG A 491 -26.67 -24.87 34.13
C ARG A 491 -25.77 -25.54 33.10
N MET A 492 -24.80 -24.81 32.54
CA MET A 492 -23.78 -25.32 31.61
C MET A 492 -22.51 -25.81 32.34
N PRO A 493 -21.70 -26.70 31.72
CA PRO A 493 -20.44 -27.17 32.30
C PRO A 493 -19.46 -26.04 32.65
N GLU A 494 -18.84 -26.11 33.83
CA GLU A 494 -17.95 -25.06 34.34
C GLU A 494 -16.72 -24.81 33.44
N GLU A 495 -16.22 -25.84 32.74
CA GLU A 495 -15.13 -25.69 31.76
C GLU A 495 -15.48 -24.70 30.63
N TRP A 496 -16.77 -24.54 30.28
CA TRP A 496 -17.20 -23.62 29.23
C TRP A 496 -17.17 -22.15 29.67
N ARG A 497 -17.18 -21.86 30.98
CA ARG A 497 -17.07 -20.48 31.53
C ARG A 497 -15.71 -19.85 31.29
N ARG A 498 -14.69 -20.65 30.97
CA ARG A 498 -13.32 -20.20 30.76
C ARG A 498 -13.09 -19.80 29.31
N SER A 499 -12.42 -18.68 29.08
CA SER A 499 -12.07 -18.20 27.74
C SER A 499 -10.64 -17.63 27.67
N VAL A 500 -10.05 -17.67 26.47
CA VAL A 500 -8.77 -17.00 26.19
C VAL A 500 -8.99 -15.80 25.29
N LEU A 501 -8.81 -14.60 25.83
CA LEU A 501 -8.83 -13.37 25.05
C LEU A 501 -7.52 -13.22 24.28
N VAL A 502 -7.61 -12.90 22.98
CA VAL A 502 -6.46 -12.61 22.12
C VAL A 502 -6.54 -11.15 21.64
N PRO A 503 -5.57 -10.28 21.97
CA PRO A 503 -5.55 -8.91 21.48
C PRO A 503 -5.14 -8.86 20.01
N ILE A 504 -5.99 -8.26 19.16
CA ILE A 504 -5.73 -8.08 17.72
C ILE A 504 -5.64 -6.59 17.40
N PHE A 505 -4.47 -6.16 16.91
CA PHE A 505 -4.22 -4.77 16.53
C PHE A 505 -5.17 -4.29 15.42
N LYS A 506 -5.78 -3.12 15.61
CA LYS A 506 -6.76 -2.49 14.71
C LYS A 506 -6.15 -1.98 13.40
N ASN A 507 -4.82 -2.02 13.25
CA ASN A 507 -4.07 -1.46 12.11
C ASN A 507 -4.27 0.06 11.94
N LYS A 508 -4.36 0.75 13.08
CA LYS A 508 -4.47 2.22 13.27
C LYS A 508 -3.74 2.58 14.57
N GLY A 509 -3.21 3.81 14.66
CA GLY A 509 -2.55 4.32 15.87
C GLY A 509 -1.23 3.63 16.21
N ASP A 510 -0.69 3.94 17.39
CA ASP A 510 0.53 3.32 17.94
C ASP A 510 0.30 1.82 18.21
N VAL A 511 1.27 1.01 17.79
CA VAL A 511 1.34 -0.45 17.97
C VAL A 511 1.61 -0.82 19.44
N GLN A 512 2.23 0.05 20.23
CA GLN A 512 2.56 -0.18 21.64
C GLN A 512 1.41 0.18 22.59
N SER A 513 0.32 0.81 22.12
CA SER A 513 -0.81 1.24 22.97
C SER A 513 -1.96 0.23 22.95
N CYS A 514 -2.39 -0.23 24.13
CA CYS A 514 -3.43 -1.25 24.30
C CYS A 514 -4.78 -0.86 23.65
N SER A 515 -5.14 0.44 23.67
CA SER A 515 -6.39 0.96 23.11
C SER A 515 -6.52 0.70 21.60
N ASN A 516 -5.42 0.55 20.88
CA ASN A 516 -5.39 0.23 19.46
C ASN A 516 -5.60 -1.28 19.16
N TYR A 517 -5.92 -2.10 20.15
CA TYR A 517 -6.26 -3.52 20.00
C TYR A 517 -7.74 -3.79 20.24
N ARG A 518 -8.23 -4.93 19.74
CA ARG A 518 -9.54 -5.51 20.06
C ARG A 518 -9.31 -6.90 20.63
N GLY A 519 -9.81 -7.16 21.83
CA GLY A 519 -9.78 -8.48 22.45
C GLY A 519 -10.84 -9.39 21.81
N ILE A 520 -10.45 -10.57 21.32
CA ILE A 520 -11.38 -11.60 20.85
C ILE A 520 -11.30 -12.81 21.76
N LYS A 521 -12.43 -13.21 22.37
CA LYS A 521 -12.55 -14.39 23.22
C LYS A 521 -12.58 -15.69 22.41
N LEU A 522 -11.57 -16.53 22.61
CA LEU A 522 -11.58 -17.94 22.24
C LEU A 522 -12.27 -18.72 23.36
N MET A 523 -13.43 -19.29 23.04
CA MET A 523 -14.33 -20.02 23.95
C MET A 523 -14.58 -21.40 23.32
N SER A 524 -15.08 -22.36 24.10
CA SER A 524 -15.32 -23.74 23.63
C SER A 524 -16.07 -23.78 22.29
N HIS A 525 -15.68 -24.70 21.40
CA HIS A 525 -16.47 -24.93 20.18
C HIS A 525 -17.79 -25.66 20.45
N THR A 526 -17.90 -26.38 21.58
CA THR A 526 -19.15 -27.02 22.02
C THR A 526 -20.12 -26.00 22.58
N MET A 527 -19.65 -25.05 23.41
CA MET A 527 -20.44 -23.88 23.80
C MET A 527 -20.95 -23.12 22.55
N LYS A 528 -20.12 -22.97 21.51
CA LYS A 528 -20.52 -22.33 20.24
C LYS A 528 -21.44 -23.17 19.34
N LEU A 529 -21.68 -24.43 19.67
CA LEU A 529 -22.76 -25.26 19.10
C LEU A 529 -24.05 -25.08 19.90
N TRP A 530 -23.97 -25.08 21.24
CA TRP A 530 -25.07 -24.77 22.16
C TRP A 530 -25.68 -23.40 21.87
N GLU A 531 -24.86 -22.35 21.87
CA GLU A 531 -25.22 -20.98 21.47
C GLU A 531 -25.98 -20.92 20.13
N ARG A 532 -25.67 -21.81 19.17
CA ARG A 532 -26.32 -21.86 17.85
C ARG A 532 -27.66 -22.55 17.84
N VAL A 533 -27.91 -23.49 18.75
CA VAL A 533 -29.24 -24.07 18.93
C VAL A 533 -30.14 -23.04 19.62
N VAL A 534 -29.64 -22.36 20.65
CA VAL A 534 -30.34 -21.26 21.32
C VAL A 534 -30.61 -20.08 20.37
N GLU A 535 -29.62 -19.61 19.60
CA GLU A 535 -29.79 -18.57 18.54
C GLU A 535 -30.92 -18.96 17.56
N ALA A 536 -30.94 -20.22 17.11
CA ALA A 536 -31.92 -20.70 16.12
C ALA A 536 -33.34 -20.91 16.68
N ARG A 537 -33.51 -20.89 18.01
CA ARG A 537 -34.79 -20.94 18.70
C ARG A 537 -35.29 -19.54 19.05
N LEU A 538 -34.45 -18.70 19.65
CA LEU A 538 -34.82 -17.31 19.99
C LEU A 538 -35.23 -16.50 18.76
N ARG A 539 -34.57 -16.70 17.61
CA ARG A 539 -34.94 -16.08 16.31
C ARG A 539 -36.30 -16.54 15.72
N LYS A 540 -37.06 -17.38 16.41
CA LYS A 540 -38.47 -17.69 16.08
C LYS A 540 -39.47 -16.96 16.98
N VAL A 541 -39.01 -16.44 18.12
CA VAL A 541 -39.83 -15.81 19.16
C VAL A 541 -39.66 -14.30 19.10
N VAL A 542 -38.41 -13.83 18.98
CA VAL A 542 -38.09 -12.41 18.90
C VAL A 542 -38.02 -11.96 17.43
N GLU A 543 -38.95 -11.11 17.04
CA GLU A 543 -38.84 -10.27 15.85
C GLU A 543 -37.90 -9.07 16.13
N ILE A 544 -37.19 -8.61 15.09
CA ILE A 544 -36.25 -7.48 15.16
C ILE A 544 -36.50 -6.58 13.95
N CYS A 545 -36.58 -5.29 14.19
CA CYS A 545 -37.09 -4.27 13.27
C CYS A 545 -36.45 -4.23 11.87
N GLU A 546 -37.22 -3.71 10.91
CA GLU A 546 -36.82 -3.36 9.54
C GLU A 546 -35.51 -2.55 9.51
N GLN A 547 -35.36 -1.59 10.42
CA GLN A 547 -34.26 -0.63 10.52
C GLN A 547 -32.92 -1.27 10.90
N GLN A 548 -32.90 -2.46 11.52
CA GLN A 548 -31.66 -3.15 11.90
C GLN A 548 -31.18 -4.07 10.77
N TYR A 549 -30.07 -3.69 10.14
CA TYR A 549 -29.37 -4.42 9.09
C TYR A 549 -28.24 -5.30 9.62
N GLY A 550 -27.71 -4.98 10.81
CA GLY A 550 -26.63 -5.72 11.46
C GLY A 550 -27.10 -7.07 11.99
N PHE A 551 -26.32 -8.13 11.74
CA PHE A 551 -26.53 -9.51 12.22
C PHE A 551 -27.87 -10.17 11.87
N MET A 552 -28.68 -9.55 11.01
CA MET A 552 -29.96 -10.07 10.55
C MET A 552 -29.83 -10.99 9.33
N PRO A 553 -30.60 -12.09 9.26
CA PRO A 553 -30.64 -12.92 8.07
C PRO A 553 -31.23 -12.14 6.89
N ARG A 554 -30.77 -12.43 5.67
CA ARG A 554 -31.27 -11.82 4.40
C ARG A 554 -31.12 -10.29 4.28
N LYS A 555 -30.46 -9.58 5.21
CA LYS A 555 -30.03 -8.17 5.06
C LYS A 555 -28.51 -8.08 4.86
N SER A 556 -28.00 -7.02 4.24
CA SER A 556 -26.54 -6.83 4.01
C SER A 556 -26.10 -5.37 4.12
N THR A 557 -24.78 -5.13 4.23
CA THR A 557 -24.21 -3.78 4.22
C THR A 557 -24.51 -3.04 2.91
N THR A 558 -24.59 -3.76 1.78
CA THR A 558 -24.91 -3.19 0.46
C THR A 558 -26.31 -2.57 0.45
N ASP A 559 -27.27 -3.10 1.20
CA ASP A 559 -28.65 -2.62 1.20
C ASP A 559 -28.80 -1.28 1.95
N ALA A 560 -28.16 -1.15 3.13
CA ALA A 560 -28.10 0.12 3.86
C ALA A 560 -27.25 1.19 3.12
N ILE A 561 -26.14 0.79 2.50
CA ILE A 561 -25.36 1.69 1.62
C ILE A 561 -26.21 2.15 0.42
N PHE A 562 -27.05 1.27 -0.13
CA PHE A 562 -27.95 1.61 -1.24
C PHE A 562 -29.03 2.60 -0.79
N ALA A 563 -29.75 2.31 0.30
CA ALA A 563 -30.83 3.15 0.80
C ALA A 563 -30.36 4.59 1.05
N LEU A 564 -29.29 4.78 1.82
CA LEU A 564 -28.68 6.10 2.05
C LEU A 564 -28.29 6.79 0.73
N ARG A 565 -27.69 6.07 -0.23
CA ARG A 565 -27.28 6.65 -1.52
C ARG A 565 -28.46 7.08 -2.38
N ILE A 566 -29.55 6.33 -2.39
CA ILE A 566 -30.75 6.71 -3.14
C ILE A 566 -31.47 7.86 -2.46
N LEU A 567 -31.57 7.88 -1.13
CA LEU A 567 -32.14 8.99 -0.38
C LEU A 567 -31.42 10.30 -0.72
N MET A 568 -30.09 10.32 -0.53
CA MET A 568 -29.25 11.48 -0.90
C MET A 568 -29.36 11.85 -2.38
N GLU A 569 -29.53 10.87 -3.29
CA GLU A 569 -29.73 11.14 -4.71
C GLU A 569 -31.09 11.79 -5.02
N LYS A 570 -32.17 11.35 -4.38
CA LYS A 570 -33.51 11.87 -4.61
C LYS A 570 -33.65 13.28 -4.03
N TYR A 571 -33.14 13.53 -2.81
CA TYR A 571 -33.05 14.89 -2.22
C TYR A 571 -32.19 15.84 -3.05
N ARG A 572 -30.99 15.39 -3.45
CA ARG A 572 -30.10 16.12 -4.36
C ARG A 572 -30.82 16.55 -5.64
N ASP A 573 -31.54 15.62 -6.27
CA ASP A 573 -32.24 15.86 -7.52
C ASP A 573 -33.57 16.64 -7.34
N GLY A 574 -34.14 16.70 -6.14
CA GLY A 574 -35.29 17.56 -5.79
C GLY A 574 -34.90 19.00 -5.38
N GLN A 575 -33.60 19.30 -5.27
CA GLN A 575 -33.06 20.58 -4.78
C GLN A 575 -33.46 20.95 -3.32
N LYS A 576 -33.87 19.95 -2.52
CA LYS A 576 -34.06 20.06 -1.06
C LYS A 576 -32.75 19.79 -0.31
N GLU A 577 -32.60 20.36 0.89
CA GLU A 577 -31.55 19.94 1.84
C GLU A 577 -31.89 18.54 2.42
N LEU A 578 -30.86 17.82 2.87
CA LEU A 578 -30.99 16.57 3.64
C LEU A 578 -29.85 16.50 4.65
N HIS A 579 -30.21 16.39 5.92
CA HIS A 579 -29.30 16.37 7.04
C HIS A 579 -29.09 14.92 7.48
N CYS A 580 -27.83 14.49 7.60
CA CYS A 580 -27.44 13.12 7.97
C CYS A 580 -26.44 13.16 9.12
N VAL A 581 -26.74 12.50 10.24
CA VAL A 581 -25.76 12.28 11.32
C VAL A 581 -25.37 10.81 11.36
N PHE A 582 -24.06 10.56 11.40
CA PHE A 582 -23.46 9.24 11.54
C PHE A 582 -22.99 9.07 12.99
N VAL A 583 -23.61 8.17 13.73
CA VAL A 583 -23.37 7.94 15.17
C VAL A 583 -22.65 6.60 15.36
N ASP A 584 -21.62 6.60 16.21
CA ASP A 584 -20.81 5.43 16.59
C ASP A 584 -20.77 5.37 18.13
N LEU A 585 -20.90 4.17 18.71
CA LEU A 585 -21.03 3.96 20.16
C LEU A 585 -19.70 3.60 20.85
N GLU A 586 -19.53 4.07 22.08
CA GLU A 586 -18.32 3.91 22.89
C GLU A 586 -18.18 2.45 23.34
N LYS A 587 -17.24 1.69 22.72
CA LYS A 587 -16.93 0.29 23.08
C LYS A 587 -18.18 -0.63 23.06
N ALA A 588 -19.21 -0.35 22.25
CA ALA A 588 -20.57 -0.90 22.34
C ALA A 588 -20.75 -2.33 22.91
N TYR A 589 -20.05 -3.32 22.35
CA TYR A 589 -20.11 -4.71 22.82
C TYR A 589 -19.59 -4.91 24.24
N ASP A 590 -18.51 -4.23 24.61
CA ASP A 590 -17.84 -4.38 25.91
C ASP A 590 -18.59 -3.65 27.03
N ARG A 591 -19.55 -2.77 26.68
CA ARG A 591 -20.26 -1.87 27.60
C ARG A 591 -21.70 -2.24 27.93
N VAL A 592 -22.30 -3.22 27.24
CA VAL A 592 -23.71 -3.60 27.45
C VAL A 592 -23.96 -4.01 28.91
N PRO A 593 -24.85 -3.33 29.67
CA PRO A 593 -25.23 -3.75 31.01
C PRO A 593 -26.01 -5.06 30.95
N ARG A 594 -25.68 -6.02 31.83
CA ARG A 594 -26.31 -7.35 31.81
C ARG A 594 -27.77 -7.32 32.22
N GLU A 595 -28.11 -6.52 33.23
CA GLU A 595 -29.50 -6.38 33.67
C GLU A 595 -30.41 -5.77 32.60
N GLU A 596 -29.90 -4.84 31.79
CA GLU A 596 -30.64 -4.29 30.66
C GLU A 596 -30.82 -5.35 29.56
N LEU A 597 -29.81 -6.20 29.31
CA LEU A 597 -29.95 -7.35 28.40
C LEU A 597 -31.03 -8.34 28.86
N TRP A 598 -31.09 -8.69 30.16
CA TRP A 598 -32.14 -9.57 30.69
C TRP A 598 -33.52 -8.95 30.57
N TYR A 599 -33.63 -7.65 30.87
CA TYR A 599 -34.86 -6.87 30.68
C TYR A 599 -35.32 -6.88 29.22
N CYS A 600 -34.42 -6.55 28.27
CA CYS A 600 -34.73 -6.57 26.84
C CYS A 600 -35.18 -7.96 26.35
N MET A 601 -34.55 -9.04 26.82
CA MET A 601 -35.00 -10.40 26.48
C MET A 601 -36.43 -10.68 26.96
N ARG A 602 -36.76 -10.36 28.22
CA ARG A 602 -38.11 -10.54 28.77
C ARG A 602 -39.14 -9.69 28.02
N LYS A 603 -38.85 -8.41 27.78
CA LYS A 603 -39.74 -7.50 27.04
C LYS A 603 -39.98 -7.97 25.59
N SER A 604 -38.98 -8.55 24.94
CA SER A 604 -39.13 -9.20 23.63
C SER A 604 -39.82 -10.58 23.67
N GLY A 605 -40.53 -10.93 24.75
CA GLY A 605 -41.32 -12.16 24.83
C GLY A 605 -40.52 -13.46 24.98
N VAL A 606 -39.22 -13.37 25.31
CA VAL A 606 -38.40 -14.58 25.52
C VAL A 606 -38.83 -15.28 26.81
N ALA A 607 -39.19 -16.56 26.70
CA ALA A 607 -39.56 -17.39 27.84
C ALA A 607 -38.45 -17.42 28.90
N GLU A 608 -38.81 -17.30 30.19
CA GLU A 608 -37.87 -17.07 31.30
C GLU A 608 -36.77 -18.14 31.39
N LYS A 609 -37.10 -19.40 31.06
CA LYS A 609 -36.14 -20.51 30.99
C LYS A 609 -34.98 -20.27 30.02
N TYR A 610 -35.20 -19.55 28.91
CA TYR A 610 -34.11 -19.11 28.03
C TYR A 610 -33.35 -17.90 28.59
N VAL A 611 -34.00 -17.02 29.36
CA VAL A 611 -33.32 -15.91 30.03
C VAL A 611 -32.33 -16.47 31.04
N ARG A 612 -32.77 -17.37 31.94
CA ARG A 612 -31.91 -18.03 32.94
C ARG A 612 -30.78 -18.86 32.31
N VAL A 613 -31.08 -19.61 31.24
CA VAL A 613 -30.06 -20.30 30.43
C VAL A 613 -29.01 -19.37 29.82
N VAL A 614 -29.39 -18.17 29.37
CA VAL A 614 -28.42 -17.20 28.83
C VAL A 614 -27.69 -16.47 29.96
N GLN A 615 -28.34 -16.15 31.08
CA GLN A 615 -27.70 -15.62 32.30
C GLN A 615 -26.54 -16.53 32.73
N ASP A 616 -26.77 -17.85 32.81
CA ASP A 616 -25.72 -18.82 33.15
C ASP A 616 -24.56 -18.85 32.15
N MET A 617 -24.72 -18.41 30.88
CA MET A 617 -23.60 -18.31 29.93
C MET A 617 -22.65 -17.14 30.23
N TYR A 618 -23.11 -16.11 30.95
CA TYR A 618 -22.33 -14.90 31.28
C TYR A 618 -21.91 -14.87 32.77
N GLU A 619 -22.71 -15.47 33.66
CA GLU A 619 -22.38 -15.66 35.08
C GLU A 619 -21.04 -16.36 35.27
N ARG A 620 -20.25 -15.85 36.22
CA ARG A 620 -18.98 -16.45 36.66
C ARG A 620 -17.98 -16.67 35.50
N SER A 621 -18.12 -15.92 34.40
CA SER A 621 -17.25 -16.06 33.22
C SER A 621 -15.82 -15.58 33.51
N ARG A 622 -14.83 -16.41 33.19
CA ARG A 622 -13.41 -16.16 33.51
C ARG A 622 -12.57 -16.08 32.25
N THR A 623 -11.60 -15.17 32.24
CA THR A 623 -10.81 -14.84 31.05
C THR A 623 -9.33 -14.75 31.38
N VAL A 624 -8.48 -15.29 30.51
CA VAL A 624 -7.02 -15.04 30.48
C VAL A 624 -6.65 -14.33 29.18
N ALA A 625 -5.80 -13.30 29.23
CA ALA A 625 -5.33 -12.61 28.03
C ALA A 625 -4.03 -13.25 27.52
N ARG A 626 -4.05 -13.77 26.29
CA ARG A 626 -2.88 -14.38 25.62
C ARG A 626 -2.17 -13.34 24.76
N CYS A 627 -1.13 -12.73 25.32
CA CYS A 627 -0.27 -11.76 24.65
C CYS A 627 0.94 -12.44 23.96
N ALA A 628 1.96 -11.66 23.59
CA ALA A 628 3.16 -12.19 22.92
C ALA A 628 4.19 -12.81 23.88
N VAL A 629 4.22 -12.36 25.14
CA VAL A 629 5.16 -12.85 26.18
C VAL A 629 4.59 -14.05 26.95
N GLY A 630 3.27 -14.16 27.07
CA GLY A 630 2.63 -15.26 27.79
C GLY A 630 1.11 -15.22 27.81
N GLN A 631 0.52 -15.90 28.79
CA GLN A 631 -0.86 -15.67 29.23
C GLN A 631 -0.81 -14.90 30.54
N THR A 632 -1.71 -13.95 30.73
CA THR A 632 -1.91 -13.31 32.03
C THR A 632 -2.50 -14.30 33.04
N GLU A 633 -2.51 -13.89 34.30
CA GLU A 633 -3.47 -14.37 35.29
C GLU A 633 -4.92 -14.34 34.78
N GLU A 634 -5.77 -15.13 35.42
CA GLU A 634 -7.21 -15.19 35.15
C GLU A 634 -7.92 -14.02 35.85
N PHE A 635 -8.89 -13.41 35.17
CA PHE A 635 -9.73 -12.32 35.68
C PHE A 635 -11.21 -12.57 35.36
N ASN A 636 -12.10 -12.00 36.17
CA ASN A 636 -13.55 -12.06 35.96
C ASN A 636 -13.97 -11.11 34.83
N VAL A 637 -15.07 -11.46 34.15
CA VAL A 637 -15.75 -10.55 33.21
C VAL A 637 -17.23 -10.43 33.59
N GLU A 638 -17.63 -9.21 33.97
CA GLU A 638 -18.87 -8.91 34.68
C GLU A 638 -19.80 -7.98 33.87
N VAL A 639 -19.26 -7.16 32.97
CA VAL A 639 -20.02 -6.33 32.02
C VAL A 639 -19.93 -6.94 30.61
N GLY A 640 -20.79 -6.50 29.69
CA GLY A 640 -20.60 -6.65 28.25
C GLY A 640 -20.83 -8.03 27.64
N LEU A 641 -20.82 -8.04 26.31
CA LEU A 641 -21.07 -9.19 25.45
C LEU A 641 -19.78 -9.89 25.02
N HIS A 642 -19.82 -11.21 24.92
CA HIS A 642 -18.64 -12.01 24.60
C HIS A 642 -18.22 -11.86 23.12
N GLN A 643 -17.21 -11.01 22.85
CA GLN A 643 -16.62 -10.79 21.51
C GLN A 643 -15.97 -12.06 20.95
N GLY A 644 -16.76 -12.89 20.28
CA GLY A 644 -16.34 -14.20 19.74
C GLY A 644 -17.39 -15.31 19.86
N SER A 645 -18.46 -15.07 20.62
CA SER A 645 -19.69 -15.86 20.69
C SER A 645 -20.40 -15.99 19.34
N ALA A 646 -21.21 -17.04 19.19
CA ALA A 646 -22.20 -17.19 18.14
C ALA A 646 -23.53 -16.48 18.46
N LEU A 647 -23.87 -16.32 19.74
CA LEU A 647 -25.15 -15.79 20.23
C LEU A 647 -25.10 -14.27 20.52
N SER A 648 -24.00 -13.75 21.09
CA SER A 648 -23.84 -12.30 21.39
C SER A 648 -24.27 -11.35 20.27
N PRO A 649 -24.01 -11.60 18.97
CA PRO A 649 -24.41 -10.67 17.91
C PRO A 649 -25.93 -10.59 17.70
N PHE A 650 -26.68 -11.63 18.08
CA PHE A 650 -28.14 -11.59 18.10
C PHE A 650 -28.63 -10.87 19.36
N LEU A 651 -28.07 -11.16 20.53
CA LEU A 651 -28.41 -10.47 21.79
C LEU A 651 -28.17 -8.96 21.70
N PHE A 652 -27.06 -8.53 21.07
CA PHE A 652 -26.81 -7.11 20.78
C PHE A 652 -27.90 -6.48 19.90
N ALA A 653 -28.40 -7.23 18.91
CA ALA A 653 -29.48 -6.75 18.05
C ALA A 653 -30.81 -6.63 18.80
N VAL A 654 -31.12 -7.53 19.75
CA VAL A 654 -32.29 -7.43 20.64
C VAL A 654 -32.19 -6.22 21.56
N VAL A 655 -31.03 -5.97 22.18
CA VAL A 655 -30.81 -4.78 23.02
C VAL A 655 -30.96 -3.50 22.19
N MET A 656 -30.30 -3.39 21.03
CA MET A 656 -30.44 -2.21 20.17
C MET A 656 -31.86 -2.03 19.62
N ASP A 657 -32.61 -3.11 19.38
CA ASP A 657 -34.01 -3.03 18.98
C ASP A 657 -34.86 -2.37 20.08
N GLN A 658 -34.78 -2.91 21.30
CA GLN A 658 -35.58 -2.46 22.43
C GLN A 658 -35.17 -1.07 22.96
N LEU A 659 -33.88 -0.71 22.91
CA LEU A 659 -33.41 0.63 23.27
C LEU A 659 -33.74 1.69 22.23
N SER A 660 -33.97 1.32 20.96
CA SER A 660 -34.32 2.26 19.90
C SER A 660 -35.82 2.43 19.67
N GLU A 661 -36.66 1.65 20.36
CA GLU A 661 -38.11 1.56 20.09
C GLU A 661 -38.83 2.92 20.11
N GLU A 662 -38.53 3.77 21.10
CA GLU A 662 -39.12 5.10 21.28
C GLU A 662 -38.58 6.17 20.29
N VAL A 663 -37.47 5.91 19.60
CA VAL A 663 -36.71 6.92 18.82
C VAL A 663 -36.44 6.53 17.36
N ARG A 664 -36.71 5.27 16.97
CA ARG A 664 -36.51 4.76 15.61
C ARG A 664 -37.61 5.25 14.68
N GLN A 665 -37.22 5.98 13.64
CA GLN A 665 -38.11 6.30 12.52
C GLN A 665 -38.08 5.18 11.48
N GLU A 666 -39.00 5.18 10.51
CA GLU A 666 -39.00 4.18 9.45
C GLU A 666 -37.71 4.24 8.59
N SER A 667 -37.23 3.11 8.08
CA SER A 667 -36.13 3.15 7.09
C SER A 667 -36.66 3.76 5.78
N PRO A 668 -36.01 4.79 5.20
CA PRO A 668 -34.58 5.12 5.31
C PRO A 668 -34.19 6.22 6.32
N TRP A 669 -35.12 6.80 7.07
CA TRP A 669 -34.84 7.90 8.01
C TRP A 669 -33.96 7.47 9.19
N THR A 670 -34.16 6.25 9.68
CA THR A 670 -33.24 5.54 10.58
C THR A 670 -32.67 4.31 9.88
N MET A 671 -31.35 4.13 9.96
CA MET A 671 -30.66 2.92 9.48
C MET A 671 -29.59 2.49 10.48
N MET A 672 -29.77 1.31 11.10
CA MET A 672 -28.82 0.74 12.06
C MET A 672 -28.08 -0.44 11.43
N PHE A 673 -26.75 -0.49 11.56
CA PHE A 673 -25.97 -1.69 11.28
C PHE A 673 -25.11 -2.03 12.50
N ALA A 674 -25.68 -2.82 13.41
CA ALA A 674 -25.11 -3.05 14.73
C ALA A 674 -24.89 -1.72 15.48
N ASP A 675 -23.64 -1.32 15.70
CA ASP A 675 -23.20 -0.11 16.38
C ASP A 675 -23.01 1.11 15.46
N ASP A 676 -23.02 0.93 14.12
CA ASP A 676 -23.04 2.03 13.14
C ASP A 676 -24.50 2.51 12.92
N ILE A 677 -24.89 3.69 13.42
CA ILE A 677 -26.25 4.26 13.29
C ILE A 677 -26.23 5.46 12.33
N VAL A 678 -27.26 5.60 11.50
CA VAL A 678 -27.50 6.79 10.66
C VAL A 678 -28.89 7.36 10.93
N ILE A 679 -28.93 8.65 11.22
CA ILE A 679 -30.15 9.45 11.41
C ILE A 679 -30.23 10.45 10.25
N CYS A 680 -31.35 10.48 9.53
CA CYS A 680 -31.59 11.38 8.40
C CYS A 680 -32.85 12.23 8.63
N SER A 681 -32.86 13.49 8.15
CA SER A 681 -33.96 14.45 8.35
C SER A 681 -34.02 15.51 7.23
N GLU A 682 -35.20 16.08 6.96
CA GLU A 682 -35.37 17.24 6.05
C GLU A 682 -34.88 18.56 6.66
N SER A 683 -34.87 18.70 8.00
CA SER A 683 -34.39 19.89 8.73
C SER A 683 -33.19 19.59 9.63
N ARG A 684 -32.32 20.60 9.79
CA ARG A 684 -31.17 20.60 10.72
C ARG A 684 -31.62 20.52 12.17
N GLU A 685 -32.61 21.32 12.53
CA GLU A 685 -33.23 21.40 13.86
C GLU A 685 -33.85 20.06 14.24
N GLN A 686 -34.57 19.43 13.30
CA GLN A 686 -35.15 18.11 13.49
C GLN A 686 -34.10 16.99 13.55
N VAL A 687 -32.95 17.11 12.87
CA VAL A 687 -31.85 16.13 13.03
C VAL A 687 -31.11 16.31 14.36
N GLU A 688 -31.00 17.55 14.84
CA GLU A 688 -30.41 17.89 16.15
C GLU A 688 -31.30 17.36 17.29
N GLU A 689 -32.61 17.59 17.21
CA GLU A 689 -33.58 17.03 18.15
C GLU A 689 -33.59 15.50 18.13
N ASN A 690 -33.62 14.88 16.93
CA ASN A 690 -33.53 13.42 16.82
C ASN A 690 -32.22 12.87 17.40
N LEU A 691 -31.09 13.53 17.16
CA LEU A 691 -29.80 13.11 17.70
C LEU A 691 -29.78 13.18 19.24
N GLU A 692 -30.34 14.23 19.83
CA GLU A 692 -30.42 14.41 21.29
C GLU A 692 -31.41 13.41 21.92
N ARG A 693 -32.54 13.14 21.27
CA ARG A 693 -33.48 12.04 21.63
C ARG A 693 -32.77 10.68 21.60
N TRP A 694 -32.00 10.39 20.55
CA TRP A 694 -31.22 9.15 20.41
C TRP A 694 -30.11 9.03 21.47
N ARG A 695 -29.41 10.14 21.77
CA ARG A 695 -28.44 10.18 22.88
C ARG A 695 -29.14 9.82 24.18
N PHE A 696 -30.22 10.51 24.53
CA PHE A 696 -30.94 10.29 25.78
C PHE A 696 -31.44 8.84 25.91
N ALA A 697 -32.07 8.30 24.87
CA ALA A 697 -32.62 6.94 24.87
C ALA A 697 -31.55 5.85 25.13
N LEU A 698 -30.35 6.02 24.56
CA LEU A 698 -29.23 5.08 24.71
C LEU A 698 -28.43 5.32 26.01
N GLU A 699 -28.08 6.57 26.33
CA GLU A 699 -27.24 6.90 27.49
C GLU A 699 -27.94 6.62 28.81
N ARG A 700 -29.25 6.87 28.93
CA ARG A 700 -30.02 6.55 30.14
C ARG A 700 -30.04 5.05 30.47
N ARG A 701 -29.69 4.18 29.51
CA ARG A 701 -29.55 2.71 29.67
C ARG A 701 -28.09 2.23 29.51
N GLY A 702 -27.11 3.13 29.64
CA GLY A 702 -25.68 2.81 29.72
C GLY A 702 -24.97 2.68 28.36
N MET A 703 -25.62 2.99 27.23
CA MET A 703 -25.03 2.88 25.89
C MET A 703 -24.52 4.25 25.40
N LYS A 704 -23.26 4.57 25.68
CA LYS A 704 -22.69 5.92 25.45
C LYS A 704 -22.35 6.24 23.99
N VAL A 705 -22.66 7.48 23.56
CA VAL A 705 -22.38 7.98 22.20
C VAL A 705 -20.95 8.52 22.09
N SER A 706 -20.22 8.12 21.04
CA SER A 706 -18.84 8.55 20.84
C SER A 706 -18.77 9.90 20.11
N ARG A 707 -18.78 11.00 20.89
CA ARG A 707 -18.70 12.37 20.36
C ARG A 707 -17.56 12.55 19.33
N SER A 708 -16.36 12.02 19.64
CA SER A 708 -15.16 12.16 18.79
C SER A 708 -15.22 11.47 17.42
N LYS A 709 -16.21 10.58 17.20
CA LYS A 709 -16.41 9.83 15.95
C LYS A 709 -17.73 10.18 15.25
N THR A 710 -18.65 10.83 15.96
CA THR A 710 -19.95 11.22 15.44
C THR A 710 -19.74 12.37 14.47
N GLU A 711 -20.17 12.19 13.21
CA GLU A 711 -19.92 13.14 12.13
C GLU A 711 -21.23 13.52 11.43
N TYR A 712 -21.39 14.80 11.11
CA TYR A 712 -22.60 15.38 10.49
C TYR A 712 -22.34 15.71 9.01
N MET A 713 -23.30 15.44 8.13
CA MET A 713 -23.23 15.77 6.70
C MET A 713 -24.54 16.41 6.24
N CYS A 714 -24.45 17.51 5.50
CA CYS A 714 -25.56 18.09 4.75
C CYS A 714 -25.44 17.78 3.25
N VAL A 715 -26.57 17.59 2.56
CA VAL A 715 -26.70 17.53 1.09
C VAL A 715 -27.44 18.78 0.64
N ASN A 716 -27.04 19.38 -0.49
CA ASN A 716 -27.63 20.62 -1.03
C ASN A 716 -27.61 21.83 -0.05
N GLU A 717 -26.66 21.83 0.88
CA GLU A 717 -26.40 22.88 1.87
C GLU A 717 -26.57 24.30 1.32
N ARG A 718 -27.46 25.08 1.93
CA ARG A 718 -27.68 26.50 1.61
C ARG A 718 -26.67 27.40 2.33
N GLU A 719 -26.41 28.59 1.77
CA GLU A 719 -25.56 29.57 2.43
C GLU A 719 -26.16 29.99 3.78
N GLY A 720 -25.35 29.97 4.85
CA GLY A 720 -25.81 30.16 6.23
C GLY A 720 -26.28 28.90 6.96
N SER A 721 -26.40 27.74 6.29
CA SER A 721 -26.84 26.48 6.91
C SER A 721 -25.82 25.98 7.95
N GLY A 722 -26.16 26.09 9.24
CA GLY A 722 -25.26 25.86 10.38
C GLY A 722 -24.76 24.42 10.57
N THR A 723 -24.12 24.16 11.71
CA THR A 723 -23.82 22.78 12.15
C THR A 723 -24.92 22.23 13.06
N VAL A 724 -24.83 20.94 13.36
CA VAL A 724 -25.68 20.25 14.35
C VAL A 724 -24.93 20.22 15.68
N ARG A 725 -25.63 20.40 16.79
CA ARG A 725 -25.08 20.27 18.15
C ARG A 725 -25.45 18.95 18.81
N LEU A 726 -24.70 18.58 19.84
CA LEU A 726 -24.93 17.43 20.72
C LEU A 726 -24.57 17.86 22.14
N GLN A 727 -25.54 17.93 23.05
CA GLN A 727 -25.34 18.50 24.40
C GLN A 727 -24.73 19.92 24.37
N GLY A 728 -25.01 20.71 23.33
CA GLY A 728 -24.46 22.06 23.11
C GLY A 728 -23.11 22.12 22.37
N GLU A 729 -22.34 21.03 22.34
CA GLU A 729 -21.08 20.95 21.58
C GLU A 729 -21.34 20.77 20.08
N GLU A 730 -20.49 21.36 19.22
CA GLU A 730 -20.67 21.28 17.77
C GLU A 730 -20.21 19.94 17.18
N VAL A 731 -21.14 19.22 16.53
CA VAL A 731 -20.83 17.98 15.81
C VAL A 731 -20.02 18.31 14.57
N LYS A 732 -18.96 17.54 14.35
CA LYS A 732 -18.01 17.73 13.25
C LYS A 732 -18.68 17.57 11.88
N LYS A 733 -18.86 18.68 11.16
CA LYS A 733 -19.41 18.72 9.79
C LYS A 733 -18.42 18.18 8.76
N VAL A 734 -18.83 17.23 7.91
CA VAL A 734 -17.98 16.54 6.92
C VAL A 734 -18.61 16.47 5.53
N GLN A 735 -17.76 16.66 4.50
CA GLN A 735 -18.15 16.60 3.09
C GLN A 735 -17.92 15.20 2.45
N GLU A 736 -17.29 14.27 3.19
CA GLU A 736 -17.29 12.83 2.88
C GLU A 736 -17.30 12.00 4.17
N PHE A 737 -18.03 10.89 4.19
CA PHE A 737 -18.09 9.93 5.30
C PHE A 737 -17.84 8.51 4.78
N LYS A 738 -17.51 7.55 5.66
CA LYS A 738 -17.07 6.20 5.29
C LYS A 738 -17.97 5.08 5.84
N TYR A 739 -19.28 5.21 5.62
CA TYR A 739 -20.34 4.29 6.07
C TYR A 739 -20.16 2.85 5.56
N LEU A 740 -20.21 1.87 6.48
CA LEU A 740 -20.13 0.42 6.22
C LEU A 740 -19.02 -0.01 5.24
N GLY A 741 -17.91 0.72 5.26
CA GLY A 741 -16.75 0.46 4.41
C GLY A 741 -16.73 1.19 3.06
N SER A 742 -17.79 1.89 2.67
CA SER A 742 -17.93 2.66 1.42
C SER A 742 -17.97 4.17 1.68
N THR A 743 -17.45 4.97 0.74
CA THR A 743 -17.40 6.42 0.85
C THR A 743 -18.65 7.07 0.28
N VAL A 744 -19.33 7.84 1.11
CA VAL A 744 -20.48 8.67 0.76
C VAL A 744 -19.99 10.13 0.73
N GLN A 745 -20.55 10.95 -0.17
CA GLN A 745 -20.17 12.34 -0.35
C GLN A 745 -21.44 13.21 -0.41
N SER A 746 -21.44 14.35 0.29
CA SER A 746 -22.53 15.34 0.28
C SER A 746 -22.98 15.71 -1.13
N ASN A 747 -22.00 16.00 -2.01
CA ASN A 747 -22.24 16.38 -3.39
C ASN A 747 -22.72 15.24 -4.31
N GLY A 748 -22.87 14.02 -3.80
CA GLY A 748 -23.30 12.84 -4.54
C GLY A 748 -22.31 12.33 -5.59
N GLU A 749 -21.03 12.75 -5.55
CA GLU A 749 -20.00 12.18 -6.42
C GLU A 749 -19.41 10.88 -5.86
N CYS A 750 -18.87 10.05 -6.76
CA CYS A 750 -18.24 8.77 -6.44
C CYS A 750 -16.73 8.73 -6.78
N GLY A 751 -16.13 9.89 -7.09
CA GLY A 751 -14.72 9.99 -7.46
C GLY A 751 -13.76 9.63 -6.30
N LYS A 752 -14.09 10.03 -5.07
CA LYS A 752 -13.27 9.65 -3.90
C LYS A 752 -13.42 8.16 -3.56
N GLU A 753 -14.62 7.60 -3.71
CA GLU A 753 -14.86 6.16 -3.52
C GLU A 753 -14.06 5.32 -4.52
N VAL A 754 -14.09 5.66 -5.81
CA VAL A 754 -13.32 4.95 -6.84
C VAL A 754 -11.82 4.96 -6.55
N LYS A 755 -11.26 6.09 -6.12
CA LYS A 755 -9.85 6.18 -5.68
C LYS A 755 -9.56 5.30 -4.46
N LYS A 756 -10.46 5.26 -3.47
CA LYS A 756 -10.35 4.39 -2.30
C LYS A 756 -10.47 2.90 -2.66
N ARG A 757 -11.32 2.51 -3.62
CA ARG A 757 -11.39 1.15 -4.20
C ARG A 757 -10.11 0.77 -4.93
N VAL A 758 -9.54 1.68 -5.73
CA VAL A 758 -8.25 1.48 -6.40
C VAL A 758 -7.13 1.27 -5.38
N GLN A 759 -7.07 2.07 -4.30
CA GLN A 759 -6.08 1.91 -3.24
C GLN A 759 -6.30 0.63 -2.41
N ALA A 760 -7.56 0.21 -2.17
CA ALA A 760 -7.87 -1.08 -1.56
C ALA A 760 -7.40 -2.25 -2.43
N GLY A 761 -7.62 -2.17 -3.75
CA GLY A 761 -7.06 -3.09 -4.74
C GLY A 761 -5.54 -3.14 -4.68
N TRP A 762 -4.85 -2.01 -4.75
CA TRP A 762 -3.38 -1.95 -4.63
C TRP A 762 -2.88 -2.48 -3.29
N ASN A 763 -3.59 -2.27 -2.18
CA ASN A 763 -3.24 -2.84 -0.88
C ASN A 763 -3.42 -4.37 -0.85
N GLY A 764 -4.45 -4.91 -1.50
CA GLY A 764 -4.58 -6.34 -1.74
C GLY A 764 -3.42 -6.88 -2.60
N TRP A 765 -3.15 -6.22 -3.72
CA TRP A 765 -2.09 -6.59 -4.67
C TRP A 765 -0.69 -6.56 -4.04
N ARG A 766 -0.37 -5.54 -3.22
CA ARG A 766 0.90 -5.42 -2.49
C ARG A 766 1.14 -6.64 -1.59
N LYS A 767 0.12 -7.14 -0.89
CA LYS A 767 0.20 -8.32 0.00
C LYS A 767 0.51 -9.62 -0.75
N VAL A 768 0.04 -9.75 -1.99
CA VAL A 768 0.35 -10.89 -2.88
C VAL A 768 1.47 -10.59 -3.90
N SER A 769 2.14 -9.44 -3.84
CA SER A 769 3.14 -9.03 -4.85
C SER A 769 4.30 -10.01 -5.00
N GLY A 770 4.75 -10.65 -3.91
CA GLY A 770 5.77 -11.71 -3.98
C GLY A 770 5.32 -13.00 -4.66
N VAL A 771 4.03 -13.17 -4.92
CA VAL A 771 3.44 -14.23 -5.76
C VAL A 771 3.21 -13.67 -7.17
N LEU A 772 2.50 -12.55 -7.27
CA LEU A 772 2.13 -11.93 -8.55
C LEU A 772 3.32 -11.52 -9.43
N CYS A 773 4.41 -11.02 -8.85
CA CYS A 773 5.59 -10.58 -9.59
C CYS A 773 6.66 -11.66 -9.77
N ASP A 774 6.48 -12.87 -9.21
CA ASP A 774 7.43 -13.97 -9.40
C ASP A 774 7.34 -14.48 -10.85
N ARG A 775 8.46 -14.46 -11.58
CA ARG A 775 8.52 -14.89 -12.99
C ARG A 775 8.23 -16.38 -13.18
N LYS A 776 8.35 -17.22 -12.14
CA LYS A 776 8.08 -18.66 -12.20
C LYS A 776 6.58 -19.01 -12.20
N ILE A 777 5.70 -18.10 -11.79
CA ILE A 777 4.27 -18.39 -11.67
C ILE A 777 3.55 -18.10 -13.00
N SER A 778 2.74 -19.06 -13.46
CA SER A 778 1.99 -18.95 -14.71
C SER A 778 1.00 -17.77 -14.69
N ALA A 779 0.76 -17.18 -15.88
CA ALA A 779 -0.17 -16.07 -16.05
C ALA A 779 -1.60 -16.41 -15.58
N ARG A 780 -2.07 -17.64 -15.86
CA ARG A 780 -3.37 -18.18 -15.41
C ARG A 780 -3.51 -18.17 -13.88
N ILE A 781 -2.48 -18.59 -13.16
CA ILE A 781 -2.48 -18.60 -11.69
C ILE A 781 -2.39 -17.18 -11.14
N LYS A 782 -1.55 -16.31 -11.70
CA LYS A 782 -1.51 -14.87 -11.35
C LYS A 782 -2.88 -14.20 -11.53
N GLY A 783 -3.59 -14.54 -12.59
CA GLY A 783 -4.98 -14.15 -12.81
C GLY A 783 -5.93 -14.69 -11.74
N LYS A 784 -5.81 -15.97 -11.33
CA LYS A 784 -6.58 -16.53 -10.21
C LYS A 784 -6.32 -15.74 -8.91
N VAL A 785 -5.05 -15.49 -8.55
CA VAL A 785 -4.68 -14.66 -7.40
C VAL A 785 -5.32 -13.26 -7.47
N TYR A 786 -5.30 -12.62 -8.64
CA TYR A 786 -5.94 -11.32 -8.86
C TYR A 786 -7.47 -11.39 -8.66
N ARG A 787 -8.15 -12.37 -9.28
CA ARG A 787 -9.61 -12.57 -9.17
C ARG A 787 -10.06 -12.88 -7.73
N THR A 788 -9.26 -13.64 -6.97
CA THR A 788 -9.59 -14.07 -5.61
C THR A 788 -9.22 -13.04 -4.53
N VAL A 789 -8.09 -12.33 -4.67
CA VAL A 789 -7.57 -11.44 -3.59
C VAL A 789 -7.73 -9.95 -3.89
N VAL A 790 -7.58 -9.53 -5.15
CA VAL A 790 -7.45 -8.11 -5.51
C VAL A 790 -8.78 -7.52 -6.01
N ARG A 791 -9.42 -8.22 -6.96
CA ARG A 791 -10.69 -7.79 -7.56
C ARG A 791 -11.82 -7.58 -6.54
N PRO A 792 -12.06 -8.44 -5.54
CA PRO A 792 -13.16 -8.23 -4.59
C PRO A 792 -12.98 -6.95 -3.75
N ALA A 793 -11.74 -6.58 -3.41
CA ALA A 793 -11.44 -5.34 -2.70
C ALA A 793 -11.69 -4.08 -3.55
N MET A 794 -11.59 -4.19 -4.88
CA MET A 794 -11.97 -3.13 -5.82
C MET A 794 -13.48 -3.07 -6.06
N LEU A 795 -14.19 -4.20 -6.05
CA LEU A 795 -15.61 -4.28 -6.40
C LEU A 795 -16.58 -3.93 -5.26
N TYR A 796 -16.25 -4.21 -3.99
CA TYR A 796 -17.15 -3.99 -2.84
C TYR A 796 -17.83 -2.62 -2.84
N GLY A 797 -19.16 -2.57 -2.88
CA GLY A 797 -19.94 -1.32 -2.84
C GLY A 797 -19.92 -0.51 -4.14
N LEU A 798 -19.40 -1.05 -5.26
CA LEU A 798 -19.54 -0.41 -6.58
C LEU A 798 -20.86 -0.77 -7.27
N GLU A 799 -21.53 -1.83 -6.83
CA GLU A 799 -22.86 -2.21 -7.26
C GLU A 799 -23.86 -1.05 -7.04
N THR A 800 -23.83 -0.40 -5.87
CA THR A 800 -24.68 0.74 -5.50
C THR A 800 -24.27 2.08 -6.15
N VAL A 801 -23.26 2.12 -7.02
CA VAL A 801 -22.61 3.36 -7.47
C VAL A 801 -22.82 3.65 -8.96
N SER A 802 -23.38 4.82 -9.25
CA SER A 802 -23.65 5.35 -10.61
C SER A 802 -22.37 5.83 -11.32
N LEU A 803 -21.54 4.90 -11.81
CA LEU A 803 -20.26 5.23 -12.45
C LEU A 803 -20.42 6.05 -13.76
N ARG A 804 -19.49 7.00 -13.96
CA ARG A 804 -19.24 7.70 -15.23
C ARG A 804 -18.14 6.97 -16.01
N LYS A 805 -18.18 6.99 -17.36
CA LYS A 805 -17.16 6.34 -18.24
C LYS A 805 -15.70 6.65 -17.84
N ARG A 806 -15.41 7.87 -17.37
CA ARG A 806 -14.08 8.28 -16.86
C ARG A 806 -13.61 7.45 -15.65
N GLN A 807 -14.53 7.14 -14.72
CA GLN A 807 -14.22 6.41 -13.49
C GLN A 807 -14.12 4.90 -13.73
N GLU A 808 -14.95 4.37 -14.63
CA GLU A 808 -14.82 3.01 -15.16
C GLU A 808 -13.46 2.83 -15.84
N SER A 809 -13.03 3.81 -16.65
CA SER A 809 -11.67 3.83 -17.23
C SER A 809 -10.56 3.96 -16.18
N GLU A 810 -10.77 4.69 -15.07
CA GLU A 810 -9.80 4.79 -13.96
C GLU A 810 -9.62 3.43 -13.24
N LEU A 811 -10.72 2.71 -13.02
CA LEU A 811 -10.73 1.34 -12.50
C LEU A 811 -10.04 0.36 -13.45
N GLU A 812 -10.33 0.42 -14.76
CA GLU A 812 -9.67 -0.43 -15.76
C GLU A 812 -8.17 -0.12 -15.92
N VAL A 813 -7.77 1.15 -15.87
CA VAL A 813 -6.35 1.53 -15.88
C VAL A 813 -5.62 1.03 -14.63
N ALA A 814 -6.28 0.98 -13.48
CA ALA A 814 -5.73 0.38 -12.27
C ALA A 814 -5.58 -1.15 -12.40
N GLU A 815 -6.62 -1.85 -12.89
CA GLU A 815 -6.55 -3.29 -13.20
C GLU A 815 -5.42 -3.60 -14.18
N LEU A 816 -5.38 -2.92 -15.33
CA LEU A 816 -4.39 -3.20 -16.39
C LEU A 816 -2.97 -2.89 -15.92
N LYS A 817 -2.76 -1.88 -15.06
CA LYS A 817 -1.46 -1.68 -14.38
C LYS A 817 -1.10 -2.87 -13.49
N MET A 818 -2.02 -3.30 -12.61
CA MET A 818 -1.79 -4.45 -11.71
C MET A 818 -1.51 -5.75 -12.48
N LEU A 819 -2.25 -6.03 -13.56
CA LEU A 819 -2.02 -7.20 -14.42
C LEU A 819 -0.68 -7.11 -15.15
N ARG A 820 -0.36 -5.96 -15.79
CA ARG A 820 0.93 -5.74 -16.47
C ARG A 820 2.12 -5.94 -15.54
N PHE A 821 2.11 -5.35 -14.34
CA PHE A 821 3.16 -5.60 -13.33
C PHE A 821 3.26 -7.08 -12.92
N SER A 822 2.15 -7.81 -12.84
CA SER A 822 2.15 -9.24 -12.50
C SER A 822 2.76 -10.10 -13.63
N LEU A 823 2.44 -9.78 -14.89
CA LEU A 823 3.02 -10.46 -16.04
C LEU A 823 4.47 -10.02 -16.35
N GLY A 824 4.98 -8.97 -15.70
CA GLY A 824 6.30 -8.39 -15.98
C GLY A 824 6.34 -7.56 -17.28
N VAL A 825 5.18 -7.19 -17.81
CA VAL A 825 4.98 -6.50 -19.10
C VAL A 825 4.87 -4.99 -18.86
N THR A 826 5.52 -4.17 -19.69
CA THR A 826 5.48 -2.70 -19.60
C THR A 826 4.46 -2.09 -20.58
N ARG A 827 4.49 -0.76 -20.80
CA ARG A 827 3.80 -0.12 -21.95
C ARG A 827 4.68 -0.04 -23.20
N LEU A 828 6.00 -0.17 -23.07
CA LEU A 828 6.95 -0.11 -24.19
C LEU A 828 6.85 -1.35 -25.08
N ASP A 829 6.48 -2.48 -24.50
CA ASP A 829 6.34 -3.80 -25.15
C ASP A 829 5.18 -3.84 -26.18
N ARG A 830 4.36 -2.78 -26.28
CA ARG A 830 3.21 -2.60 -27.20
C ARG A 830 2.11 -3.68 -27.17
N ILE A 831 2.20 -4.69 -26.31
CA ILE A 831 1.18 -5.75 -26.13
C ILE A 831 -0.21 -5.16 -25.85
N ARG A 832 -1.23 -5.63 -26.60
CA ARG A 832 -2.65 -5.22 -26.50
C ARG A 832 -3.25 -5.59 -25.13
N ASN A 833 -4.20 -4.79 -24.64
CA ASN A 833 -4.82 -5.00 -23.32
C ASN A 833 -5.66 -6.29 -23.26
N GLU A 834 -6.34 -6.59 -24.36
CA GLU A 834 -7.14 -7.79 -24.60
C GLU A 834 -6.28 -9.05 -24.46
N TYR A 835 -5.06 -9.04 -25.00
CA TYR A 835 -4.12 -10.15 -24.88
C TYR A 835 -3.74 -10.39 -23.42
N ILE A 836 -3.33 -9.34 -22.68
CA ILE A 836 -2.97 -9.42 -21.24
C ILE A 836 -4.13 -9.96 -20.39
N ARG A 837 -5.35 -9.52 -20.68
CA ARG A 837 -6.58 -10.02 -20.05
C ARG A 837 -6.82 -11.49 -20.39
N GLY A 838 -6.62 -11.89 -21.64
CA GLY A 838 -6.64 -13.28 -22.11
C GLY A 838 -5.62 -14.17 -21.40
N THR A 839 -4.34 -13.79 -21.37
CA THR A 839 -3.25 -14.59 -20.76
C THR A 839 -3.47 -14.81 -19.25
N ALA A 840 -4.12 -13.87 -18.58
CA ALA A 840 -4.50 -14.00 -17.17
C ALA A 840 -5.86 -14.68 -16.94
N HIS A 841 -6.68 -14.87 -17.99
CA HIS A 841 -8.10 -15.22 -17.93
C HIS A 841 -8.90 -14.23 -17.05
N VAL A 842 -8.70 -12.93 -17.25
CA VAL A 842 -9.31 -11.84 -16.48
C VAL A 842 -10.14 -10.94 -17.40
N GLY A 843 -11.44 -11.23 -17.52
CA GLY A 843 -12.41 -10.37 -18.22
C GLY A 843 -12.48 -8.96 -17.59
N ARG A 844 -12.99 -7.97 -18.32
CA ARG A 844 -12.94 -6.53 -17.96
C ARG A 844 -13.58 -6.21 -16.61
N LEU A 845 -13.07 -5.17 -15.94
CA LEU A 845 -13.58 -4.77 -14.62
C LEU A 845 -14.93 -4.05 -14.69
N GLY A 846 -15.19 -3.24 -15.72
CA GLY A 846 -16.49 -2.56 -15.91
C GLY A 846 -17.64 -3.56 -16.05
N ASP A 847 -17.46 -4.59 -16.88
CA ASP A 847 -18.45 -5.67 -17.06
C ASP A 847 -18.70 -6.46 -15.76
N LYS A 848 -17.69 -6.62 -14.89
CA LYS A 848 -17.88 -7.24 -13.58
C LYS A 848 -18.51 -6.31 -12.53
N VAL A 849 -18.44 -4.99 -12.67
CA VAL A 849 -19.29 -4.05 -11.91
C VAL A 849 -20.75 -4.14 -12.40
N ARG A 850 -20.99 -4.19 -13.71
CA ARG A 850 -22.34 -4.40 -14.29
C ARG A 850 -22.96 -5.70 -13.78
N GLU A 851 -22.22 -6.81 -13.83
CA GLU A 851 -22.69 -8.11 -13.35
C GLU A 851 -22.96 -8.10 -11.83
N ALA A 852 -22.14 -7.42 -11.02
CA ALA A 852 -22.41 -7.26 -9.60
C ALA A 852 -23.70 -6.47 -9.35
N ARG A 853 -23.91 -5.36 -10.07
CA ARG A 853 -25.11 -4.53 -10.00
C ARG A 853 -26.36 -5.28 -10.45
N LEU A 854 -26.33 -5.99 -11.58
CA LEU A 854 -27.45 -6.78 -12.07
C LEU A 854 -27.78 -7.97 -11.16
N ARG A 855 -26.77 -8.64 -10.59
CA ARG A 855 -26.96 -9.71 -9.59
C ARG A 855 -27.67 -9.19 -8.33
N TRP A 856 -27.26 -8.02 -7.82
CA TRP A 856 -27.91 -7.39 -6.66
C TRP A 856 -29.31 -6.87 -7.02
N PHE A 857 -29.51 -6.23 -8.18
CA PHE A 857 -30.82 -5.78 -8.65
C PHE A 857 -31.80 -6.95 -8.81
N GLY A 858 -31.39 -8.09 -9.37
CA GLY A 858 -32.21 -9.30 -9.43
C GLY A 858 -32.56 -9.85 -8.04
N HIS A 859 -31.66 -9.72 -7.05
CA HIS A 859 -31.96 -10.06 -5.66
C HIS A 859 -33.02 -9.12 -5.04
N VAL A 860 -33.00 -7.83 -5.37
CA VAL A 860 -34.04 -6.86 -4.97
C VAL A 860 -35.37 -7.13 -5.67
N GLN A 861 -35.36 -7.44 -6.96
CA GLN A 861 -36.59 -7.70 -7.72
C GLN A 861 -37.35 -8.94 -7.23
N ARG A 862 -36.65 -9.94 -6.68
CA ARG A 862 -37.23 -11.14 -6.03
C ARG A 862 -37.55 -10.94 -4.55
N ARG A 863 -37.85 -9.70 -4.14
CA ARG A 863 -38.35 -9.34 -2.80
C ARG A 863 -39.77 -8.82 -2.83
N ASP A 864 -40.36 -8.97 -1.65
CA ASP A 864 -41.46 -8.20 -1.08
C ASP A 864 -41.36 -6.70 -1.43
N SER A 865 -42.51 -6.05 -1.68
CA SER A 865 -42.62 -4.60 -1.92
C SER A 865 -42.11 -3.77 -0.73
N GLU A 866 -42.32 -4.28 0.49
CA GLU A 866 -41.88 -3.67 1.74
C GLU A 866 -40.36 -3.68 1.93
N TYR A 867 -39.61 -4.51 1.19
CA TYR A 867 -38.16 -4.51 1.25
C TYR A 867 -37.59 -3.13 0.90
N ILE A 868 -36.72 -2.56 1.74
CA ILE A 868 -36.14 -1.24 1.51
C ILE A 868 -35.52 -1.05 0.11
N GLY A 869 -34.96 -2.12 -0.49
CA GLY A 869 -34.43 -2.07 -1.85
C GLY A 869 -35.50 -1.83 -2.92
N ARG A 870 -36.74 -2.32 -2.71
CA ARG A 870 -37.93 -1.99 -3.50
C ARG A 870 -38.38 -0.57 -3.19
N ARG A 871 -38.75 -0.30 -1.93
CA ARG A 871 -39.22 1.02 -1.48
C ARG A 871 -38.35 2.16 -1.97
N MET A 872 -37.01 2.06 -1.88
CA MET A 872 -36.10 3.10 -2.36
C MET A 872 -35.97 3.23 -3.89
N LEU A 873 -36.13 2.13 -4.66
CA LEU A 873 -36.19 2.23 -6.12
C LEU A 873 -37.43 3.04 -6.55
N ASP A 874 -38.56 2.71 -5.93
CA ASP A 874 -39.90 3.13 -6.31
C ASP A 874 -40.33 4.47 -5.66
N MET A 875 -39.70 4.87 -4.54
CA MET A 875 -39.90 6.16 -3.82
C MET A 875 -39.76 7.37 -4.75
N GLU A 876 -40.80 8.17 -4.95
CA GLU A 876 -40.68 9.47 -5.61
C GLU A 876 -40.53 10.61 -4.59
N LEU A 877 -39.91 11.73 -4.99
CA LEU A 877 -39.83 12.94 -4.16
C LEU A 877 -40.24 14.17 -4.99
N PRO A 878 -41.08 15.06 -4.44
CA PRO A 878 -41.51 16.26 -5.14
C PRO A 878 -40.38 17.28 -5.24
N GLY A 879 -40.06 17.68 -6.48
CA GLY A 879 -39.05 18.70 -6.78
C GLY A 879 -38.66 18.71 -8.25
N ARG A 880 -38.19 19.85 -8.75
CA ARG A 880 -37.66 19.96 -10.12
C ARG A 880 -36.14 19.83 -10.11
N ARG A 881 -35.64 19.00 -11.02
CA ARG A 881 -34.22 18.69 -11.16
C ARG A 881 -33.46 19.85 -11.80
N GLN A 882 -32.30 20.19 -11.22
CA GLN A 882 -31.44 21.28 -11.68
C GLN A 882 -31.20 21.23 -13.20
N ARG A 883 -31.54 22.32 -13.89
CA ARG A 883 -31.35 22.49 -15.34
C ARG A 883 -29.85 22.44 -15.72
N GLY A 884 -29.54 22.04 -16.95
CA GLY A 884 -28.17 21.93 -17.46
C GLY A 884 -27.66 20.48 -17.49
N ARG A 885 -26.57 20.18 -16.76
CA ARG A 885 -25.87 18.87 -16.81
C ARG A 885 -25.99 18.09 -15.49
N PRO A 886 -27.16 17.53 -15.14
CA PRO A 886 -27.39 16.88 -13.85
C PRO A 886 -26.62 15.55 -13.70
N LYS A 887 -26.39 15.17 -12.43
CA LYS A 887 -25.59 13.99 -12.04
C LYS A 887 -26.31 12.68 -12.43
N ARG A 888 -25.54 11.64 -12.79
CA ARG A 888 -26.08 10.33 -13.22
C ARG A 888 -26.86 9.65 -12.08
N ARG A 889 -28.16 9.42 -12.30
CA ARG A 889 -29.00 8.59 -11.41
C ARG A 889 -28.64 7.10 -11.48
N HIS A 890 -29.01 6.34 -10.46
CA HIS A 890 -28.85 4.89 -10.38
C HIS A 890 -29.80 4.15 -11.33
N ASN A 891 -31.11 4.42 -11.27
CA ASN A 891 -32.12 3.68 -12.05
C ASN A 891 -31.89 3.74 -13.59
N PRO A 892 -31.49 4.88 -14.20
CA PRO A 892 -31.12 4.91 -15.62
C PRO A 892 -29.83 4.16 -15.95
N VAL A 893 -28.91 3.98 -15.00
CA VAL A 893 -27.73 3.13 -15.16
C VAL A 893 -28.13 1.65 -15.11
N LEU A 894 -29.04 1.26 -14.21
CA LEU A 894 -29.66 -0.07 -14.21
C LEU A 894 -30.37 -0.37 -15.54
N GLY A 895 -31.24 0.53 -16.01
CA GLY A 895 -31.98 0.35 -17.26
C GLY A 895 -31.06 0.14 -18.46
N HIS A 896 -30.02 0.97 -18.59
CA HIS A 896 -28.97 0.82 -19.61
C HIS A 896 -28.18 -0.49 -19.48
N ASP A 897 -27.86 -0.93 -18.26
CA ASP A 897 -27.17 -2.20 -18.02
C ASP A 897 -28.06 -3.42 -18.36
N VAL A 898 -29.37 -3.34 -18.13
CA VAL A 898 -30.36 -4.36 -18.56
C VAL A 898 -30.50 -4.36 -20.09
N GLN A 899 -30.60 -3.20 -20.74
CA GLN A 899 -30.66 -3.07 -22.20
C GLN A 899 -29.42 -3.67 -22.89
N LEU A 900 -28.22 -3.38 -22.39
CA LEU A 900 -26.97 -3.97 -22.89
C LEU A 900 -26.89 -5.49 -22.69
N THR A 901 -27.68 -6.04 -21.77
CA THR A 901 -27.67 -7.47 -21.42
C THR A 901 -28.95 -8.13 -21.94
N SER A 902 -29.20 -8.02 -23.25
CA SER A 902 -30.46 -8.43 -23.91
C SER A 902 -30.90 -9.89 -23.68
N ARG A 903 -29.98 -10.80 -23.32
CA ARG A 903 -30.27 -12.18 -22.90
C ARG A 903 -30.75 -12.34 -21.44
N ALA A 904 -30.73 -11.30 -20.61
CA ALA A 904 -30.89 -11.42 -19.16
C ALA A 904 -32.29 -11.12 -18.59
N ARG A 905 -33.26 -10.60 -19.36
CA ARG A 905 -34.61 -10.30 -18.84
C ARG A 905 -35.26 -11.52 -18.17
N PHE A 906 -35.29 -12.67 -18.85
CA PHE A 906 -35.79 -13.94 -18.28
C PHE A 906 -34.94 -14.46 -17.09
N LEU A 907 -33.63 -14.17 -17.08
CA LEU A 907 -32.70 -14.67 -16.05
C LEU A 907 -32.70 -13.85 -14.75
N LEU A 908 -33.39 -12.70 -14.69
CA LEU A 908 -33.50 -11.90 -13.46
C LEU A 908 -34.43 -12.55 -12.42
N HIS A 909 -35.36 -13.41 -12.85
CA HIS A 909 -36.39 -14.01 -12.00
C HIS A 909 -36.03 -15.42 -11.48
N ASP A 910 -35.08 -16.13 -12.11
CA ASP A 910 -34.68 -17.50 -11.73
C ASP A 910 -33.22 -17.55 -11.20
N GLU A 911 -33.06 -17.98 -9.94
CA GLU A 911 -31.76 -18.11 -9.27
C GLU A 911 -30.92 -19.33 -9.74
N ARG A 912 -31.57 -20.43 -10.15
CA ARG A 912 -30.92 -21.64 -10.68
C ARG A 912 -30.35 -21.36 -12.07
N LEU A 913 -31.14 -20.77 -12.97
CA LEU A 913 -30.72 -20.41 -14.34
C LEU A 913 -29.60 -19.36 -14.34
N TRP A 914 -29.69 -18.31 -13.50
CA TRP A 914 -28.59 -17.34 -13.36
C TRP A 914 -27.29 -18.00 -12.86
N THR A 915 -27.38 -18.97 -11.95
CA THR A 915 -26.22 -19.72 -11.45
C THR A 915 -25.60 -20.61 -12.53
N LEU A 916 -26.42 -21.30 -13.33
CA LEU A 916 -25.98 -22.11 -14.48
C LEU A 916 -25.26 -21.26 -15.53
N VAL A 917 -25.83 -20.12 -15.93
CA VAL A 917 -25.22 -19.20 -16.92
C VAL A 917 -23.92 -18.60 -16.38
N HIS A 918 -23.85 -18.27 -15.09
CA HIS A 918 -22.60 -17.79 -14.49
C HIS A 918 -21.49 -18.85 -14.51
N HIS A 919 -21.82 -20.13 -14.37
CA HIS A 919 -20.87 -21.23 -14.48
C HIS A 919 -20.36 -21.44 -15.91
N SER A 920 -21.23 -21.45 -16.92
CA SER A 920 -20.82 -21.62 -18.32
C SER A 920 -20.03 -20.41 -18.85
N VAL A 921 -20.44 -19.17 -18.55
CA VAL A 921 -19.71 -17.95 -18.96
C VAL A 921 -18.37 -17.80 -18.21
N SER A 922 -18.21 -18.39 -17.03
CA SER A 922 -16.92 -18.45 -16.33
C SER A 922 -15.98 -19.52 -16.90
N ALA A 923 -16.53 -20.57 -17.52
CA ALA A 923 -15.79 -21.64 -18.20
C ALA A 923 -15.57 -21.26 -19.68
N GLY A 924 -14.74 -20.24 -19.92
CA GLY A 924 -14.46 -19.69 -21.25
C GLY A 924 -13.69 -20.63 -22.20
N GLN A 925 -14.34 -21.70 -22.66
CA GLN A 925 -13.94 -22.49 -23.82
C GLN A 925 -14.65 -21.95 -25.07
N SER A 926 -13.92 -21.21 -25.90
CA SER A 926 -14.33 -20.87 -27.27
C SER A 926 -13.34 -21.50 -28.26
N GLY A 927 -13.33 -22.83 -28.29
CA GLY A 927 -12.60 -23.64 -29.28
C GLY A 927 -13.60 -24.31 -30.25
N PRO A 928 -13.34 -24.33 -31.57
CA PRO A 928 -14.26 -24.91 -32.55
C PRO A 928 -14.17 -26.45 -32.52
N GLY A 929 -14.86 -27.09 -31.58
CA GLY A 929 -14.67 -28.53 -31.35
C GLY A 929 -15.64 -29.23 -30.41
N MET A 930 -16.92 -28.84 -30.33
CA MET A 930 -17.92 -29.63 -29.59
C MET A 930 -19.35 -29.49 -30.13
N LYS A 931 -19.64 -30.14 -31.27
CA LYS A 931 -21.01 -30.47 -31.69
C LYS A 931 -21.43 -31.80 -31.05
N LYS A 932 -22.38 -31.79 -30.11
CA LYS A 932 -23.48 -32.78 -29.98
C LYS A 932 -24.42 -32.50 -28.80
N THR A 933 -25.70 -32.83 -29.02
CA THR A 933 -26.73 -33.22 -28.03
C THR A 933 -26.93 -32.38 -26.77
N ALA A 934 -27.87 -31.43 -26.85
CA ALA A 934 -28.87 -31.20 -25.81
C ALA A 934 -30.18 -30.81 -26.51
N GLN A 935 -31.06 -31.80 -26.74
CA GLN A 935 -32.32 -31.65 -27.48
C GLN A 935 -33.47 -31.43 -26.50
N TRP A 936 -34.15 -30.30 -26.63
CA TRP A 936 -35.45 -30.01 -25.99
C TRP A 936 -36.34 -29.33 -27.04
N SER A 937 -37.62 -29.71 -27.05
CA SER A 937 -38.57 -29.39 -28.11
C SER A 937 -38.92 -27.89 -28.19
N ARG A 938 -39.30 -27.47 -29.40
CA ARG A 938 -40.10 -26.28 -29.63
C ARG A 938 -41.52 -26.73 -29.94
N GLU A 939 -42.47 -26.15 -29.22
CA GLU A 939 -43.82 -25.87 -29.71
C GLU A 939 -43.89 -24.33 -29.62
N GLU A 940 -43.70 -23.65 -30.75
CA GLU A 940 -44.77 -23.13 -31.60
C GLU A 940 -45.47 -21.89 -31.02
N ILE A 941 -44.92 -20.71 -31.36
CA ILE A 941 -45.72 -19.56 -31.78
C ILE A 941 -45.06 -19.04 -33.06
N THR A 942 -45.84 -18.91 -34.12
CA THR A 942 -45.38 -18.68 -35.51
C THR A 942 -45.53 -17.21 -35.90
N ILE A 943 -44.56 -16.67 -36.64
CA ILE A 943 -44.74 -15.50 -37.52
C ILE A 943 -43.96 -15.79 -38.81
N GLU A 944 -44.66 -15.74 -39.95
CA GLU A 944 -44.08 -15.93 -41.29
C GLU A 944 -43.51 -14.62 -41.88
N PRO A 945 -42.62 -14.71 -42.90
CA PRO A 945 -42.08 -13.55 -43.60
C PRO A 945 -42.90 -13.17 -44.84
N LEU A 946 -42.91 -11.87 -45.19
CA LEU A 946 -43.22 -11.44 -46.56
C LEU A 946 -42.38 -10.21 -46.96
N MET A 947 -42.28 -9.94 -48.26
CA MET A 947 -41.34 -8.98 -48.85
C MET A 947 -42.00 -7.71 -49.41
N GLU A 948 -41.23 -6.62 -49.38
CA GLU A 948 -41.13 -5.48 -50.32
C GLU A 948 -42.37 -4.98 -51.10
N THR A 949 -42.73 -3.71 -50.89
CA THR A 949 -43.19 -2.82 -52.00
C THR A 949 -42.66 -1.38 -51.87
N HIS A 950 -42.42 -0.78 -53.05
CA HIS A 950 -41.65 0.43 -53.38
C HIS A 950 -42.18 1.83 -52.96
N ALA A 951 -41.20 2.73 -52.77
CA ALA A 951 -41.03 4.09 -53.35
C ALA A 951 -42.01 5.28 -53.15
N ASN A 952 -41.48 6.37 -52.58
CA ASN A 952 -41.38 7.75 -53.17
C ASN A 952 -40.69 8.71 -52.16
N GLY A 953 -39.89 9.72 -52.52
CA GLY A 953 -39.29 10.08 -53.82
C GLY A 953 -38.45 11.39 -53.74
N GLN A 954 -37.58 11.61 -54.74
CA GLN A 954 -36.94 12.90 -55.14
C GLN A 954 -35.94 13.61 -54.17
N ALA A 955 -34.88 14.31 -54.62
CA ALA A 955 -34.33 14.50 -55.98
C ALA A 955 -32.79 14.71 -56.02
N ASN A 956 -32.19 14.20 -57.11
CA ASN A 956 -31.05 14.62 -57.95
C ASN A 956 -29.85 15.44 -57.40
N GLY A 957 -28.60 15.18 -57.86
CA GLY A 957 -28.17 14.10 -58.77
C GLY A 957 -26.74 14.21 -59.34
N HIS A 958 -26.34 13.13 -60.06
CA HIS A 958 -25.32 13.00 -61.14
C HIS A 958 -23.85 13.44 -60.91
N ALA A 959 -22.80 12.73 -61.40
CA ALA A 959 -22.62 11.42 -62.07
C ALA A 959 -21.11 11.01 -61.95
N ALA A 960 -20.56 9.86 -62.39
CA ALA A 960 -21.05 8.67 -63.11
C ALA A 960 -20.69 7.36 -62.31
N GLY A 961 -20.32 6.16 -62.78
CA GLY A 961 -19.92 5.57 -64.08
C GLY A 961 -18.38 5.45 -64.25
N THR A 962 -17.77 4.33 -64.67
CA THR A 962 -18.23 2.96 -65.04
C THR A 962 -17.18 1.92 -64.55
N GLY A 963 -17.53 0.66 -64.19
CA GLY A 963 -17.57 -0.53 -65.07
C GLY A 963 -16.29 -1.42 -64.94
N SER A 964 -16.27 -2.76 -65.04
CA SER A 964 -17.35 -3.78 -64.97
C SER A 964 -16.81 -5.22 -64.71
N LYS A 965 -17.69 -6.11 -64.17
CA LYS A 965 -17.76 -7.59 -64.33
C LYS A 965 -16.69 -8.56 -63.75
N THR A 966 -17.13 -9.83 -63.62
CA THR A 966 -16.57 -11.00 -62.90
C THR A 966 -16.30 -12.18 -63.87
N PRO A 967 -15.64 -13.32 -63.50
CA PRO A 967 -16.31 -14.44 -62.80
C PRO A 967 -15.40 -15.31 -61.86
N ARG A 968 -15.71 -16.62 -61.70
CA ARG A 968 -15.38 -17.52 -60.57
C ARG A 968 -14.35 -18.65 -60.89
N ASN A 969 -14.04 -19.43 -59.83
CA ASN A 969 -13.60 -20.85 -59.77
C ASN A 969 -12.08 -21.16 -59.80
N GLY A 970 -11.71 -22.23 -59.10
CA GLY A 970 -10.33 -22.78 -58.98
C GLY A 970 -10.09 -23.46 -57.62
N LEU A 971 -9.39 -24.60 -57.59
CA LEU A 971 -9.18 -25.43 -56.38
C LEU A 971 -7.83 -26.17 -56.44
N VAL A 972 -7.23 -26.41 -55.26
CA VAL A 972 -6.06 -27.28 -54.99
C VAL A 972 -4.65 -26.75 -55.34
N ASN A 973 -3.84 -26.63 -54.28
CA ASN A 973 -2.38 -26.72 -54.14
C ASN A 973 -1.43 -26.29 -55.29
N GLY A 974 -0.71 -25.19 -55.07
CA GLY A 974 0.55 -24.86 -55.73
C GLY A 974 1.24 -23.67 -55.07
N PHE A 975 2.26 -23.89 -54.23
CA PHE A 975 2.94 -22.82 -53.49
C PHE A 975 4.07 -22.17 -54.33
N HIS A 976 3.71 -21.42 -55.38
CA HIS A 976 4.64 -20.51 -56.05
C HIS A 976 4.45 -19.06 -55.58
N LYS A 977 5.59 -18.38 -55.38
CA LYS A 977 5.71 -17.15 -54.59
C LYS A 977 5.69 -15.89 -55.47
N GLU A 978 4.63 -15.70 -56.26
CA GLU A 978 4.50 -14.50 -57.09
C GLU A 978 4.31 -13.22 -56.23
N VAL A 979 5.10 -12.20 -56.52
CA VAL A 979 5.18 -10.98 -55.70
C VAL A 979 4.24 -9.91 -56.25
N VAL A 980 2.99 -9.92 -55.78
CA VAL A 980 2.04 -8.82 -56.04
C VAL A 980 2.60 -7.52 -55.44
N ARG A 981 3.08 -6.62 -56.32
CA ARG A 981 3.82 -5.41 -55.97
C ARG A 981 2.89 -4.29 -55.51
N ILE A 982 2.27 -4.45 -54.34
CA ILE A 982 1.41 -3.44 -53.72
C ILE A 982 2.22 -2.14 -53.52
N GLN A 983 1.87 -1.08 -54.26
CA GLN A 983 2.39 0.26 -53.99
C GLN A 983 1.81 0.75 -52.66
N ILE A 984 2.64 0.78 -51.62
CA ILE A 984 2.31 1.42 -50.35
C ILE A 984 2.30 2.94 -50.62
N PRO A 985 1.20 3.67 -50.36
CA PRO A 985 1.20 5.12 -50.43
C PRO A 985 2.25 5.66 -49.46
N GLY A 986 3.19 6.47 -49.95
CA GLY A 986 4.20 7.11 -49.10
C GLY A 986 3.51 7.91 -47.98
N PRO A 987 4.03 7.88 -46.74
CA PRO A 987 3.44 8.67 -45.66
C PRO A 987 3.44 10.15 -46.07
N PRO A 988 2.32 10.89 -45.89
CA PRO A 988 2.22 12.26 -46.36
C PRO A 988 3.32 13.11 -45.72
N SER A 989 4.15 13.71 -46.57
CA SER A 989 5.29 14.52 -46.12
C SER A 989 4.79 15.78 -45.42
N SER A 990 4.74 15.75 -44.09
CA SER A 990 4.39 16.89 -43.25
C SER A 990 5.48 17.97 -43.37
N SER A 991 5.36 18.81 -44.40
CA SER A 991 6.28 19.91 -44.66
C SER A 991 6.13 20.96 -43.56
N PHE A 992 7.07 20.98 -42.61
CA PHE A 992 7.14 21.99 -41.56
C PHE A 992 7.65 23.33 -42.17
N PRO A 993 6.81 24.38 -42.23
CA PRO A 993 7.13 25.58 -43.00
C PRO A 993 8.18 26.47 -42.31
N THR A 994 9.03 27.10 -43.10
CA THR A 994 10.12 28.01 -42.66
C THR A 994 9.63 29.45 -42.54
N GLU A 995 8.79 29.73 -41.55
CA GLU A 995 8.12 31.03 -41.37
C GLU A 995 8.97 32.01 -40.53
N TRP A 996 10.02 32.57 -41.13
CA TRP A 996 10.92 33.51 -40.43
C TRP A 996 10.22 34.78 -39.92
N GLY A 997 9.18 35.29 -40.59
CA GLY A 997 8.40 36.45 -40.11
C GLY A 997 7.79 36.25 -38.70
N LYS A 998 7.23 35.06 -38.42
CA LYS A 998 6.74 34.71 -37.06
C LYS A 998 7.87 34.58 -36.04
N THR A 999 9.09 34.35 -36.51
CA THR A 999 10.30 34.29 -35.68
C THR A 999 10.79 35.69 -35.34
N ALA A 1000 10.74 36.62 -36.30
CA ALA A 1000 11.00 38.04 -36.09
C ALA A 1000 9.99 38.70 -35.13
N MET A 1001 8.69 38.37 -35.24
CA MET A 1001 7.69 38.84 -34.27
C MET A 1001 7.95 38.33 -32.85
N ALA A 1002 8.34 37.06 -32.69
CA ALA A 1002 8.72 36.51 -31.39
C ALA A 1002 10.02 37.13 -30.84
N LEU A 1003 10.97 37.49 -31.72
CA LEU A 1003 12.19 38.22 -31.37
C LEU A 1003 11.88 39.64 -30.89
N LEU A 1004 11.06 40.38 -31.62
CA LEU A 1004 10.63 41.74 -31.26
C LEU A 1004 9.91 41.73 -29.91
N TYR A 1005 8.97 40.81 -29.69
CA TYR A 1005 8.31 40.62 -28.40
C TYR A 1005 9.31 40.36 -27.26
N ALA A 1006 10.30 39.48 -27.46
CA ALA A 1006 11.33 39.21 -26.47
C ALA A 1006 12.19 40.44 -26.16
N ILE A 1007 12.58 41.20 -27.18
CA ILE A 1007 13.36 42.44 -27.05
C ILE A 1007 12.56 43.50 -26.28
N CYS A 1008 11.29 43.74 -26.63
CA CYS A 1008 10.43 44.67 -25.92
C CYS A 1008 10.26 44.28 -24.43
N CYS A 1009 10.05 43.00 -24.12
CA CYS A 1009 9.97 42.53 -22.74
C CYS A 1009 11.30 42.63 -21.97
N PHE A 1010 12.44 42.44 -22.66
CA PHE A 1010 13.76 42.64 -22.07
C PHE A 1010 14.00 44.11 -21.74
N ILE A 1011 13.76 45.03 -22.68
CA ILE A 1011 13.87 46.48 -22.47
C ILE A 1011 12.96 46.95 -21.32
N LEU A 1012 11.70 46.52 -21.30
CA LEU A 1012 10.75 46.84 -20.25
C LEU A 1012 11.23 46.33 -18.87
N THR A 1013 11.85 45.15 -18.81
CA THR A 1013 12.43 44.61 -17.58
C THR A 1013 13.63 45.45 -17.10
N THR A 1014 14.49 45.91 -18.02
CA THR A 1014 15.65 46.74 -17.66
C THR A 1014 15.24 48.14 -17.20
N VAL A 1015 14.22 48.75 -17.81
CA VAL A 1015 13.58 49.97 -17.28
C VAL A 1015 13.01 49.71 -15.89
N MET A 1016 12.33 48.57 -15.68
CA MET A 1016 11.76 48.21 -14.38
C MET A 1016 12.82 48.01 -13.29
N ILE A 1017 14.00 47.43 -13.60
CA ILE A 1017 15.13 47.37 -12.66
C ILE A 1017 15.50 48.78 -12.18
N SER A 1018 15.54 49.76 -13.09
CA SER A 1018 15.85 51.16 -12.76
C SER A 1018 14.76 51.84 -11.93
N VAL A 1019 13.48 51.49 -12.14
CA VAL A 1019 12.35 52.02 -11.34
C VAL A 1019 12.30 51.41 -9.94
N VAL A 1020 12.59 50.11 -9.80
CA VAL A 1020 12.67 49.44 -8.50
C VAL A 1020 13.79 50.02 -7.64
N HIS A 1021 14.94 50.31 -8.25
CA HIS A 1021 16.11 50.85 -7.55
C HIS A 1021 15.85 52.21 -6.86
N GLU A 1022 15.14 53.12 -7.53
CA GLU A 1022 14.76 54.41 -6.91
C GLU A 1022 13.75 54.21 -5.77
N ARG A 1023 12.87 53.21 -5.86
CA ARG A 1023 11.82 52.91 -4.86
C ARG A 1023 12.33 52.21 -3.61
N VAL A 1024 13.28 51.28 -3.72
CA VAL A 1024 13.74 50.47 -2.57
C VAL A 1024 14.42 51.34 -1.50
N PRO A 1025 13.99 51.31 -0.23
CA PRO A 1025 14.58 52.13 0.82
C PRO A 1025 16.04 51.75 1.14
N PRO A 1026 16.80 52.61 1.86
CA PRO A 1026 18.15 52.29 2.32
C PRO A 1026 18.17 51.02 3.19
N LYS A 1027 19.27 50.28 3.13
CA LYS A 1027 19.43 48.99 3.84
C LYS A 1027 19.51 49.17 5.36
N GLU A 1028 20.05 50.31 5.74
CA GLU A 1028 20.20 50.83 7.08
C GLU A 1028 18.83 51.04 7.75
N VAL A 1029 17.78 51.22 6.94
CA VAL A 1029 16.36 51.33 7.34
C VAL A 1029 15.61 50.01 7.11
N SER A 1030 16.09 49.15 6.20
CA SER A 1030 15.43 47.91 5.77
C SER A 1030 16.45 46.77 5.59
N PRO A 1031 16.74 45.99 6.65
CA PRO A 1031 17.73 44.92 6.58
C PRO A 1031 17.28 43.76 5.67
N PRO A 1032 18.23 42.90 5.23
CA PRO A 1032 17.91 41.69 4.47
C PRO A 1032 16.88 40.79 5.19
N LEU A 1033 16.06 40.10 4.42
CA LEU A 1033 15.14 39.08 4.95
C LEU A 1033 15.94 37.81 5.34
N PRO A 1034 15.51 37.07 6.38
CA PRO A 1034 16.15 35.81 6.74
C PRO A 1034 15.92 34.75 5.66
N ASP A 1035 16.99 34.16 5.13
CA ASP A 1035 16.94 33.07 4.17
C ASP A 1035 17.75 31.87 4.66
N LYS A 1036 17.08 30.72 4.71
CA LYS A 1036 17.62 29.49 5.29
C LYS A 1036 18.82 28.91 4.55
N PHE A 1037 19.14 29.36 3.33
CA PHE A 1037 20.40 28.99 2.69
C PHE A 1037 21.56 29.84 3.21
N PHE A 1038 21.34 31.14 3.43
CA PHE A 1038 22.35 32.04 4.01
C PHE A 1038 22.64 31.72 5.48
N ASP A 1039 21.70 31.08 6.18
CA ASP A 1039 21.92 30.51 7.53
C ASP A 1039 22.90 29.30 7.54
N PHE A 1040 23.16 28.66 6.39
CA PHE A 1040 23.93 27.42 6.28
C PHE A 1040 25.23 27.52 5.49
N PHE A 1041 25.40 28.56 4.68
CA PHE A 1041 26.58 28.77 3.84
C PHE A 1041 27.08 30.20 3.98
N ASP A 1042 28.40 30.37 4.06
CA ASP A 1042 29.03 31.67 3.99
C ASP A 1042 29.14 32.17 2.53
N ARG A 1043 29.12 33.49 2.37
CA ARG A 1043 29.16 34.15 1.06
C ARG A 1043 30.51 33.94 0.36
N VAL A 1044 30.46 33.47 -0.89
CA VAL A 1044 31.61 33.26 -1.79
C VAL A 1044 31.58 34.27 -2.93
N GLU A 1045 32.42 35.32 -2.85
CA GLU A 1045 32.35 36.46 -3.77
C GLU A 1045 32.53 36.11 -5.26
N TRP A 1046 33.41 35.14 -5.57
CA TRP A 1046 33.68 34.73 -6.96
C TRP A 1046 32.58 33.82 -7.55
N ALA A 1047 31.64 33.33 -6.75
CA ALA A 1047 30.62 32.39 -7.20
C ALA A 1047 29.69 33.02 -8.25
N PHE A 1048 29.33 34.30 -8.12
CA PHE A 1048 28.45 34.97 -9.09
C PHE A 1048 29.07 35.01 -10.49
N THR A 1049 30.36 35.31 -10.60
CA THR A 1049 31.12 35.28 -11.86
C THR A 1049 31.09 33.89 -12.50
N VAL A 1050 31.18 32.82 -11.69
CA VAL A 1050 31.06 31.43 -12.17
C VAL A 1050 29.64 31.11 -12.65
N CYS A 1051 28.60 31.69 -12.03
CA CYS A 1051 27.23 31.63 -12.57
C CYS A 1051 27.15 32.30 -13.96
N GLU A 1052 27.64 33.53 -14.12
CA GLU A 1052 27.58 34.24 -15.41
C GLU A 1052 28.35 33.47 -16.50
N ILE A 1053 29.54 32.95 -16.19
CA ILE A 1053 30.33 32.11 -17.10
C ILE A 1053 29.57 30.83 -17.50
N ASN A 1054 28.98 30.11 -16.54
CA ASN A 1054 28.15 28.93 -16.82
C ASN A 1054 26.93 29.28 -17.71
N GLY A 1055 26.33 30.45 -17.48
CA GLY A 1055 25.24 30.99 -18.29
C GLY A 1055 25.66 31.26 -19.73
N MET A 1056 26.77 31.97 -19.94
CA MET A 1056 27.33 32.25 -21.26
C MET A 1056 27.68 30.96 -22.02
N ILE A 1057 28.34 29.99 -21.36
CA ILE A 1057 28.66 28.69 -21.96
C ILE A 1057 27.39 27.95 -22.39
N LEU A 1058 26.35 27.90 -21.55
CA LEU A 1058 25.08 27.25 -21.90
C LEU A 1058 24.37 27.94 -23.06
N VAL A 1059 24.37 29.28 -23.11
CA VAL A 1059 23.78 30.04 -24.22
C VAL A 1059 24.55 29.81 -25.53
N ILE A 1060 25.89 29.78 -25.49
CA ILE A 1060 26.72 29.44 -26.66
C ILE A 1060 26.42 28.00 -27.15
N LEU A 1061 26.40 27.02 -26.24
CA LEU A 1061 26.07 25.62 -26.57
C LEU A 1061 24.65 25.47 -27.13
N TRP A 1062 23.70 26.30 -26.68
CA TRP A 1062 22.34 26.36 -27.23
C TRP A 1062 22.31 26.99 -28.63
N ILE A 1063 22.99 28.10 -28.86
CA ILE A 1063 23.09 28.75 -30.18
C ILE A 1063 23.75 27.80 -31.19
N LEU A 1064 24.81 27.10 -30.80
CA LEU A 1064 25.44 26.05 -31.62
C LEU A 1064 24.50 24.87 -31.90
N GLN A 1065 23.70 24.42 -30.92
CA GLN A 1065 22.69 23.40 -31.19
C GLN A 1065 21.61 23.91 -32.15
N TRP A 1066 21.11 25.13 -31.94
CA TRP A 1066 20.03 25.74 -32.71
C TRP A 1066 20.44 26.02 -34.17
N SER A 1067 21.67 26.47 -34.40
CA SER A 1067 22.22 26.71 -35.73
C SER A 1067 22.39 25.41 -36.55
N LEU A 1068 22.51 24.25 -35.90
CA LEU A 1068 22.59 22.94 -36.56
C LEU A 1068 21.23 22.26 -36.80
N LEU A 1069 20.14 22.69 -36.16
CA LEU A 1069 18.81 22.08 -36.36
C LEU A 1069 18.26 22.33 -37.78
N LYS A 1070 17.41 21.42 -38.28
CA LYS A 1070 16.71 21.60 -39.56
C LYS A 1070 15.56 22.62 -39.49
N HIS A 1071 14.80 22.63 -38.40
CA HIS A 1071 13.60 23.46 -38.24
C HIS A 1071 13.85 24.73 -37.41
N LYS A 1072 14.95 25.44 -37.72
CA LYS A 1072 15.50 26.57 -36.92
C LYS A 1072 14.45 27.64 -36.57
N SER A 1073 13.67 28.09 -37.54
CA SER A 1073 12.61 29.11 -37.36
C SER A 1073 11.56 28.68 -36.31
N ILE A 1074 11.06 27.44 -36.38
CA ILE A 1074 10.04 26.95 -35.45
C ILE A 1074 10.64 26.83 -34.04
N VAL A 1075 11.84 26.27 -33.90
CA VAL A 1075 12.47 26.11 -32.58
C VAL A 1075 12.87 27.48 -31.98
N GLY A 1076 13.35 28.40 -32.81
CA GLY A 1076 13.72 29.76 -32.41
C GLY A 1076 12.53 30.57 -31.92
N ARG A 1077 11.39 30.57 -32.64
CA ARG A 1077 10.20 31.31 -32.19
C ARG A 1077 9.58 30.75 -30.91
N ARG A 1078 9.68 29.43 -30.68
CA ARG A 1078 9.31 28.79 -29.40
C ARG A 1078 10.21 29.25 -28.25
N PHE A 1079 11.53 29.32 -28.47
CA PHE A 1079 12.49 29.81 -27.47
C PHE A 1079 12.24 31.29 -27.13
N LEU A 1080 12.25 32.16 -28.14
CA LEU A 1080 12.09 33.61 -28.00
C LEU A 1080 10.76 33.98 -27.34
N PHE A 1081 9.65 33.35 -27.74
CA PHE A 1081 8.36 33.59 -27.10
C PHE A 1081 8.36 33.23 -25.61
N ILE A 1082 8.88 32.05 -25.25
CA ILE A 1082 8.92 31.62 -23.85
C ILE A 1082 9.86 32.52 -23.02
N VAL A 1083 11.02 32.93 -23.55
CA VAL A 1083 11.90 33.94 -22.92
C VAL A 1083 11.12 35.24 -22.68
N GLY A 1084 10.50 35.82 -23.72
CA GLY A 1084 9.76 37.07 -23.61
C GLY A 1084 8.65 37.03 -22.56
N THR A 1085 7.89 35.94 -22.48
CA THR A 1085 6.85 35.77 -21.45
C THR A 1085 7.42 35.62 -20.03
N LEU A 1086 8.58 34.99 -19.85
CA LEU A 1086 9.23 34.89 -18.53
C LEU A 1086 9.79 36.25 -18.07
N TYR A 1087 10.35 37.05 -18.97
CA TYR A 1087 10.77 38.43 -18.68
C TYR A 1087 9.58 39.35 -18.44
N LEU A 1088 8.46 39.19 -19.17
CA LEU A 1088 7.22 39.92 -18.90
C LEU A 1088 6.66 39.60 -17.49
N TYR A 1089 6.65 38.32 -17.10
CA TYR A 1089 6.30 37.94 -15.73
C TYR A 1089 7.27 38.54 -14.70
N ARG A 1090 8.59 38.52 -14.97
CA ARG A 1090 9.61 39.17 -14.13
C ARG A 1090 9.28 40.65 -13.90
N CYS A 1091 9.05 41.40 -14.98
CA CYS A 1091 8.71 42.82 -14.93
C CYS A 1091 7.45 43.10 -14.09
N ILE A 1092 6.41 42.27 -14.24
CA ILE A 1092 5.16 42.43 -13.47
C ILE A 1092 5.42 42.13 -11.98
N THR A 1093 6.11 41.04 -11.64
CA THR A 1093 6.45 40.73 -10.24
C THR A 1093 7.33 41.81 -9.62
N MET A 1094 8.32 42.34 -10.35
CA MET A 1094 9.20 43.40 -9.87
C MET A 1094 8.47 44.72 -9.55
N TYR A 1095 7.44 45.07 -10.32
CA TYR A 1095 6.64 46.27 -10.04
C TYR A 1095 5.77 46.13 -8.79
N ILE A 1096 5.27 44.91 -8.52
CA ILE A 1096 4.33 44.61 -7.42
C ILE A 1096 5.06 44.29 -6.11
N THR A 1097 6.19 43.58 -6.18
CA THR A 1097 6.96 43.13 -5.01
C THR A 1097 8.42 43.56 -5.15
N THR A 1098 8.80 44.63 -4.46
CA THR A 1098 10.17 45.10 -4.31
C THR A 1098 10.75 44.59 -2.99
N LEU A 1099 11.79 43.77 -3.02
CA LEU A 1099 12.40 43.20 -1.81
C LEU A 1099 13.66 43.97 -1.37
N PRO A 1100 13.98 44.02 -0.06
CA PRO A 1100 15.27 44.49 0.41
C PRO A 1100 16.38 43.57 -0.10
N VAL A 1101 17.59 44.13 -0.24
CA VAL A 1101 18.74 43.44 -0.83
C VAL A 1101 19.17 42.23 0.03
N PRO A 1102 19.47 41.04 -0.55
CA PRO A 1102 19.76 39.81 0.19
C PRO A 1102 21.02 39.84 1.06
N GLY A 1103 21.87 40.87 0.94
CA GLY A 1103 23.00 41.06 1.83
C GLY A 1103 23.49 42.51 1.95
N MET A 1104 24.01 42.83 3.14
CA MET A 1104 24.59 44.15 3.43
C MET A 1104 25.79 44.48 2.53
N HIS A 1105 26.53 43.46 2.08
CA HIS A 1105 27.77 43.54 1.29
C HIS A 1105 27.63 44.25 -0.08
N PHE A 1106 26.43 44.31 -0.67
CA PHE A 1106 26.20 44.96 -1.97
C PHE A 1106 26.63 46.44 -1.94
N LYS A 1107 27.23 46.96 -3.01
CA LYS A 1107 27.47 48.41 -3.17
C LYS A 1107 26.46 48.98 -4.16
N CYS A 1108 25.52 49.79 -3.68
CA CYS A 1108 24.45 50.33 -4.51
C CYS A 1108 24.95 51.48 -5.39
N SER A 1109 24.41 51.57 -6.61
CA SER A 1109 24.41 52.82 -7.36
C SER A 1109 23.73 53.94 -6.57
N ALA A 1110 24.16 55.19 -6.77
CA ALA A 1110 23.46 56.35 -6.23
C ALA A 1110 22.07 56.50 -6.87
N LYS A 1111 21.08 56.93 -6.08
CA LYS A 1111 19.73 57.26 -6.57
C LYS A 1111 19.75 58.54 -7.40
N LEU A 1112 18.87 58.61 -8.40
CA LEU A 1112 18.75 59.74 -9.33
C LEU A 1112 17.56 60.66 -9.03
N HIS A 1113 16.68 60.28 -8.10
CA HIS A 1113 15.64 61.13 -7.50
C HIS A 1113 14.69 61.87 -8.47
N GLY A 1114 14.61 61.42 -9.74
CA GLY A 1114 13.69 61.95 -10.74
C GLY A 1114 14.34 62.39 -12.07
N ASP A 1115 15.67 62.44 -12.18
CA ASP A 1115 16.31 62.76 -13.47
C ASP A 1115 16.15 61.62 -14.49
N TRP A 1116 15.18 61.80 -15.38
CA TRP A 1116 14.87 60.90 -16.48
C TRP A 1116 16.00 60.77 -17.51
N GLN A 1117 16.84 61.79 -17.71
CA GLN A 1117 17.94 61.72 -18.68
C GLN A 1117 19.06 60.80 -18.17
N SER A 1118 19.52 61.01 -16.93
CA SER A 1118 20.48 60.09 -16.29
C SER A 1118 19.90 58.70 -16.10
N GLN A 1119 18.59 58.58 -15.81
CA GLN A 1119 17.94 57.27 -15.66
C GLN A 1119 17.88 56.51 -16.99
N MET A 1120 17.59 57.19 -18.11
CA MET A 1120 17.60 56.62 -19.45
C MET A 1120 19.03 56.23 -19.87
N TYR A 1121 20.03 57.06 -19.62
CA TYR A 1121 21.44 56.73 -19.87
C TYR A 1121 21.88 55.48 -19.09
N ARG A 1122 21.47 55.37 -17.82
CA ARG A 1122 21.72 54.18 -16.98
C ARG A 1122 21.07 52.92 -17.56
N VAL A 1123 19.82 53.01 -18.02
CA VAL A 1123 19.12 51.90 -18.70
C VAL A 1123 19.85 51.49 -19.99
N MET A 1124 20.26 52.45 -20.83
CA MET A 1124 21.00 52.18 -22.07
C MET A 1124 22.34 51.48 -21.81
N LYS A 1125 23.08 51.90 -20.77
CA LYS A 1125 24.32 51.22 -20.33
C LYS A 1125 24.07 49.76 -19.89
N MET A 1126 22.96 49.50 -19.16
CA MET A 1126 22.59 48.14 -18.76
C MET A 1126 22.15 47.27 -19.94
N LEU A 1127 21.45 47.84 -20.93
CA LEU A 1127 21.06 47.14 -22.16
C LEU A 1127 22.29 46.77 -23.01
N ALA A 1128 23.27 47.66 -23.14
CA ALA A 1128 24.51 47.40 -23.86
C ALA A 1128 25.34 46.26 -23.22
N GLY A 1129 25.35 46.16 -21.89
CA GLY A 1129 25.98 45.05 -21.15
C GLY A 1129 25.16 43.75 -21.10
N GLY A 1130 24.01 43.68 -21.78
CA GLY A 1130 23.13 42.50 -21.76
C GLY A 1130 22.54 42.14 -20.39
N GLY A 1131 22.66 43.04 -19.39
CA GLY A 1131 22.27 42.81 -18.01
C GLY A 1131 23.23 41.95 -17.17
N LEU A 1132 24.46 41.69 -17.63
CA LEU A 1132 25.51 41.00 -16.87
C LEU A 1132 26.36 41.97 -16.03
N THR A 1133 26.91 41.51 -14.91
CA THR A 1133 27.81 42.30 -14.04
C THR A 1133 29.24 42.31 -14.57
N ILE A 1134 29.70 41.22 -15.20
CA ILE A 1134 31.06 41.10 -15.78
C ILE A 1134 31.40 42.18 -16.84
N THR A 1135 30.40 42.84 -17.44
CA THR A 1135 30.59 43.93 -18.40
C THR A 1135 30.68 45.33 -17.74
N GLY A 1136 30.87 45.42 -16.43
CA GLY A 1136 30.99 46.71 -15.72
C GLY A 1136 29.68 47.52 -15.67
N SER A 1137 28.53 46.84 -15.66
CA SER A 1137 27.24 47.48 -15.39
C SER A 1137 27.10 47.71 -13.88
N HIS A 1138 26.61 48.88 -13.46
CA HIS A 1138 26.60 49.23 -12.02
C HIS A 1138 25.53 48.42 -11.29
N HIS A 1139 25.84 47.94 -10.07
CA HIS A 1139 24.87 47.20 -9.25
C HIS A 1139 23.67 48.10 -8.90
N MET A 1140 22.49 47.66 -9.34
CA MET A 1140 21.20 48.26 -9.03
C MET A 1140 20.59 47.52 -7.84
N CYS A 1141 20.41 48.21 -6.72
CA CYS A 1141 19.90 47.61 -5.49
C CYS A 1141 18.37 47.48 -5.50
N GLY A 1142 17.88 46.42 -4.86
CA GLY A 1142 16.49 45.99 -4.82
C GLY A 1142 16.39 44.61 -5.46
N ASP A 1143 15.99 43.60 -4.70
CA ASP A 1143 15.91 42.22 -5.19
C ASP A 1143 14.51 41.87 -5.70
N TYR A 1144 14.43 40.77 -6.42
CA TYR A 1144 13.29 40.40 -7.25
C TYR A 1144 12.86 38.99 -6.91
N LEU A 1145 11.55 38.80 -6.67
CA LEU A 1145 10.86 37.52 -6.45
C LEU A 1145 11.03 36.46 -7.59
N TYR A 1146 11.89 36.76 -8.57
CA TYR A 1146 12.06 36.05 -9.82
C TYR A 1146 13.47 36.28 -10.43
N SER A 1147 14.43 35.43 -10.06
CA SER A 1147 15.83 35.51 -10.51
C SER A 1147 15.98 35.26 -12.03
N GLY A 1148 16.42 36.28 -12.77
CA GLY A 1148 16.63 36.21 -14.23
C GLY A 1148 17.73 35.25 -14.65
N HIS A 1149 18.81 35.14 -13.88
CA HIS A 1149 19.90 34.20 -14.14
C HIS A 1149 19.43 32.75 -14.03
N THR A 1150 18.64 32.43 -13.00
CA THR A 1150 18.01 31.10 -12.85
C THR A 1150 17.07 30.78 -14.01
N VAL A 1151 16.27 31.74 -14.47
CA VAL A 1151 15.42 31.57 -15.67
C VAL A 1151 16.25 31.20 -16.89
N MET A 1152 17.31 31.96 -17.20
CA MET A 1152 18.12 31.74 -18.40
C MET A 1152 18.90 30.42 -18.35
N LEU A 1153 19.53 30.08 -17.22
CA LEU A 1153 20.21 28.79 -17.01
C LEU A 1153 19.24 27.61 -17.25
N THR A 1154 18.11 27.61 -16.54
CA THR A 1154 17.18 26.48 -16.53
C THR A 1154 16.42 26.33 -17.85
N LEU A 1155 16.00 27.44 -18.47
CA LEU A 1155 15.32 27.40 -19.77
C LEU A 1155 16.24 26.91 -20.88
N THR A 1156 17.48 27.41 -20.92
CA THR A 1156 18.48 27.04 -21.94
C THR A 1156 18.81 25.55 -21.84
N TYR A 1157 18.99 25.02 -20.63
CA TYR A 1157 19.14 23.58 -20.40
C TYR A 1157 17.93 22.76 -20.88
N LEU A 1158 16.70 23.19 -20.60
CA LEU A 1158 15.48 22.50 -21.05
C LEU A 1158 15.37 22.46 -22.58
N PHE A 1159 15.69 23.56 -23.25
CA PHE A 1159 15.70 23.64 -24.72
C PHE A 1159 16.81 22.80 -25.36
N ILE A 1160 18.04 22.84 -24.81
CA ILE A 1160 19.13 21.94 -25.22
C ILE A 1160 18.65 20.48 -25.16
N LYS A 1161 18.13 20.05 -24.00
CA LYS A 1161 17.72 18.68 -23.70
C LYS A 1161 16.53 18.18 -24.53
N GLU A 1162 15.55 19.05 -24.80
CA GLU A 1162 14.35 18.66 -25.55
C GLU A 1162 14.57 18.66 -27.06
N TYR A 1163 15.41 19.53 -27.64
CA TYR A 1163 15.61 19.54 -29.09
C TYR A 1163 16.73 18.62 -29.60
N SER A 1164 17.43 17.88 -28.72
CA SER A 1164 18.53 16.97 -29.09
C SER A 1164 18.28 15.47 -28.87
N PRO A 1165 19.07 14.59 -29.51
CA PRO A 1165 18.84 13.14 -29.47
C PRO A 1165 19.21 12.53 -28.12
N ARG A 1166 18.38 11.60 -27.61
CA ARG A 1166 18.63 10.87 -26.34
C ARG A 1166 19.92 10.04 -26.30
N ARG A 1167 20.61 9.86 -27.42
CA ARG A 1167 21.95 9.23 -27.49
C ARG A 1167 23.07 10.15 -27.00
N PHE A 1168 22.89 11.47 -27.02
CA PHE A 1168 23.89 12.46 -26.57
C PHE A 1168 23.83 12.66 -25.05
N TRP A 1169 23.80 11.56 -24.30
CA TRP A 1169 23.57 11.58 -22.85
C TRP A 1169 24.71 12.27 -22.08
N CYS A 1170 25.96 12.19 -22.55
CA CYS A 1170 27.09 12.89 -21.95
C CYS A 1170 26.91 14.42 -22.04
N TYR A 1171 26.47 14.92 -23.19
CA TYR A 1171 26.17 16.34 -23.42
C TYR A 1171 24.95 16.80 -22.60
N HIS A 1172 23.92 15.95 -22.44
CA HIS A 1172 22.80 16.20 -21.53
C HIS A 1172 23.19 16.22 -20.05
N TRP A 1173 24.24 15.50 -19.67
CA TRP A 1173 24.83 15.54 -18.34
C TRP A 1173 25.68 16.80 -18.16
N GLY A 1174 26.64 17.08 -19.04
CA GLY A 1174 27.48 18.28 -18.96
C GLY A 1174 26.67 19.58 -18.90
N CYS A 1175 25.69 19.76 -19.79
CA CYS A 1175 24.80 20.92 -19.74
C CYS A 1175 23.90 20.93 -18.49
N GLY A 1176 23.61 19.78 -17.90
CA GLY A 1176 22.86 19.65 -16.65
C GLY A 1176 23.69 20.05 -15.43
N THR A 1177 24.95 19.62 -15.39
CA THR A 1177 25.93 20.00 -14.35
C THR A 1177 26.24 21.49 -14.42
N LEU A 1178 26.48 22.06 -15.61
CA LEU A 1178 26.66 23.52 -15.78
C LEU A 1178 25.44 24.31 -15.28
N CYS A 1179 24.22 23.82 -15.56
CA CYS A 1179 23.00 24.46 -15.07
C CYS A 1179 22.84 24.36 -13.55
N ALA A 1180 23.14 23.19 -12.96
CA ALA A 1180 23.05 22.99 -11.52
C ALA A 1180 24.12 23.80 -10.77
N MET A 1181 25.36 23.78 -11.26
CA MET A 1181 26.48 24.56 -10.72
C MET A 1181 26.20 26.06 -10.81
N GLY A 1182 25.72 26.57 -11.95
CA GLY A 1182 25.31 27.96 -12.08
C GLY A 1182 24.22 28.36 -11.06
N VAL A 1183 23.17 27.55 -10.90
CA VAL A 1183 22.10 27.84 -9.93
C VAL A 1183 22.58 27.76 -8.47
N PHE A 1184 23.49 26.85 -8.13
CA PHE A 1184 24.08 26.78 -6.79
C PHE A 1184 25.02 27.97 -6.51
N CYS A 1185 25.81 28.37 -7.50
CA CYS A 1185 26.68 29.54 -7.41
C CYS A 1185 25.93 30.88 -7.25
N ILE A 1186 24.68 31.00 -7.74
CA ILE A 1186 23.80 32.15 -7.45
C ILE A 1186 23.55 32.27 -5.94
N LEU A 1187 23.24 31.15 -5.28
CA LEU A 1187 22.92 31.14 -3.85
C LEU A 1187 24.17 31.36 -2.99
N LEU A 1188 25.30 30.72 -3.34
CA LEU A 1188 26.59 30.94 -2.65
C LEU A 1188 27.13 32.38 -2.77
N ALA A 1189 26.73 33.15 -3.78
CA ALA A 1189 27.08 34.57 -3.87
C ALA A 1189 26.30 35.45 -2.86
N HIS A 1190 25.17 34.95 -2.35
CA HIS A 1190 24.15 35.68 -1.59
C HIS A 1190 23.56 36.87 -2.39
N ASP A 1191 23.54 36.74 -3.72
CA ASP A 1191 23.10 37.76 -4.67
C ASP A 1191 21.59 37.69 -5.02
N HIS A 1192 20.91 36.59 -4.65
CA HIS A 1192 19.46 36.38 -4.76
C HIS A 1192 18.97 35.47 -3.63
N TYR A 1193 17.75 35.68 -3.13
CA TYR A 1193 17.16 34.76 -2.15
C TYR A 1193 16.85 33.37 -2.75
N THR A 1194 16.84 32.35 -1.89
CA THR A 1194 16.49 30.96 -2.25
C THR A 1194 15.08 30.88 -2.82
N ILE A 1195 14.15 31.69 -2.30
CA ILE A 1195 12.78 31.74 -2.80
C ILE A 1195 12.71 32.18 -4.26
N ASP A 1196 13.55 33.12 -4.68
CA ASP A 1196 13.57 33.67 -6.05
C ASP A 1196 14.08 32.64 -7.06
N VAL A 1197 15.06 31.84 -6.64
CA VAL A 1197 15.59 30.70 -7.39
C VAL A 1197 14.55 29.57 -7.51
N VAL A 1198 13.83 29.26 -6.42
CA VAL A 1198 12.77 28.24 -6.41
C VAL A 1198 11.59 28.66 -7.29
N ILE A 1199 11.14 29.92 -7.22
CA ILE A 1199 10.05 30.45 -8.05
C ILE A 1199 10.50 30.54 -9.51
N ALA A 1200 11.73 31.00 -9.80
CA ALA A 1200 12.30 31.01 -11.14
C ALA A 1200 12.32 29.62 -11.78
N TYR A 1201 12.81 28.59 -11.07
CA TYR A 1201 12.77 27.21 -11.52
C TYR A 1201 11.34 26.69 -11.74
N PHE A 1202 10.42 26.98 -10.81
CA PHE A 1202 9.04 26.50 -10.90
C PHE A 1202 8.29 27.11 -12.10
N ILE A 1203 8.26 28.44 -12.26
CA ILE A 1203 7.53 29.07 -13.35
C ILE A 1203 8.17 28.72 -14.70
N THR A 1204 9.51 28.72 -14.81
CA THR A 1204 10.22 28.37 -16.05
C THR A 1204 9.90 26.94 -16.49
N THR A 1205 9.99 25.96 -15.58
CA THR A 1205 9.64 24.57 -15.90
C THR A 1205 8.14 24.40 -16.23
N ARG A 1206 7.24 25.08 -15.52
CA ARG A 1206 5.78 25.00 -15.79
C ARG A 1206 5.42 25.59 -17.14
N LEU A 1207 5.90 26.78 -17.46
CA LEU A 1207 5.65 27.44 -18.73
C LEU A 1207 6.21 26.62 -19.90
N PHE A 1208 7.47 26.15 -19.77
CA PHE A 1208 8.10 25.30 -20.77
C PHE A 1208 7.26 24.05 -21.09
N TRP A 1209 6.81 23.31 -20.07
CA TRP A 1209 6.03 22.09 -20.28
C TRP A 1209 4.59 22.37 -20.76
N TRP A 1210 3.92 23.43 -20.28
CA TRP A 1210 2.60 23.81 -20.76
C TRP A 1210 2.63 24.21 -22.25
N TYR A 1211 3.57 25.09 -22.62
CA TYR A 1211 3.74 25.51 -24.00
C TYR A 1211 4.02 24.31 -24.92
N HIS A 1212 5.02 23.48 -24.59
CA HIS A 1212 5.37 22.33 -25.44
C HIS A 1212 4.27 21.26 -25.49
N THR A 1213 3.45 21.11 -24.45
CA THR A 1213 2.31 20.19 -24.48
C THR A 1213 1.22 20.68 -25.44
N MET A 1214 0.88 21.97 -25.43
CA MET A 1214 -0.08 22.55 -26.37
C MET A 1214 0.46 22.64 -27.80
N ALA A 1215 1.73 22.97 -27.97
CA ALA A 1215 2.37 23.10 -29.28
C ALA A 1215 2.49 21.75 -30.02
N ASN A 1216 2.62 20.63 -29.29
CA ASN A 1216 2.80 19.30 -29.87
C ASN A 1216 1.50 18.46 -29.99
N GLN A 1217 0.44 18.76 -29.22
CA GLN A 1217 -0.84 18.04 -29.27
C GLN A 1217 -1.89 18.87 -30.02
N SER A 1218 -2.29 18.45 -31.22
CA SER A 1218 -3.25 19.17 -32.08
C SER A 1218 -4.60 19.44 -31.41
N GLU A 1219 -5.12 18.48 -30.63
CA GLU A 1219 -6.36 18.61 -29.85
C GLU A 1219 -6.34 19.81 -28.88
N LEU A 1220 -5.15 20.21 -28.39
CA LEU A 1220 -4.99 21.33 -27.46
C LEU A 1220 -4.80 22.68 -28.16
N LYS A 1221 -4.73 22.70 -29.49
CA LYS A 1221 -4.82 23.92 -30.32
C LYS A 1221 -6.27 24.29 -30.67
N ALA A 1222 -7.25 23.46 -30.27
CA ALA A 1222 -8.67 23.80 -30.35
C ALA A 1222 -9.14 24.46 -29.04
N ALA A 1223 -9.80 25.61 -29.16
CA ALA A 1223 -10.54 26.20 -28.05
C ALA A 1223 -11.76 25.30 -27.74
N SER A 1224 -11.88 24.83 -26.50
CA SER A 1224 -12.91 23.87 -26.10
C SER A 1224 -13.18 23.96 -24.60
N GLN A 1225 -14.42 23.72 -24.17
CA GLN A 1225 -14.79 23.69 -22.75
C GLN A 1225 -14.02 22.64 -21.93
N SER A 1226 -13.39 21.63 -22.57
CA SER A 1226 -12.51 20.66 -21.90
C SER A 1226 -11.03 21.08 -21.84
N ASN A 1227 -10.61 22.09 -22.61
CA ASN A 1227 -9.22 22.53 -22.71
C ASN A 1227 -8.96 23.70 -21.74
N PHE A 1228 -8.77 23.42 -20.46
CA PHE A 1228 -8.52 24.47 -19.46
C PHE A 1228 -7.24 25.28 -19.71
N LEU A 1229 -6.29 24.77 -20.50
CA LEU A 1229 -5.09 25.52 -20.90
C LEU A 1229 -5.40 26.62 -21.93
N SER A 1230 -6.54 26.57 -22.64
CA SER A 1230 -6.98 27.65 -23.53
C SER A 1230 -7.45 28.91 -22.81
N ARG A 1231 -7.38 28.93 -21.46
CA ARG A 1231 -7.71 30.09 -20.62
C ARG A 1231 -6.48 30.95 -20.26
N VAL A 1232 -5.27 30.52 -20.62
CA VAL A 1232 -4.06 31.30 -20.37
C VAL A 1232 -3.99 32.45 -21.37
N TRP A 1233 -3.68 33.67 -20.93
CA TRP A 1233 -3.82 34.88 -21.75
C TRP A 1233 -3.07 34.82 -23.09
N TRP A 1234 -1.88 34.21 -23.11
CA TRP A 1234 -1.07 34.06 -24.33
C TRP A 1234 -1.51 32.92 -25.26
N TYR A 1235 -2.60 32.19 -24.95
CA TYR A 1235 -3.08 31.09 -25.79
C TYR A 1235 -3.30 31.50 -27.25
N TRP A 1236 -3.87 32.68 -27.49
CA TRP A 1236 -4.06 33.24 -28.85
C TRP A 1236 -2.73 33.48 -29.59
N ILE A 1237 -1.68 33.88 -28.87
CA ILE A 1237 -0.33 34.07 -29.43
C ILE A 1237 0.30 32.71 -29.75
N LEU A 1238 0.12 31.69 -28.87
CA LEU A 1238 0.49 30.31 -29.22
C LEU A 1238 -0.25 29.85 -30.48
N LEU A 1239 -1.57 30.07 -30.59
CA LEU A 1239 -2.31 29.69 -31.79
C LEU A 1239 -1.74 30.33 -33.06
N TYR A 1240 -1.42 31.63 -33.04
CA TYR A 1240 -0.79 32.30 -34.17
C TYR A 1240 0.59 31.70 -34.53
N LEU A 1241 1.47 31.53 -33.54
CA LEU A 1241 2.82 30.99 -33.71
C LEU A 1241 2.82 29.51 -34.13
N GLU A 1242 1.82 28.73 -33.74
CA GLU A 1242 1.79 27.27 -33.88
C GLU A 1242 0.69 26.74 -34.83
N ARG A 1243 -0.08 27.62 -35.48
CA ARG A 1243 -1.15 27.28 -36.45
C ARG A 1243 -0.70 26.30 -37.53
N ASN A 1244 0.48 26.53 -38.08
CA ASN A 1244 1.02 25.84 -39.25
C ASN A 1244 2.02 24.73 -38.87
N VAL A 1245 2.00 24.27 -37.61
CA VAL A 1245 2.87 23.20 -37.08
C VAL A 1245 1.99 22.05 -36.61
N GLN A 1246 2.04 20.91 -37.30
CA GLN A 1246 1.25 19.73 -36.92
C GLN A 1246 2.15 18.69 -36.24
N GLY A 1247 1.83 18.36 -34.99
CA GLY A 1247 2.54 17.35 -34.20
C GLY A 1247 3.88 17.80 -33.63
N VAL A 1248 4.76 16.83 -33.34
CA VAL A 1248 6.08 17.03 -32.72
C VAL A 1248 7.12 17.38 -33.79
N VAL A 1249 7.83 18.49 -33.61
CA VAL A 1249 8.95 18.88 -34.49
C VAL A 1249 10.08 17.85 -34.41
N PRO A 1250 10.53 17.25 -35.54
CA PRO A 1250 11.53 16.19 -35.52
C PRO A 1250 12.94 16.75 -35.21
N ARG A 1251 13.65 16.06 -34.31
CA ARG A 1251 15.02 16.38 -33.84
C ARG A 1251 16.09 16.05 -34.90
N SER A 1252 15.97 16.69 -36.06
CA SER A 1252 16.81 16.52 -37.24
C SER A 1252 17.79 17.69 -37.40
N TYR A 1253 18.96 17.39 -37.95
CA TYR A 1253 20.11 18.29 -38.01
C TYR A 1253 20.69 18.35 -39.42
N HIS A 1254 21.27 19.49 -39.79
CA HIS A 1254 22.21 19.59 -40.90
C HIS A 1254 23.62 19.44 -40.34
N MET A 1255 24.39 18.48 -40.84
CA MET A 1255 25.84 18.43 -40.61
C MET A 1255 26.49 19.46 -41.55
N PRO A 1256 27.38 20.35 -41.08
CA PRO A 1256 27.98 21.39 -41.91
C PRO A 1256 29.09 20.87 -42.86
N PHE A 1257 29.54 19.62 -42.70
CA PHE A 1257 30.59 19.00 -43.53
C PHE A 1257 30.15 17.65 -44.11
N SER A 1258 30.42 17.45 -45.39
CA SER A 1258 30.06 16.27 -46.20
C SER A 1258 31.11 15.15 -46.10
N TRP A 1259 31.36 14.64 -44.89
CA TRP A 1259 32.32 13.55 -44.71
C TRP A 1259 31.78 12.21 -45.25
N ARG A 1260 32.64 11.46 -45.96
CA ARG A 1260 32.29 10.16 -46.58
C ARG A 1260 31.90 9.13 -45.52
N SER A 1261 30.97 8.24 -45.88
CA SER A 1261 30.37 7.27 -44.96
C SER A 1261 31.33 6.16 -44.54
N ILE A 1262 31.91 6.25 -43.35
CA ILE A 1262 32.59 5.12 -42.70
C ILE A 1262 31.51 4.20 -42.11
N GLN A 1263 31.33 3.01 -42.69
CA GLN A 1263 30.43 1.99 -42.15
C GLN A 1263 30.96 1.45 -40.82
N TRP A 1264 30.13 1.44 -39.78
CA TRP A 1264 30.36 0.67 -38.56
C TRP A 1264 29.29 -0.43 -38.44
N GLY A 1265 29.75 -1.66 -38.19
CA GLY A 1265 29.06 -2.88 -38.61
C GLY A 1265 27.65 -3.11 -38.03
N THR A 1266 26.72 -3.46 -38.92
CA THR A 1266 25.42 -4.04 -38.56
C THR A 1266 25.60 -5.46 -38.01
N VAL A 1267 25.37 -5.65 -36.71
CA VAL A 1267 25.33 -6.98 -36.11
C VAL A 1267 24.07 -7.71 -36.59
N LYS A 1268 24.26 -8.76 -37.39
CA LYS A 1268 23.18 -9.62 -37.89
C LYS A 1268 22.51 -10.36 -36.74
N TYR A 1269 21.18 -10.43 -36.77
CA TYR A 1269 20.45 -11.63 -36.34
C TYR A 1269 19.61 -12.08 -37.52
N THR A 1270 19.95 -13.24 -38.07
CA THR A 1270 19.29 -13.84 -39.22
C THR A 1270 17.91 -14.36 -38.85
N ARG A 1271 16.98 -14.22 -39.80
CA ARG A 1271 15.82 -15.09 -39.94
C ARG A 1271 15.96 -15.75 -41.30
N ILE A 1272 16.02 -17.08 -41.31
CA ILE A 1272 16.03 -17.88 -42.53
C ILE A 1272 14.58 -18.37 -42.72
N ASP A 1273 14.10 -18.33 -43.95
CA ASP A 1273 12.93 -19.08 -44.43
C ASP A 1273 13.47 -20.11 -45.45
N SER A 1274 12.79 -21.27 -45.56
CA SER A 1274 13.20 -22.47 -46.31
C SER A 1274 14.44 -23.20 -45.76
N ASP A 1275 14.26 -24.52 -45.61
CA ASP A 1275 15.18 -25.60 -45.21
C ASP A 1275 15.99 -25.41 -43.90
#